data_AF-A0A0N4TZB1-F1
#
_entry.id   AF-A0A0N4TZB1-F1
#
_cell.length_a   1.000
_cell.length_b   1.000
_cell.length_c   1.000
_cell.angle_alpha   90.00
_cell.angle_beta   90.00
_cell.angle_gamma   90.00
#
_symmetry.space_group_name_H-M   'P 1'
#
loop_
_entity.id
_entity.type
_entity.pdbx_description
1 polymer ?
#
loop_
_entity_poly.entity_id
_entity_poly.type
_entity_poly.pdbx_seq_one_letter_code
_entity_poly.pdbx_strand_id
1 'polypeptide(L)'
;MIHVEDREPFLGSYIQLIFPKLHCITSLIIDSITPLTGAEEIELIYKICENDSVWYLLHYSNSGGNFTLHSPIYATVFAVVAHKPISIVDVDTQPCRHTDLQRTYMTKTYNKCVSLNGRKLHKQRKHRNQRFLVLEKRRRMRRSINFEKVLEFTPKNSPYRISKNITVHAEQILKIHAGTDITFSQNTGIIAHGVLQIAGTKYDPVILHEMNGTWNGLCITFANADVAEQSQLTYLSVSGSKFGIRIESSLLPQIENIISNNNDNGLTILAYNENNNFGDKIFNYTLKKITAINNRENGVSVKITKQESGYFVLEEIVSESNQINGLLLEGTLHVTVISSQFFSNNENGISTYLANGSTLEVYDSFFGSNGQHGLQIQNGQQVQVKCFSTTFKAHNSGEAILVKNISGANFLLGDCHWRSNNGGIVFRDVTDSNLHLLNGNWMWNRGASIIADKIKGKTNILIENNKFRQNVFHSNTTLNSVIELGMNENDKDARIQINDNRFLRNAMEIILLIGRTEPRNTPTNAEIIIAKNSFLENLALNAVYLAANYVNISYNTFHNSEARCELHSGLKLSIGTSINAINNYWGTANQGEVMSRICDNKRDKSLIPVIATPFLSVEFEKLPTIGIERSGNPSSLKAFATSLIIGKDEVAVFHKGSALHFKPNHGIIVFGVLHLLGQQDHPILLKSSGHAPWLGIILNQGGIIHASYCILENVKVGLNVSSSNISIQNMRIIRPIFTGILITTTYNGTFDMGESVILQSRANGILILKRQINDTLAIRNVQIIDCAEAGIDFVDPAGKIILQNIVVETKFKKKIKLQLENSGSFGIIIVQREQSGLDSIVLNNLTVQKQERGSGGILLNMKSYYSLCLNTSNFASNMLPSVIIVSKCPSSGKKRRVPTMFIEKNHFSKNDNLAMHITLEGCENTKIRRNTFIRNNGNGRKGTLAIYVSPVVQFRNIQPGPAVNISQNIFVENKGEWSLLASATNMNRFNGTIQNNRFSGNQNSRDSLIVTTSHFHVSGNEFENMVSKHANKEIINTDWNYWKDVDMFTAKEDVLELKNQTQINSIGRKRAAQDCLSVSNCSHNGQCIGLNVCRCNVGYTGPDCAQISCSALKNCSRNGYCIAPNVCQCFDGFQRQDCSEPTCHLVNNCTGHGTCVSLNECDCEPMFEGVDCSKQIWNCSSINCNNHGLCIDNACVCESGWTGPFCSTALCDQLNNCSGSGTCVRPQMCECFHGFTGDDCSICEGPICDLCDARCIHGRCNLNTRFITFF
;
A
#
# COMPACT_ATOMS: atom_id res chain seq x y z
N MET A 1 -25.09 37.60 -29.90
CA MET A 1 -25.19 36.20 -30.34
C MET A 1 -24.21 35.96 -31.47
N ILE A 2 -23.06 35.38 -31.15
CA ILE A 2 -22.11 34.85 -32.14
C ILE A 2 -22.07 33.33 -31.92
N HIS A 3 -22.45 32.53 -32.91
CA HIS A 3 -22.39 31.07 -32.78
C HIS A 3 -20.95 30.59 -32.88
N VAL A 4 -20.33 30.43 -31.72
CA VAL A 4 -19.04 29.75 -31.55
C VAL A 4 -19.32 28.24 -31.47
N GLU A 5 -18.42 27.44 -32.03
CA GLU A 5 -18.49 25.98 -32.00
C GLU A 5 -18.47 25.50 -30.54
N ASP A 6 -19.33 24.52 -30.24
CA ASP A 6 -19.54 23.95 -28.91
C ASP A 6 -19.78 24.96 -27.76
N ARG A 7 -20.33 26.14 -28.09
CA ARG A 7 -20.69 27.19 -27.13
C ARG A 7 -22.06 27.81 -27.41
N GLU A 8 -22.71 28.27 -26.34
CA GLU A 8 -23.92 29.10 -26.48
C GLU A 8 -23.61 30.40 -27.24
N PRO A 9 -24.53 30.91 -28.08
CA PRO A 9 -24.21 31.98 -29.01
C PRO A 9 -23.93 33.32 -28.29
N PHE A 10 -22.65 33.66 -28.20
CA PHE A 10 -22.08 34.71 -27.32
C PHE A 10 -22.91 35.99 -27.26
N LEU A 11 -23.39 36.34 -26.05
CA LEU A 11 -24.18 37.54 -25.79
C LEU A 11 -23.35 38.54 -24.98
N GLY A 12 -22.74 39.49 -25.69
CA GLY A 12 -21.81 40.49 -25.17
C GLY A 12 -21.32 41.42 -26.28
N SER A 13 -20.26 42.18 -26.02
CA SER A 13 -19.60 43.09 -26.97
C SER A 13 -18.49 42.37 -27.77
N TYR A 14 -18.14 42.86 -28.96
CA TYR A 14 -17.08 42.25 -29.79
C TYR A 14 -16.39 43.21 -30.77
N ILE A 15 -15.21 42.83 -31.26
CA ILE A 15 -14.40 43.52 -32.31
C ILE A 15 -13.86 42.46 -33.30
N GLN A 16 -13.70 42.77 -34.59
CA GLN A 16 -13.42 41.78 -35.65
C GLN A 16 -12.37 42.24 -36.69
N LEU A 17 -11.58 41.29 -37.21
CA LEU A 17 -10.52 41.44 -38.24
C LEU A 17 -10.74 40.45 -39.40
N ILE A 18 -10.30 40.78 -40.63
CA ILE A 18 -10.51 40.00 -41.87
C ILE A 18 -9.26 40.05 -42.77
N PHE A 19 -8.88 38.92 -43.39
CA PHE A 19 -7.70 38.77 -44.25
C PHE A 19 -8.06 38.28 -45.67
N PRO A 20 -7.46 38.84 -46.75
CA PRO A 20 -7.82 38.51 -48.14
C PRO A 20 -7.23 37.18 -48.67
N LYS A 21 -6.41 36.49 -47.86
CA LYS A 21 -5.85 35.14 -48.11
C LYS A 21 -5.66 34.44 -46.77
N LEU A 22 -5.65 33.11 -46.76
CA LEU A 22 -5.41 32.30 -45.55
C LEU A 22 -4.08 32.71 -44.88
N HIS A 23 -4.17 33.18 -43.64
CA HIS A 23 -3.06 33.80 -42.91
C HIS A 23 -2.69 33.02 -41.65
N CYS A 24 -1.40 32.95 -41.31
CA CYS A 24 -0.87 32.13 -40.21
C CYS A 24 -0.41 33.02 -39.04
N ILE A 25 -0.99 32.83 -37.86
CA ILE A 25 -0.83 33.73 -36.69
C ILE A 25 -0.39 32.93 -35.45
N THR A 26 0.59 33.44 -34.69
CA THR A 26 1.14 32.79 -33.46
C THR A 26 0.93 33.58 -32.16
N SER A 27 0.77 34.90 -32.21
CA SER A 27 0.56 35.74 -31.04
C SER A 27 -0.02 37.09 -31.43
N LEU A 28 -0.55 37.83 -30.45
CA LEU A 28 -1.16 39.14 -30.63
C LEU A 28 -1.10 39.98 -29.35
N ILE A 29 -1.10 41.31 -29.48
CA ILE A 29 -0.99 42.27 -28.37
C ILE A 29 -2.25 43.15 -28.36
N ILE A 30 -2.80 43.46 -27.17
CA ILE A 30 -4.04 44.23 -27.00
C ILE A 30 -3.85 45.30 -25.92
N ASP A 31 -3.94 46.58 -26.32
CA ASP A 31 -3.90 47.72 -25.39
C ASP A 31 -5.33 48.15 -24.96
N SER A 32 -5.48 48.57 -23.70
CA SER A 32 -6.80 48.83 -23.09
C SER A 32 -6.73 49.77 -21.89
N ILE A 33 -7.84 50.45 -21.58
CA ILE A 33 -7.91 51.47 -20.50
C ILE A 33 -7.90 50.84 -19.09
N THR A 34 -8.32 49.58 -18.97
CA THR A 34 -8.25 48.76 -17.74
C THR A 34 -7.49 47.48 -18.04
N PRO A 35 -6.45 47.09 -17.27
CA PRO A 35 -5.55 46.00 -17.66
C PRO A 35 -6.22 44.64 -17.83
N LEU A 36 -6.24 44.13 -19.06
CA LEU A 36 -6.73 42.78 -19.40
C LEU A 36 -5.75 41.72 -18.87
N THR A 37 -6.07 41.13 -17.72
CA THR A 37 -5.12 40.30 -16.95
C THR A 37 -5.45 38.80 -16.94
N GLY A 38 -6.64 38.41 -17.40
CA GLY A 38 -7.06 37.00 -17.47
C GLY A 38 -7.97 36.70 -18.65
N ALA A 39 -8.16 35.41 -18.95
CA ALA A 39 -8.95 34.95 -20.09
C ALA A 39 -10.48 34.93 -19.87
N GLU A 40 -10.94 35.50 -18.75
CA GLU A 40 -12.35 35.57 -18.35
C GLU A 40 -12.99 36.94 -18.67
N GLU A 41 -12.16 37.92 -19.04
CA GLU A 41 -12.61 39.26 -19.46
C GLU A 41 -12.87 39.31 -20.98
N ILE A 42 -12.07 38.59 -21.76
CA ILE A 42 -12.21 38.44 -23.21
C ILE A 42 -11.94 37.01 -23.71
N GLU A 43 -12.70 36.61 -24.72
CA GLU A 43 -12.47 35.43 -25.54
C GLU A 43 -11.94 35.85 -26.92
N LEU A 44 -11.27 34.93 -27.61
CA LEU A 44 -10.73 35.11 -28.97
C LEU A 44 -11.32 34.01 -29.88
N ILE A 45 -11.80 34.37 -31.07
CA ILE A 45 -12.49 33.46 -32.00
C ILE A 45 -12.07 33.67 -33.47
N TYR A 46 -12.20 32.68 -34.35
CA TYR A 46 -11.81 32.77 -35.77
C TYR A 46 -12.67 31.93 -36.75
N LYS A 47 -12.38 32.04 -38.07
CA LYS A 47 -12.89 31.16 -39.14
C LYS A 47 -11.82 30.81 -40.17
N ILE A 48 -12.00 29.66 -40.83
CA ILE A 48 -11.06 29.09 -41.82
C ILE A 48 -11.40 29.58 -43.24
N CYS A 49 -12.67 29.48 -43.66
CA CYS A 49 -13.19 30.09 -44.88
C CYS A 49 -14.26 31.15 -44.50
N GLU A 50 -14.41 32.21 -45.29
CA GLU A 50 -15.29 33.36 -44.94
C GLU A 50 -16.79 32.99 -44.81
N ASN A 51 -17.24 32.02 -45.62
CA ASN A 51 -18.64 31.57 -45.68
C ASN A 51 -19.04 30.56 -44.59
N ASP A 52 -18.12 30.18 -43.69
CA ASP A 52 -18.40 29.19 -42.65
C ASP A 52 -19.48 29.72 -41.68
N SER A 53 -20.48 28.91 -41.34
CA SER A 53 -21.59 29.33 -40.44
C SER A 53 -21.25 29.30 -38.95
N VAL A 54 -20.05 28.84 -38.61
CA VAL A 54 -19.56 28.55 -37.25
C VAL A 54 -18.28 29.35 -36.99
N TRP A 55 -17.97 29.66 -35.73
CA TRP A 55 -16.73 30.31 -35.30
C TRP A 55 -15.94 29.40 -34.35
N TYR A 56 -14.63 29.29 -34.51
CA TYR A 56 -13.76 28.48 -33.66
C TYR A 56 -13.23 29.33 -32.49
N LEU A 57 -13.15 28.79 -31.27
CA LEU A 57 -12.48 29.45 -30.14
C LEU A 57 -10.94 29.28 -30.23
N LEU A 58 -10.18 30.31 -29.83
CA LEU A 58 -8.73 30.20 -29.64
C LEU A 58 -8.36 30.01 -28.16
N HIS A 59 -7.35 29.17 -27.95
CA HIS A 59 -6.62 29.11 -26.68
C HIS A 59 -5.30 29.89 -26.78
N TYR A 60 -5.03 30.66 -25.72
CA TYR A 60 -3.90 31.57 -25.64
C TYR A 60 -3.40 31.66 -24.19
N SER A 61 -2.16 32.13 -24.05
CA SER A 61 -1.56 32.54 -22.79
C SER A 61 -1.46 34.07 -22.80
N ASN A 62 -2.10 34.73 -21.84
CA ASN A 62 -2.01 36.18 -21.65
C ASN A 62 -0.97 36.49 -20.57
N SER A 63 0.00 37.34 -20.88
CA SER A 63 0.83 38.00 -19.87
C SER A 63 0.72 39.53 -20.01
N GLY A 64 -0.21 40.12 -19.26
CA GLY A 64 -0.34 41.57 -19.12
C GLY A 64 -0.63 42.34 -20.42
N GLY A 65 -1.47 41.80 -21.30
CA GLY A 65 -1.83 42.43 -22.58
C GLY A 65 -1.20 41.78 -23.81
N ASN A 66 -0.29 40.83 -23.64
CA ASN A 66 0.30 40.03 -24.72
C ASN A 66 -0.24 38.60 -24.71
N PHE A 67 -0.88 38.19 -25.81
CA PHE A 67 -1.67 36.98 -25.99
C PHE A 67 -0.95 36.03 -26.95
N THR A 68 -0.15 35.10 -26.42
CA THR A 68 0.54 34.08 -27.24
C THR A 68 -0.35 32.87 -27.45
N LEU A 69 -0.67 32.56 -28.71
CA LEU A 69 -1.58 31.48 -29.07
C LEU A 69 -0.91 30.12 -28.80
N HIS A 70 -1.66 29.18 -28.21
CA HIS A 70 -1.13 27.85 -27.87
C HIS A 70 -0.83 26.99 -29.11
N SER A 71 -1.39 27.36 -30.26
CA SER A 71 -1.09 26.76 -31.56
C SER A 71 -1.20 27.82 -32.67
N PRO A 72 -0.38 27.75 -33.73
CA PRO A 72 -0.51 28.63 -34.88
C PRO A 72 -1.81 28.34 -35.63
N ILE A 73 -2.70 29.34 -35.74
CA ILE A 73 -3.95 29.21 -36.51
C ILE A 73 -3.77 29.62 -37.96
N TYR A 74 -4.58 29.04 -38.84
CA TYR A 74 -4.70 29.43 -40.25
C TYR A 74 -6.14 29.92 -40.51
N ALA A 75 -6.31 31.21 -40.77
CA ALA A 75 -7.63 31.86 -40.79
C ALA A 75 -7.80 32.91 -41.90
N THR A 76 -9.05 33.27 -42.19
CA THR A 76 -9.41 34.49 -42.97
C THR A 76 -10.23 35.50 -42.17
N VAL A 77 -10.77 35.13 -41.00
CA VAL A 77 -11.54 36.02 -40.11
C VAL A 77 -11.18 35.73 -38.65
N PHE A 78 -11.10 36.76 -37.81
CA PHE A 78 -10.75 36.69 -36.38
C PHE A 78 -11.58 37.72 -35.59
N ALA A 79 -11.89 37.48 -34.31
CA ALA A 79 -12.59 38.44 -33.44
C ALA A 79 -12.26 38.28 -31.95
N VAL A 80 -12.45 39.36 -31.20
CA VAL A 80 -12.37 39.46 -29.73
C VAL A 80 -13.78 39.64 -29.17
N VAL A 81 -14.14 38.94 -28.10
CA VAL A 81 -15.51 38.87 -27.55
C VAL A 81 -15.52 39.04 -26.02
N ALA A 82 -16.39 39.91 -25.47
CA ALA A 82 -16.39 40.28 -24.05
C ALA A 82 -17.81 40.25 -23.43
N HIS A 83 -17.97 39.60 -22.27
CA HIS A 83 -19.27 39.47 -21.59
C HIS A 83 -19.75 40.76 -20.89
N LYS A 84 -18.83 41.72 -20.66
CA LYS A 84 -19.11 43.07 -20.16
C LYS A 84 -18.57 44.09 -21.18
N PRO A 85 -19.07 45.35 -21.21
CA PRO A 85 -18.49 46.38 -22.06
C PRO A 85 -17.04 46.68 -21.66
N ILE A 86 -16.13 46.71 -22.63
CA ILE A 86 -14.69 46.97 -22.44
C ILE A 86 -14.21 48.11 -23.35
N SER A 87 -13.11 48.76 -22.95
CA SER A 87 -12.51 49.89 -23.68
C SER A 87 -11.09 49.54 -24.13
N ILE A 88 -11.00 48.96 -25.33
CA ILE A 88 -9.75 48.66 -26.05
C ILE A 88 -9.25 49.92 -26.77
N VAL A 89 -7.93 50.03 -26.92
CA VAL A 89 -7.24 51.16 -27.58
C VAL A 89 -6.56 50.73 -28.88
N ASP A 90 -5.83 49.60 -28.93
CA ASP A 90 -5.15 49.09 -30.14
C ASP A 90 -4.91 47.56 -30.11
N VAL A 91 -4.61 46.94 -31.27
CA VAL A 91 -4.36 45.48 -31.44
C VAL A 91 -3.33 45.17 -32.56
N ASP A 92 -2.30 44.35 -32.29
CA ASP A 92 -1.26 43.90 -33.25
C ASP A 92 -1.06 42.35 -33.26
N THR A 93 -0.42 41.76 -34.28
CA THR A 93 -0.31 40.28 -34.50
C THR A 93 1.05 39.80 -35.08
N GLN A 94 1.50 38.58 -34.73
CA GLN A 94 2.75 37.97 -35.27
C GLN A 94 2.54 36.75 -36.20
N PRO A 95 3.34 36.62 -37.29
CA PRO A 95 3.26 35.53 -38.25
C PRO A 95 4.24 34.35 -38.04
N CYS A 96 3.89 33.21 -38.61
CA CYS A 96 4.61 31.93 -38.51
C CYS A 96 5.94 31.86 -39.30
N ARG A 97 6.94 31.09 -38.79
CA ARG A 97 8.22 30.81 -39.48
C ARG A 97 8.12 29.63 -40.45
N HIS A 98 8.43 29.86 -41.73
CA HIS A 98 8.25 28.88 -42.82
C HIS A 98 9.21 27.69 -42.85
N THR A 99 8.65 26.51 -43.17
CA THR A 99 9.35 25.28 -43.61
C THR A 99 8.57 24.63 -44.75
N ASP A 100 9.18 23.73 -45.53
CA ASP A 100 8.48 23.11 -46.68
C ASP A 100 7.29 22.22 -46.28
N LEU A 101 7.31 21.64 -45.07
CA LEU A 101 6.14 20.94 -44.50
C LEU A 101 4.92 21.88 -44.37
N GLN A 102 5.12 23.14 -43.97
CA GLN A 102 4.03 24.12 -43.86
C GLN A 102 3.49 24.56 -45.22
N ARG A 103 4.33 24.64 -46.26
CA ARG A 103 3.89 24.91 -47.65
C ARG A 103 2.90 23.85 -48.14
N THR A 104 3.20 22.58 -47.88
CA THR A 104 2.33 21.47 -48.27
C THR A 104 1.00 21.52 -47.50
N TYR A 105 1.03 21.87 -46.22
CA TYR A 105 -0.16 22.01 -45.38
C TYR A 105 -1.08 23.16 -45.86
N MET A 106 -0.51 24.36 -46.08
CA MET A 106 -1.22 25.53 -46.65
C MET A 106 -1.94 25.19 -47.96
N THR A 107 -1.26 24.48 -48.87
CA THR A 107 -1.82 24.11 -50.19
C THR A 107 -2.99 23.13 -50.05
N LYS A 108 -2.93 22.19 -49.09
CA LYS A 108 -4.01 21.23 -48.82
C LYS A 108 -5.25 21.90 -48.21
N THR A 109 -5.05 22.83 -47.26
CA THR A 109 -6.14 23.58 -46.62
C THR A 109 -6.84 24.53 -47.60
N TYR A 110 -6.07 25.24 -48.44
CA TYR A 110 -6.62 26.13 -49.47
C TYR A 110 -7.57 25.40 -50.45
N ASN A 111 -7.18 24.21 -50.91
CA ASN A 111 -8.01 23.41 -51.81
C ASN A 111 -9.34 22.93 -51.16
N LYS A 112 -9.42 22.93 -49.82
CA LYS A 112 -10.63 22.52 -49.08
C LYS A 112 -11.76 23.56 -49.15
N CYS A 113 -11.45 24.87 -49.25
CA CYS A 113 -12.47 25.91 -49.49
C CYS A 113 -13.06 25.88 -50.93
N VAL A 114 -12.55 25.04 -51.85
CA VAL A 114 -12.90 25.08 -53.29
C VAL A 114 -13.86 23.96 -53.72
N SER A 115 -13.84 22.80 -53.06
CA SER A 115 -14.56 21.59 -53.51
C SER A 115 -16.07 21.56 -53.26
N LEU A 116 -16.65 22.58 -52.63
CA LEU A 116 -18.10 22.73 -52.35
C LEU A 116 -18.99 22.91 -53.60
N ASN A 117 -18.44 22.82 -54.81
CA ASN A 117 -19.11 23.18 -56.07
C ASN A 117 -19.58 21.96 -56.89
N GLY A 118 -20.64 21.24 -56.49
CA GLY A 118 -21.14 20.20 -57.40
C GLY A 118 -22.29 19.25 -57.05
N ARG A 119 -23.51 19.74 -56.74
CA ARG A 119 -24.76 19.31 -57.43
C ARG A 119 -26.02 20.09 -56.98
N LYS A 120 -26.98 20.20 -57.89
CA LYS A 120 -28.30 20.86 -57.77
C LYS A 120 -29.36 19.81 -57.35
N LEU A 121 -30.57 20.10 -56.85
CA LEU A 121 -31.61 20.95 -57.45
C LEU A 121 -32.72 21.41 -56.45
N HIS A 122 -33.08 22.70 -56.54
CA HIS A 122 -34.47 23.25 -56.61
C HIS A 122 -35.46 23.07 -55.42
N LYS A 123 -35.90 24.15 -54.74
CA LYS A 123 -36.99 25.14 -55.06
C LYS A 123 -38.28 24.83 -54.27
N GLN A 124 -39.07 25.76 -53.70
CA GLN A 124 -39.17 27.23 -53.86
C GLN A 124 -39.45 28.00 -52.53
N ARG A 125 -39.07 29.30 -52.50
CA ARG A 125 -39.85 30.54 -52.16
C ARG A 125 -41.05 30.47 -51.17
N LYS A 126 -41.39 31.49 -50.37
CA LYS A 126 -40.82 32.84 -50.03
C LYS A 126 -41.66 33.47 -48.88
N HIS A 127 -41.03 34.15 -47.90
CA HIS A 127 -41.50 35.30 -47.08
C HIS A 127 -42.92 35.26 -46.39
N ARG A 128 -43.26 36.07 -45.37
CA ARG A 128 -42.60 37.23 -44.71
C ARG A 128 -42.96 37.28 -43.20
N ASN A 129 -42.31 38.18 -42.47
CA ASN A 129 -42.34 38.28 -41.01
C ASN A 129 -43.64 38.86 -40.42
N GLN A 130 -43.89 38.48 -39.15
CA GLN A 130 -44.32 39.32 -38.00
C GLN A 130 -45.07 40.65 -38.28
N ARG A 131 -46.20 40.85 -37.59
CA ARG A 131 -46.27 41.68 -36.34
C ARG A 131 -47.70 41.75 -35.80
N PHE A 132 -47.83 41.83 -34.47
CA PHE A 132 -48.94 42.50 -33.81
C PHE A 132 -48.40 43.33 -32.63
N LEU A 133 -49.10 44.41 -32.29
CA LEU A 133 -48.71 45.35 -31.24
C LEU A 133 -49.65 45.25 -30.02
N VAL A 134 -49.07 45.53 -28.84
CA VAL A 134 -49.62 46.39 -27.77
C VAL A 134 -51.08 46.16 -27.33
N LEU A 135 -51.26 45.65 -26.11
CA LEU A 135 -51.88 46.41 -24.99
C LEU A 135 -51.80 45.68 -23.64
N GLU A 136 -51.57 46.42 -22.56
CA GLU A 136 -51.78 45.93 -21.19
C GLU A 136 -53.25 46.10 -20.77
N LYS A 137 -53.81 45.10 -20.06
CA LYS A 137 -54.46 45.34 -18.74
C LYS A 137 -54.84 44.07 -17.97
N ARG A 138 -54.37 44.03 -16.72
CA ARG A 138 -54.92 43.35 -15.52
C ARG A 138 -56.21 42.49 -15.70
N ARG A 139 -56.11 41.17 -15.51
CA ARG A 139 -56.42 40.52 -14.20
C ARG A 139 -56.15 39.00 -14.20
N ARG A 140 -56.00 38.47 -12.98
CA ARG A 140 -55.73 37.07 -12.59
C ARG A 140 -56.35 35.99 -13.52
N MET A 141 -55.50 35.08 -13.97
CA MET A 141 -55.75 33.66 -13.70
C MET A 141 -54.56 33.11 -12.90
N ARG A 142 -54.82 32.53 -11.73
CA ARG A 142 -53.79 31.99 -10.82
C ARG A 142 -53.50 30.54 -11.20
N ARG A 143 -52.67 30.31 -12.23
CA ARG A 143 -52.09 28.97 -12.42
C ARG A 143 -51.11 28.72 -11.29
N SER A 144 -51.50 27.82 -10.38
CA SER A 144 -50.64 27.32 -9.31
C SER A 144 -49.54 26.49 -9.94
N ILE A 145 -48.32 27.03 -9.98
CA ILE A 145 -47.12 26.21 -10.08
C ILE A 145 -46.63 26.06 -8.65
N ASN A 146 -46.81 24.86 -8.08
CA ASN A 146 -46.17 24.52 -6.83
C ASN A 146 -44.67 24.41 -7.11
N PHE A 147 -43.88 25.35 -6.58
CA PHE A 147 -42.48 25.05 -6.30
C PHE A 147 -42.46 24.13 -5.09
N GLU A 148 -42.08 22.87 -5.30
CA GLU A 148 -41.89 21.93 -4.20
C GLU A 148 -40.69 22.39 -3.37
N LYS A 149 -40.93 22.66 -2.08
CA LYS A 149 -39.91 23.14 -1.14
C LYS A 149 -38.90 22.05 -0.75
N VAL A 150 -39.18 20.79 -1.10
CA VAL A 150 -38.30 19.65 -0.86
C VAL A 150 -38.13 18.89 -2.17
N LEU A 151 -36.89 18.73 -2.60
CA LEU A 151 -36.48 17.80 -3.65
C LEU A 151 -36.07 16.51 -2.93
N GLU A 152 -36.81 15.42 -3.09
CA GLU A 152 -36.61 14.19 -2.30
C GLU A 152 -36.27 12.98 -3.18
N PHE A 153 -35.06 12.46 -2.98
CA PHE A 153 -34.50 11.32 -3.67
C PHE A 153 -34.44 10.13 -2.70
N THR A 154 -35.05 9.01 -3.08
CA THR A 154 -35.23 7.83 -2.22
C THR A 154 -34.78 6.55 -2.90
N PRO A 155 -34.33 5.52 -2.15
CA PRO A 155 -33.89 4.24 -2.73
C PRO A 155 -34.93 3.58 -3.63
N LYS A 156 -36.24 3.83 -3.40
CA LYS A 156 -37.35 3.24 -4.17
C LYS A 156 -37.33 3.53 -5.67
N ASN A 157 -36.73 4.66 -6.08
CA ASN A 157 -36.71 5.11 -7.47
C ASN A 157 -35.27 5.20 -8.04
N SER A 158 -34.29 4.63 -7.31
CA SER A 158 -32.86 4.69 -7.64
C SER A 158 -32.41 3.53 -8.54
N PRO A 159 -31.37 3.69 -9.37
CA PRO A 159 -30.72 4.92 -9.85
C PRO A 159 -31.63 5.98 -10.46
N TYR A 160 -31.40 7.23 -10.06
CA TYR A 160 -31.94 8.41 -10.74
C TYR A 160 -31.02 8.82 -11.90
N ARG A 161 -31.58 9.31 -13.01
CA ARG A 161 -30.82 9.78 -14.19
C ARG A 161 -30.95 11.29 -14.37
N ILE A 162 -29.84 11.99 -14.22
CA ILE A 162 -29.76 13.44 -14.24
C ILE A 162 -29.10 13.93 -15.54
N SER A 163 -29.89 14.59 -16.38
CA SER A 163 -29.47 15.15 -17.68
C SER A 163 -29.44 16.68 -17.73
N LYS A 164 -29.69 17.34 -16.58
CA LYS A 164 -29.60 18.79 -16.35
C LYS A 164 -29.22 19.02 -14.88
N ASN A 165 -28.57 20.14 -14.56
CA ASN A 165 -28.15 20.44 -13.19
C ASN A 165 -29.32 20.39 -12.19
N ILE A 166 -29.11 19.73 -11.06
CA ILE A 166 -29.98 19.87 -9.88
C ILE A 166 -29.57 21.17 -9.18
N THR A 167 -30.28 22.26 -9.45
CA THR A 167 -30.12 23.52 -8.72
C THR A 167 -31.01 23.51 -7.48
N VAL A 168 -30.41 23.51 -6.28
CA VAL A 168 -31.12 23.62 -5.01
C VAL A 168 -31.12 25.08 -4.59
N HIS A 169 -32.23 25.79 -4.81
CA HIS A 169 -32.34 27.20 -4.43
C HIS A 169 -32.39 27.38 -2.90
N ALA A 170 -32.06 28.58 -2.40
CA ALA A 170 -31.87 28.85 -0.96
C ALA A 170 -33.05 28.47 -0.04
N GLU A 171 -34.29 28.52 -0.53
CA GLU A 171 -35.49 28.13 0.22
C GLU A 171 -35.85 26.63 0.12
N GLN A 172 -35.06 25.83 -0.60
CA GLN A 172 -35.32 24.41 -0.84
C GLN A 172 -34.41 23.49 -0.01
N ILE A 173 -34.92 22.29 0.26
CA ILE A 173 -34.18 21.19 0.89
C ILE A 173 -34.01 20.09 -0.16
N LEU A 174 -32.77 19.69 -0.44
CA LEU A 174 -32.46 18.47 -1.19
C LEU A 174 -32.22 17.33 -0.18
N LYS A 175 -33.12 16.36 -0.14
CA LYS A 175 -32.99 15.13 0.65
C LYS A 175 -32.56 13.99 -0.25
N ILE A 176 -31.52 13.27 0.15
CA ILE A 176 -31.06 12.05 -0.49
C ILE A 176 -30.90 10.99 0.60
N HIS A 177 -31.82 10.02 0.62
CA HIS A 177 -31.91 8.99 1.65
C HIS A 177 -30.88 7.88 1.44
N ALA A 178 -30.58 7.12 2.49
CA ALA A 178 -29.69 5.96 2.43
C ALA A 178 -30.08 4.94 1.35
N GLY A 179 -29.07 4.36 0.69
CA GLY A 179 -29.24 3.45 -0.46
C GLY A 179 -29.73 4.14 -1.75
N THR A 180 -29.64 5.47 -1.84
CA THR A 180 -30.00 6.21 -3.06
C THR A 180 -28.80 6.33 -4.00
N ASP A 181 -29.05 6.03 -5.27
CA ASP A 181 -28.08 6.11 -6.36
C ASP A 181 -28.52 7.21 -7.35
N ILE A 182 -27.59 8.07 -7.77
CA ILE A 182 -27.84 9.13 -8.76
C ILE A 182 -26.70 9.20 -9.78
N THR A 183 -27.06 9.09 -11.05
CA THR A 183 -26.15 9.15 -12.20
C THR A 183 -26.28 10.48 -12.94
N PHE A 184 -25.16 11.05 -13.40
CA PHE A 184 -25.09 12.37 -14.02
C PHE A 184 -24.48 12.32 -15.43
N SER A 185 -25.14 12.92 -16.42
CA SER A 185 -24.57 13.05 -17.76
C SER A 185 -23.42 14.06 -17.80
N GLN A 186 -22.56 13.98 -18.82
CA GLN A 186 -21.45 14.91 -19.05
C GLN A 186 -21.84 16.37 -18.80
N ASN A 187 -20.97 17.12 -18.11
CA ASN A 187 -21.15 18.54 -17.77
C ASN A 187 -22.38 18.88 -16.90
N THR A 188 -23.07 17.91 -16.29
CA THR A 188 -24.13 18.16 -15.29
C THR A 188 -23.65 17.97 -13.85
N GLY A 189 -24.42 18.39 -12.85
CA GLY A 189 -24.13 18.13 -11.44
C GLY A 189 -25.17 18.69 -10.47
N ILE A 190 -24.82 18.75 -9.19
CA ILE A 190 -25.63 19.39 -8.15
C ILE A 190 -25.02 20.77 -7.87
N ILE A 191 -25.85 21.81 -7.89
CA ILE A 191 -25.48 23.19 -7.54
C ILE A 191 -26.36 23.60 -6.36
N ALA A 192 -25.78 23.72 -5.17
CA ALA A 192 -26.53 23.80 -3.92
C ALA A 192 -26.36 25.14 -3.19
N HIS A 193 -27.46 25.90 -3.08
CA HIS A 193 -27.56 27.09 -2.25
C HIS A 193 -28.50 26.90 -1.05
N GLY A 194 -29.44 25.94 -1.15
CA GLY A 194 -30.33 25.50 -0.08
C GLY A 194 -29.75 24.34 0.75
N VAL A 195 -30.60 23.73 1.58
CA VAL A 195 -30.20 22.72 2.57
C VAL A 195 -29.92 21.37 1.90
N LEU A 196 -28.79 20.74 2.24
CA LEU A 196 -28.41 19.40 1.78
C LEU A 196 -28.54 18.37 2.89
N GLN A 197 -29.43 17.40 2.71
CA GLN A 197 -29.68 16.30 3.64
C GLN A 197 -29.32 14.98 2.94
N ILE A 198 -28.02 14.73 2.80
CA ILE A 198 -27.45 13.57 2.11
C ILE A 198 -26.94 12.60 3.19
N ALA A 199 -27.78 11.61 3.52
CA ALA A 199 -27.60 10.78 4.72
C ALA A 199 -27.70 9.29 4.39
N GLY A 200 -26.55 8.69 4.06
CA GLY A 200 -26.39 7.24 3.92
C GLY A 200 -26.20 6.53 5.26
N THR A 201 -26.00 5.21 5.21
CA THR A 201 -25.49 4.41 6.34
C THR A 201 -24.23 3.65 5.95
N LYS A 202 -23.56 3.03 6.93
CA LYS A 202 -22.43 2.11 6.71
C LYS A 202 -22.79 0.92 5.78
N TYR A 203 -24.06 0.55 5.69
CA TYR A 203 -24.55 -0.57 4.88
C TYR A 203 -25.21 -0.09 3.59
N ASP A 204 -25.83 1.09 3.62
CA ASP A 204 -26.63 1.67 2.55
C ASP A 204 -26.13 3.10 2.25
N PRO A 205 -24.94 3.27 1.63
CA PRO A 205 -24.40 4.60 1.32
C PRO A 205 -25.26 5.34 0.28
N VAL A 206 -25.03 6.64 0.13
CA VAL A 206 -25.46 7.39 -1.05
C VAL A 206 -24.36 7.33 -2.10
N ILE A 207 -24.73 7.10 -3.36
CA ILE A 207 -23.78 7.02 -4.48
C ILE A 207 -24.12 8.08 -5.53
N LEU A 208 -23.16 8.94 -5.87
CA LEU A 208 -23.27 9.93 -6.94
C LEU A 208 -22.16 9.68 -7.98
N HIS A 209 -22.51 9.31 -9.22
CA HIS A 209 -21.51 8.91 -10.21
C HIS A 209 -21.83 9.31 -11.66
N GLU A 210 -20.87 9.09 -12.55
CA GLU A 210 -20.96 9.40 -13.97
C GLU A 210 -21.97 8.50 -14.71
N MET A 211 -22.72 9.07 -15.65
CA MET A 211 -23.61 8.35 -16.57
C MET A 211 -22.98 8.23 -17.96
N ASN A 212 -22.26 9.27 -18.41
CA ASN A 212 -21.38 9.26 -19.59
C ASN A 212 -20.42 10.45 -19.57
N GLY A 213 -19.11 10.21 -19.70
CA GLY A 213 -18.08 11.25 -19.59
C GLY A 213 -18.03 11.94 -18.22
N THR A 214 -17.11 12.88 -18.04
CA THR A 214 -16.94 13.56 -16.74
C THR A 214 -18.10 14.51 -16.43
N TRP A 215 -18.82 14.25 -15.35
CA TRP A 215 -19.80 15.18 -14.79
C TRP A 215 -19.10 16.22 -13.89
N ASN A 216 -19.77 17.28 -13.47
CA ASN A 216 -19.12 18.36 -12.73
C ASN A 216 -18.87 18.01 -11.26
N GLY A 217 -19.72 17.19 -10.64
CA GLY A 217 -19.67 16.86 -9.21
C GLY A 217 -20.73 17.62 -8.40
N LEU A 218 -20.50 17.69 -7.09
CA LEU A 218 -21.32 18.44 -6.13
C LEU A 218 -20.66 19.79 -5.83
N CYS A 219 -21.29 20.89 -6.23
CA CYS A 219 -20.86 22.25 -5.90
C CYS A 219 -21.81 22.88 -4.86
N ILE A 220 -21.27 23.39 -3.75
CA ILE A 220 -22.02 23.86 -2.59
C ILE A 220 -21.64 25.30 -2.24
N THR A 221 -22.60 26.22 -2.29
CA THR A 221 -22.43 27.65 -2.01
C THR A 221 -23.61 28.12 -1.16
N PHE A 222 -23.60 27.79 0.14
CA PHE A 222 -24.75 28.01 1.04
C PHE A 222 -25.15 29.48 1.13
N ALA A 223 -26.46 29.74 1.13
CA ALA A 223 -27.00 31.10 1.20
C ALA A 223 -26.87 31.79 2.57
N ASN A 224 -26.71 31.03 3.67
CA ASN A 224 -26.52 31.54 5.04
C ASN A 224 -26.09 30.42 6.01
N ALA A 225 -25.77 30.78 7.26
CA ALA A 225 -25.35 29.87 8.32
C ALA A 225 -26.41 28.83 8.68
N ASP A 226 -27.68 29.23 8.87
CA ASP A 226 -28.78 28.32 9.25
C ASP A 226 -28.94 27.17 8.23
N VAL A 227 -28.72 27.45 6.94
CA VAL A 227 -28.76 26.46 5.85
C VAL A 227 -27.57 25.48 5.94
N ALA A 228 -26.38 25.97 6.29
CA ALA A 228 -25.19 25.14 6.44
C ALA A 228 -25.26 24.25 7.70
N GLU A 229 -25.69 24.79 8.83
CA GLU A 229 -25.90 24.05 10.09
C GLU A 229 -27.00 22.97 9.96
N GLN A 230 -28.00 23.20 9.10
CA GLN A 230 -29.01 22.20 8.72
C GLN A 230 -28.54 21.19 7.67
N SER A 231 -27.31 21.29 7.15
CA SER A 231 -26.81 20.44 6.07
C SER A 231 -25.84 19.35 6.56
N GLN A 232 -25.99 18.14 6.02
CA GLN A 232 -25.13 16.99 6.30
C GLN A 232 -24.82 16.17 5.05
N LEU A 233 -23.57 15.70 4.98
CA LEU A 233 -23.02 14.76 4.01
C LEU A 233 -22.46 13.57 4.81
N THR A 234 -23.19 12.46 4.88
CA THR A 234 -22.75 11.27 5.62
C THR A 234 -22.90 9.99 4.81
N TYR A 235 -21.89 9.11 4.87
CA TYR A 235 -21.84 7.85 4.10
C TYR A 235 -22.12 8.07 2.60
N LEU A 236 -21.34 8.95 2.00
CA LEU A 236 -21.49 9.43 0.61
C LEU A 236 -20.27 9.03 -0.22
N SER A 237 -20.51 8.39 -1.37
CA SER A 237 -19.51 8.08 -2.39
C SER A 237 -19.70 8.97 -3.62
N VAL A 238 -18.61 9.56 -4.13
CA VAL A 238 -18.59 10.40 -5.33
C VAL A 238 -17.47 9.95 -6.28
N SER A 239 -17.80 9.70 -7.54
CA SER A 239 -16.84 9.29 -8.58
C SER A 239 -17.06 9.92 -9.95
N GLY A 240 -16.02 9.89 -10.80
CA GLY A 240 -16.10 10.25 -12.22
C GLY A 240 -16.39 11.72 -12.50
N SER A 241 -16.17 12.60 -11.52
CA SER A 241 -16.50 14.01 -11.58
C SER A 241 -15.28 14.92 -11.62
N LYS A 242 -15.46 16.16 -12.09
CA LYS A 242 -14.39 17.17 -12.12
C LYS A 242 -14.05 17.69 -10.73
N PHE A 243 -15.08 18.04 -9.95
CA PHE A 243 -14.88 18.75 -8.68
C PHE A 243 -15.00 17.86 -7.45
N GLY A 244 -15.43 16.59 -7.62
CA GLY A 244 -15.75 15.69 -6.50
C GLY A 244 -16.84 16.31 -5.64
N ILE A 245 -16.45 16.72 -4.43
CA ILE A 245 -17.24 17.61 -3.59
C ILE A 245 -16.47 18.93 -3.49
N ARG A 246 -17.05 20.03 -4.00
CA ARG A 246 -16.48 21.38 -3.94
C ARG A 246 -17.39 22.29 -3.12
N ILE A 247 -16.86 22.86 -2.06
CA ILE A 247 -17.57 23.74 -1.13
C ILE A 247 -16.97 25.14 -1.28
N GLU A 248 -17.77 26.04 -1.84
CA GLU A 248 -17.45 27.45 -2.12
C GLU A 248 -18.16 28.30 -1.07
N SER A 249 -17.71 28.16 0.17
CA SER A 249 -18.28 28.85 1.33
C SER A 249 -17.32 28.76 2.51
N SER A 250 -17.29 29.79 3.35
CA SER A 250 -16.71 29.71 4.70
C SER A 250 -17.52 28.85 5.66
N LEU A 251 -18.74 28.44 5.28
CA LEU A 251 -19.65 27.60 6.05
C LEU A 251 -19.64 26.16 5.50
N LEU A 252 -19.41 25.16 6.36
CA LEU A 252 -19.40 23.73 5.99
C LEU A 252 -20.61 22.97 6.57
N PRO A 253 -21.10 21.91 5.90
CA PRO A 253 -22.05 20.97 6.49
C PRO A 253 -21.35 20.04 7.50
N GLN A 254 -22.11 19.19 8.20
CA GLN A 254 -21.53 18.01 8.84
C GLN A 254 -20.99 17.04 7.77
N ILE A 255 -19.74 16.58 7.90
CA ILE A 255 -19.07 15.68 6.94
C ILE A 255 -18.46 14.47 7.69
N GLU A 256 -19.00 13.27 7.46
CA GLU A 256 -18.43 12.01 8.02
C GLU A 256 -18.57 10.81 7.06
N ASN A 257 -17.54 9.96 6.97
CA ASN A 257 -17.55 8.74 6.14
C ASN A 257 -17.76 9.06 4.64
N ILE A 258 -16.88 9.87 4.06
CA ILE A 258 -16.92 10.24 2.63
C ILE A 258 -15.95 9.36 1.83
N ILE A 259 -16.36 8.92 0.66
CA ILE A 259 -15.50 8.29 -0.35
C ILE A 259 -15.45 9.19 -1.58
N SER A 260 -14.25 9.58 -2.00
CA SER A 260 -13.97 10.23 -3.28
C SER A 260 -13.02 9.36 -4.07
N ASN A 261 -13.48 8.79 -5.18
CA ASN A 261 -12.70 7.87 -6.00
C ASN A 261 -12.72 8.29 -7.48
N ASN A 262 -11.56 8.36 -8.12
CA ASN A 262 -11.46 8.61 -9.57
C ASN A 262 -12.18 9.91 -10.04
N ASN A 263 -12.06 10.99 -9.26
CA ASN A 263 -12.45 12.34 -9.67
C ASN A 263 -11.21 13.11 -10.19
N ASP A 264 -11.39 14.28 -10.82
CA ASP A 264 -10.24 15.16 -11.10
C ASP A 264 -9.72 15.75 -9.77
N ASN A 265 -10.57 16.43 -9.00
CA ASN A 265 -10.31 16.78 -7.59
C ASN A 265 -11.25 16.01 -6.64
N GLY A 266 -10.77 15.69 -5.43
CA GLY A 266 -11.53 14.92 -4.45
C GLY A 266 -12.49 15.73 -3.58
N LEU A 267 -12.08 16.09 -2.36
CA LEU A 267 -12.81 17.09 -1.54
C LEU A 267 -12.08 18.43 -1.61
N THR A 268 -12.74 19.47 -2.13
CA THR A 268 -12.20 20.83 -2.21
C THR A 268 -13.02 21.79 -1.36
N ILE A 269 -12.38 22.47 -0.42
CA ILE A 269 -12.98 23.53 0.40
C ILE A 269 -12.30 24.85 0.05
N LEU A 270 -13.09 25.80 -0.46
CA LEU A 270 -12.70 27.16 -0.81
C LEU A 270 -13.45 28.12 0.11
N ALA A 271 -12.84 28.48 1.24
CA ALA A 271 -13.42 29.42 2.18
C ALA A 271 -13.08 30.86 1.76
N TYR A 272 -14.13 31.62 1.41
CA TYR A 272 -14.07 33.04 1.12
C TYR A 272 -15.30 33.75 1.65
N ASN A 273 -15.15 35.06 1.91
CA ASN A 273 -16.17 35.91 2.49
C ASN A 273 -16.38 37.14 1.59
N GLU A 274 -17.49 37.15 0.84
CA GLU A 274 -17.82 38.24 -0.09
C GLU A 274 -18.74 39.32 0.50
N ASN A 275 -19.27 39.14 1.71
CA ASN A 275 -20.21 40.08 2.32
C ASN A 275 -20.06 40.12 3.86
N ASN A 276 -19.78 41.30 4.42
CA ASN A 276 -19.52 41.59 5.85
C ASN A 276 -20.72 41.36 6.81
N ASN A 277 -21.63 40.43 6.52
CA ASN A 277 -22.80 40.10 7.35
C ASN A 277 -22.51 39.01 8.39
N PHE A 278 -21.38 38.31 8.29
CA PHE A 278 -20.91 37.34 9.29
C PHE A 278 -19.57 37.81 9.89
N GLY A 279 -19.64 38.75 10.83
CA GLY A 279 -18.45 39.32 11.48
C GLY A 279 -17.70 38.31 12.37
N ASP A 280 -16.36 38.32 12.25
CA ASP A 280 -15.35 37.73 13.14
C ASP A 280 -15.65 36.33 13.72
N LYS A 281 -16.33 35.46 12.97
CA LYS A 281 -16.61 34.08 13.39
C LYS A 281 -15.41 33.17 13.10
N ILE A 282 -14.80 32.66 14.17
CA ILE A 282 -13.81 31.58 14.11
C ILE A 282 -14.47 30.30 13.56
N PHE A 283 -13.99 29.84 12.41
CA PHE A 283 -14.50 28.64 11.74
C PHE A 283 -13.84 27.37 12.29
N ASN A 284 -14.53 26.64 13.18
CA ASN A 284 -14.07 25.38 13.77
C ASN A 284 -14.77 24.19 13.09
N TYR A 285 -14.04 23.42 12.27
CA TYR A 285 -14.58 22.26 11.55
C TYR A 285 -13.87 20.95 11.88
N THR A 286 -14.62 19.85 11.84
CA THR A 286 -14.09 18.48 11.98
C THR A 286 -14.50 17.67 10.75
N LEU A 287 -13.51 17.12 10.05
CA LEU A 287 -13.68 16.21 8.93
C LEU A 287 -13.19 14.83 9.37
N LYS A 288 -14.06 13.81 9.32
CA LYS A 288 -13.79 12.49 9.90
C LYS A 288 -14.06 11.36 8.91
N LYS A 289 -13.10 10.45 8.77
CA LYS A 289 -13.12 9.30 7.85
C LYS A 289 -13.43 9.72 6.41
N ILE A 290 -12.52 10.50 5.83
CA ILE A 290 -12.57 10.84 4.41
C ILE A 290 -11.55 9.96 3.68
N THR A 291 -12.02 9.17 2.72
CA THR A 291 -11.23 8.31 1.87
C THR A 291 -11.14 8.94 0.47
N ALA A 292 -10.01 9.56 0.15
CA ALA A 292 -9.79 10.26 -1.11
C ALA A 292 -8.72 9.54 -1.94
N ILE A 293 -9.16 8.78 -2.94
CA ILE A 293 -8.32 7.83 -3.67
C ILE A 293 -8.37 8.00 -5.18
N ASN A 294 -7.25 7.72 -5.86
CA ASN A 294 -7.13 7.68 -7.32
C ASN A 294 -7.53 8.99 -8.07
N ASN A 295 -7.54 10.15 -7.40
CA ASN A 295 -7.97 11.42 -8.02
C ASN A 295 -6.84 12.03 -8.89
N ARG A 296 -7.19 12.74 -9.98
CA ARG A 296 -6.22 13.26 -10.96
C ARG A 296 -5.42 14.49 -10.49
N GLU A 297 -5.83 15.11 -9.40
CA GLU A 297 -5.10 16.20 -8.76
C GLU A 297 -4.87 15.89 -7.28
N ASN A 298 -5.64 16.51 -6.38
CA ASN A 298 -5.47 16.42 -4.94
C ASN A 298 -6.61 15.60 -4.32
N GLY A 299 -6.29 14.73 -3.37
CA GLY A 299 -7.29 13.95 -2.63
C GLY A 299 -8.20 14.85 -1.78
N VAL A 300 -7.60 15.73 -0.98
CA VAL A 300 -8.30 16.78 -0.22
C VAL A 300 -7.58 18.11 -0.42
N SER A 301 -8.32 19.21 -0.56
CA SER A 301 -7.80 20.58 -0.65
C SER A 301 -8.57 21.51 0.28
N VAL A 302 -7.86 22.32 1.08
CA VAL A 302 -8.45 23.40 1.88
C VAL A 302 -7.73 24.70 1.58
N LYS A 303 -8.47 25.70 1.09
CA LYS A 303 -7.95 27.02 0.71
C LYS A 303 -8.74 28.14 1.40
N ILE A 304 -8.05 29.11 1.98
CA ILE A 304 -8.65 30.27 2.67
C ILE A 304 -8.06 31.57 2.12
N THR A 305 -8.90 32.59 1.92
CA THR A 305 -8.46 33.92 1.47
C THR A 305 -7.67 34.68 2.55
N LYS A 306 -6.91 35.70 2.12
CA LYS A 306 -5.84 36.36 2.92
C LYS A 306 -6.32 37.24 4.10
N GLN A 307 -7.57 37.17 4.52
CA GLN A 307 -8.14 38.01 5.59
C GLN A 307 -8.77 37.23 6.76
N GLU A 308 -8.95 35.90 6.63
CA GLU A 308 -9.62 35.08 7.64
C GLU A 308 -8.67 34.03 8.26
N SER A 309 -9.17 33.20 9.18
CA SER A 309 -8.41 32.09 9.79
C SER A 309 -9.35 30.93 10.10
N GLY A 310 -9.07 29.75 9.50
CA GLY A 310 -9.90 28.56 9.65
C GLY A 310 -9.22 27.45 10.46
N TYR A 311 -10.00 26.76 11.28
CA TYR A 311 -9.55 25.72 12.21
C TYR A 311 -10.16 24.36 11.79
N PHE A 312 -9.30 23.37 11.58
CA PHE A 312 -9.70 22.08 10.99
C PHE A 312 -9.13 20.90 11.79
N VAL A 313 -10.00 20.04 12.30
CA VAL A 313 -9.62 18.72 12.83
C VAL A 313 -9.87 17.68 11.75
N LEU A 314 -8.81 16.97 11.34
CA LEU A 314 -8.82 15.98 10.28
C LEU A 314 -8.52 14.60 10.88
N GLU A 315 -9.55 13.77 11.07
CA GLU A 315 -9.48 12.51 11.83
C GLU A 315 -9.75 11.30 10.92
N GLU A 316 -8.94 10.24 11.02
CA GLU A 316 -9.09 9.01 10.23
C GLU A 316 -9.10 9.25 8.69
N ILE A 317 -8.41 10.29 8.20
CA ILE A 317 -8.31 10.56 6.75
C ILE A 317 -7.46 9.48 6.10
N VAL A 318 -7.89 8.98 4.93
CA VAL A 318 -7.14 8.04 4.10
C VAL A 318 -6.99 8.65 2.72
N SER A 319 -5.76 8.86 2.25
CA SER A 319 -5.48 9.48 0.96
C SER A 319 -4.41 8.70 0.19
N GLU A 320 -4.83 8.05 -0.90
CA GLU A 320 -4.04 7.04 -1.62
C GLU A 320 -4.06 7.23 -3.14
N SER A 321 -2.90 7.07 -3.79
CA SER A 321 -2.75 7.00 -5.25
C SER A 321 -3.31 8.21 -6.03
N ASN A 322 -3.38 9.39 -5.40
CA ASN A 322 -3.73 10.63 -6.08
C ASN A 322 -2.53 11.14 -6.91
N GLN A 323 -2.80 11.76 -8.06
CA GLN A 323 -1.74 12.10 -9.03
C GLN A 323 -0.92 13.34 -8.65
N ILE A 324 -1.32 14.11 -7.64
CA ILE A 324 -0.52 15.19 -7.04
C ILE A 324 -0.39 14.94 -5.52
N ASN A 325 -1.19 15.61 -4.68
CA ASN A 325 -1.06 15.53 -3.22
C ASN A 325 -2.20 14.73 -2.56
N GLY A 326 -1.91 14.07 -1.44
CA GLY A 326 -2.93 13.47 -0.59
C GLY A 326 -3.81 14.51 0.12
N LEU A 327 -3.20 15.60 0.60
CA LEU A 327 -3.85 16.79 1.16
C LEU A 327 -3.07 18.06 0.78
N LEU A 328 -3.80 19.11 0.36
CA LEU A 328 -3.28 20.44 0.07
C LEU A 328 -3.88 21.47 1.05
N LEU A 329 -3.05 22.29 1.69
CA LEU A 329 -3.45 23.36 2.61
C LEU A 329 -2.90 24.72 2.16
N GLU A 330 -3.77 25.73 2.01
CA GLU A 330 -3.38 27.07 1.54
C GLU A 330 -4.11 28.19 2.30
N GLY A 331 -3.37 29.22 2.74
CA GLY A 331 -3.92 30.35 3.49
C GLY A 331 -3.62 30.31 5.00
N THR A 332 -4.35 31.09 5.79
CA THR A 332 -4.17 31.16 7.27
C THR A 332 -4.96 30.04 7.93
N LEU A 333 -4.27 29.02 8.44
CA LEU A 333 -4.87 27.73 8.76
C LEU A 333 -4.39 27.18 10.10
N HIS A 334 -5.31 26.62 10.88
CA HIS A 334 -5.06 25.95 12.16
C HIS A 334 -5.53 24.48 12.08
N VAL A 335 -4.68 23.61 11.54
CA VAL A 335 -5.04 22.21 11.21
C VAL A 335 -4.46 21.23 12.21
N THR A 336 -5.27 20.29 12.69
CA THR A 336 -4.86 19.16 13.53
C THR A 336 -5.22 17.85 12.83
N VAL A 337 -4.23 17.05 12.46
CA VAL A 337 -4.38 15.77 11.75
C VAL A 337 -4.17 14.62 12.73
N ILE A 338 -5.09 13.66 12.79
CA ILE A 338 -5.11 12.58 13.78
C ILE A 338 -5.38 11.24 13.11
N SER A 339 -4.59 10.21 13.45
CA SER A 339 -4.78 8.81 13.03
C SER A 339 -4.98 8.62 11.52
N SER A 340 -4.33 9.46 10.71
CA SER A 340 -4.56 9.57 9.26
C SER A 340 -3.44 8.94 8.44
N GLN A 341 -3.72 8.59 7.18
CA GLN A 341 -2.85 7.81 6.31
C GLN A 341 -2.72 8.48 4.93
N PHE A 342 -1.49 8.86 4.56
CA PHE A 342 -1.18 9.52 3.28
C PHE A 342 -0.09 8.74 2.56
N PHE A 343 -0.48 7.89 1.59
CA PHE A 343 0.46 6.94 0.99
C PHE A 343 0.27 6.71 -0.52
N SER A 344 1.33 6.32 -1.22
CA SER A 344 1.35 6.08 -2.67
C SER A 344 0.91 7.26 -3.57
N ASN A 345 0.80 8.48 -3.05
CA ASN A 345 0.48 9.67 -3.85
C ASN A 345 1.69 10.08 -4.70
N ASN A 346 1.49 10.51 -5.93
CA ASN A 346 2.58 10.75 -6.89
C ASN A 346 3.52 11.88 -6.48
N GLU A 347 3.03 12.92 -5.79
CA GLU A 347 3.88 13.93 -5.15
C GLU A 347 3.91 13.76 -3.64
N ASN A 348 3.06 14.47 -2.89
CA ASN A 348 3.21 14.60 -1.44
C ASN A 348 2.07 13.94 -0.67
N GLY A 349 2.35 13.47 0.55
CA GLY A 349 1.29 13.05 1.47
C GLY A 349 0.45 14.26 1.91
N ILE A 350 1.11 15.29 2.41
CA ILE A 350 0.55 16.62 2.66
C ILE A 350 1.48 17.67 2.03
N SER A 351 0.94 18.67 1.32
CA SER A 351 1.68 19.89 0.92
C SER A 351 0.97 21.14 1.44
N THR A 352 1.75 22.15 1.85
CA THR A 352 1.23 23.32 2.58
C THR A 352 1.88 24.65 2.18
N TYR A 353 1.02 25.64 1.97
CA TYR A 353 1.32 27.05 1.68
C TYR A 353 0.69 27.94 2.75
N LEU A 354 1.26 27.88 3.95
CA LEU A 354 0.69 28.48 5.16
C LEU A 354 0.98 29.98 5.24
N ALA A 355 -0.05 30.79 5.54
CA ALA A 355 0.10 32.21 5.80
C ALA A 355 0.55 32.52 7.24
N ASN A 356 0.81 33.79 7.55
CA ASN A 356 1.42 34.19 8.82
C ASN A 356 0.61 33.74 10.06
N GLY A 357 1.26 33.11 11.03
CA GLY A 357 0.64 32.67 12.28
C GLY A 357 -0.13 31.33 12.24
N SER A 358 -0.16 30.65 11.08
CA SER A 358 -0.80 29.35 10.91
C SER A 358 -0.20 28.26 11.83
N THR A 359 -1.00 27.24 12.16
CA THR A 359 -0.55 26.07 12.95
C THR A 359 -0.91 24.75 12.26
N LEU A 360 0.03 23.82 12.19
CA LEU A 360 -0.18 22.44 11.72
C LEU A 360 0.26 21.45 12.79
N GLU A 361 -0.65 20.60 13.25
CA GLU A 361 -0.35 19.52 14.21
C GLU A 361 -0.68 18.16 13.60
N VAL A 362 0.16 17.16 13.81
CA VAL A 362 0.00 15.81 13.25
C VAL A 362 0.25 14.75 14.33
N TYR A 363 -0.69 13.84 14.54
CA TYR A 363 -0.70 12.85 15.61
C TYR A 363 -0.98 11.44 15.09
N ASP A 364 -0.23 10.46 15.59
CA ASP A 364 -0.45 9.01 15.40
C ASP A 364 -0.69 8.57 13.93
N SER A 365 -0.11 9.30 12.97
CA SER A 365 -0.41 9.18 11.54
C SER A 365 0.68 8.42 10.75
N PHE A 366 0.37 8.06 9.51
CA PHE A 366 1.25 7.30 8.61
C PHE A 366 1.47 7.99 7.27
N PHE A 367 2.74 8.07 6.86
CA PHE A 367 3.19 8.59 5.57
C PHE A 367 4.05 7.50 4.90
N GLY A 368 3.68 7.10 3.69
CA GLY A 368 4.26 5.93 3.06
C GLY A 368 4.40 6.04 1.54
N SER A 369 5.60 5.78 1.01
CA SER A 369 5.80 5.57 -0.45
C SER A 369 5.36 6.72 -1.38
N ASN A 370 5.05 7.93 -0.89
CA ASN A 370 4.70 9.06 -1.75
C ASN A 370 5.91 9.49 -2.61
N GLY A 371 5.64 9.90 -3.85
CA GLY A 371 6.65 10.06 -4.92
C GLY A 371 7.50 11.33 -4.88
N GLN A 372 7.23 12.26 -3.97
CA GLN A 372 8.15 13.32 -3.54
C GLN A 372 8.35 13.24 -2.01
N HIS A 373 7.42 13.76 -1.21
CA HIS A 373 7.59 13.89 0.25
C HIS A 373 6.46 13.25 1.06
N GLY A 374 6.71 13.00 2.35
CA GLY A 374 5.65 12.74 3.33
C GLY A 374 4.87 14.02 3.62
N LEU A 375 5.57 15.05 4.11
CA LEU A 375 5.01 16.37 4.42
C LEU A 375 5.89 17.48 3.84
N GLN A 376 5.30 18.40 3.08
CA GLN A 376 5.96 19.55 2.48
C GLN A 376 5.41 20.87 3.06
N ILE A 377 6.29 21.79 3.44
CA ILE A 377 5.94 23.07 4.09
C ILE A 377 6.72 24.22 3.45
N GLN A 378 6.01 25.18 2.86
CA GLN A 378 6.62 26.28 2.10
C GLN A 378 6.12 27.68 2.52
N ASN A 379 7.02 28.67 2.47
CA ASN A 379 6.74 30.12 2.50
C ASN A 379 6.03 30.66 3.77
N GLY A 380 5.99 29.88 4.85
CA GLY A 380 5.33 30.27 6.11
C GLY A 380 6.11 31.27 6.96
N GLN A 381 5.37 32.18 7.61
CA GLN A 381 5.90 33.12 8.61
C GLN A 381 5.21 32.89 9.96
N GLN A 382 5.97 32.94 11.05
CA GLN A 382 5.49 32.74 12.43
C GLN A 382 4.68 31.45 12.66
N VAL A 383 4.87 30.42 11.81
CA VAL A 383 4.07 29.19 11.82
C VAL A 383 4.47 28.24 12.94
N GLN A 384 3.52 27.50 13.50
CA GLN A 384 3.81 26.42 14.45
C GLN A 384 3.53 25.06 13.81
N VAL A 385 4.46 24.10 13.97
CA VAL A 385 4.35 22.77 13.36
C VAL A 385 4.67 21.71 14.42
N LYS A 386 3.71 20.84 14.74
CA LYS A 386 3.87 19.74 15.68
C LYS A 386 3.67 18.40 14.98
N CYS A 387 4.51 17.41 15.29
CA CYS A 387 4.36 16.06 14.73
C CYS A 387 4.74 15.01 15.77
N PHE A 388 3.80 14.18 16.18
CA PHE A 388 3.98 13.22 17.28
C PHE A 388 3.53 11.80 16.91
N SER A 389 4.23 10.80 17.44
CA SER A 389 3.99 9.35 17.24
C SER A 389 3.99 8.86 15.78
N THR A 390 4.25 9.76 14.83
CA THR A 390 3.94 9.59 13.41
C THR A 390 5.06 8.83 12.69
N THR A 391 4.69 8.02 11.68
CA THR A 391 5.62 7.15 10.95
C THR A 391 5.78 7.60 9.49
N PHE A 392 7.03 7.82 9.07
CA PHE A 392 7.43 8.15 7.70
C PHE A 392 8.28 7.03 7.11
N LYS A 393 7.83 6.45 5.98
CA LYS A 393 8.38 5.19 5.46
C LYS A 393 8.50 5.14 3.93
N ALA A 394 9.63 4.63 3.44
CA ALA A 394 9.85 4.27 2.05
C ALA A 394 9.65 5.40 1.01
N HIS A 395 9.87 6.67 1.38
CA HIS A 395 10.02 7.75 0.40
C HIS A 395 11.31 7.52 -0.40
N ASN A 396 11.19 7.21 -1.69
CA ASN A 396 12.30 6.72 -2.52
C ASN A 396 12.88 7.78 -3.48
N SER A 397 12.24 8.92 -3.63
CA SER A 397 12.52 9.91 -4.68
C SER A 397 12.71 11.34 -4.14
N GLY A 398 12.14 11.66 -2.98
CA GLY A 398 12.41 12.86 -2.20
C GLY A 398 12.47 12.57 -0.70
N GLU A 399 12.73 13.61 0.10
CA GLU A 399 12.91 13.50 1.54
C GLU A 399 11.57 13.36 2.28
N ALA A 400 11.53 12.64 3.41
CA ALA A 400 10.28 12.39 4.14
C ALA A 400 9.58 13.66 4.66
N ILE A 401 10.33 14.69 5.06
CA ILE A 401 9.80 16.06 5.23
C ILE A 401 10.71 17.07 4.51
N LEU A 402 10.12 17.97 3.75
CA LEU A 402 10.77 19.16 3.21
C LEU A 402 10.15 20.45 3.78
N VAL A 403 10.99 21.31 4.35
CA VAL A 403 10.63 22.64 4.88
C VAL A 403 11.46 23.70 4.16
N LYS A 404 10.82 24.71 3.58
CA LYS A 404 11.49 25.71 2.72
C LYS A 404 10.96 27.13 2.89
N ASN A 405 11.86 28.12 2.89
CA ASN A 405 11.54 29.55 2.95
C ASN A 405 10.72 29.94 4.19
N ILE A 406 11.21 29.66 5.40
CA ILE A 406 10.44 29.87 6.66
C ILE A 406 11.11 30.90 7.57
N SER A 407 10.32 31.78 8.20
CA SER A 407 10.82 32.69 9.24
C SER A 407 9.97 32.70 10.52
N GLY A 408 10.61 32.87 11.68
CA GLY A 408 9.95 33.06 12.97
C GLY A 408 9.16 31.85 13.51
N ALA A 409 9.39 30.65 12.98
CA ALA A 409 8.54 29.48 13.18
C ALA A 409 8.93 28.63 14.41
N ASN A 410 8.07 27.69 14.80
CA ASN A 410 8.31 26.74 15.88
C ASN A 410 7.94 25.31 15.45
N PHE A 411 8.94 24.47 15.21
CA PHE A 411 8.81 23.07 14.82
C PHE A 411 9.11 22.16 16.03
N LEU A 412 8.20 21.24 16.34
CA LEU A 412 8.33 20.28 17.43
C LEU A 412 7.93 18.88 16.97
N LEU A 413 8.92 18.02 16.69
CA LEU A 413 8.69 16.65 16.26
C LEU A 413 9.14 15.67 17.35
N GLY A 414 8.24 14.81 17.83
CA GLY A 414 8.46 13.95 19.00
C GLY A 414 8.04 12.50 18.79
N ASP A 415 8.89 11.55 19.19
CA ASP A 415 8.60 10.10 19.20
C ASP A 415 8.27 9.49 17.80
N CYS A 416 8.55 10.23 16.73
CA CYS A 416 8.33 9.83 15.34
C CYS A 416 9.30 8.74 14.85
N HIS A 417 8.86 7.98 13.85
CA HIS A 417 9.56 6.83 13.28
C HIS A 417 9.93 7.04 11.82
N TRP A 418 11.22 6.93 11.50
CA TRP A 418 11.79 7.23 10.18
C TRP A 418 12.45 5.97 9.63
N ARG A 419 11.83 5.32 8.64
CA ARG A 419 12.28 4.00 8.16
C ARG A 419 12.44 3.92 6.64
N SER A 420 13.66 3.62 6.20
CA SER A 420 13.95 3.30 4.79
C SER A 420 13.63 4.40 3.78
N ASN A 421 13.78 5.67 4.17
CA ASN A 421 13.59 6.82 3.27
C ASN A 421 14.94 7.23 2.63
N ASN A 422 14.92 7.77 1.41
CA ASN A 422 16.06 8.36 0.70
C ASN A 422 16.28 9.84 1.12
N GLY A 423 16.17 10.11 2.42
CA GLY A 423 16.18 11.46 3.00
C GLY A 423 15.17 11.54 4.16
N GLY A 424 15.60 12.08 5.30
CA GLY A 424 14.75 12.23 6.49
C GLY A 424 14.00 13.57 6.51
N ILE A 425 14.47 14.53 7.30
CA ILE A 425 13.95 15.90 7.34
C ILE A 425 14.96 16.85 6.71
N VAL A 426 14.50 17.76 5.85
CA VAL A 426 15.34 18.81 5.25
C VAL A 426 14.71 20.19 5.44
N PHE A 427 15.41 21.06 6.15
CA PHE A 427 15.11 22.49 6.26
C PHE A 427 16.01 23.27 5.29
N ARG A 428 15.45 24.21 4.52
CA ARG A 428 16.21 25.08 3.59
C ARG A 428 15.75 26.53 3.71
N ASP A 429 16.69 27.46 3.86
CA ASP A 429 16.41 28.91 3.99
C ASP A 429 15.43 29.20 5.15
N VAL A 430 15.90 28.97 6.39
CA VAL A 430 15.14 29.16 7.64
C VAL A 430 15.78 30.25 8.50
N THR A 431 14.97 31.20 9.02
CA THR A 431 15.44 32.28 9.90
C THR A 431 14.64 32.38 11.21
N ASP A 432 15.31 32.81 12.28
CA ASP A 432 14.72 33.21 13.56
C ASP A 432 13.71 32.19 14.16
N SER A 433 13.94 30.90 13.92
CA SER A 433 12.98 29.81 14.20
C SER A 433 13.46 28.87 15.30
N ASN A 434 12.57 28.07 15.88
CA ASN A 434 12.90 27.02 16.86
C ASN A 434 12.64 25.65 16.24
N LEU A 435 13.64 24.78 16.19
CA LEU A 435 13.57 23.45 15.55
C LEU A 435 13.90 22.36 16.59
N HIS A 436 12.88 21.70 17.14
CA HIS A 436 13.02 20.67 18.18
C HIS A 436 12.70 19.27 17.62
N LEU A 437 13.68 18.35 17.71
CA LEU A 437 13.60 16.97 17.24
C LEU A 437 13.88 16.02 18.41
N LEU A 438 12.84 15.39 18.96
CA LEU A 438 12.87 14.70 20.24
C LEU A 438 12.52 13.20 20.11
N ASN A 439 13.21 12.35 20.88
CA ASN A 439 12.92 10.91 21.06
C ASN A 439 12.95 10.01 19.80
N GLY A 440 13.17 10.58 18.60
CA GLY A 440 12.92 9.95 17.30
C GLY A 440 13.75 8.70 17.00
N ASN A 441 13.18 7.81 16.18
CA ASN A 441 13.77 6.50 15.88
C ASN A 441 14.04 6.36 14.37
N TRP A 442 15.31 6.46 13.99
CA TRP A 442 15.79 6.64 12.62
C TRP A 442 16.57 5.40 12.16
N MET A 443 15.95 4.57 11.31
CA MET A 443 16.49 3.25 10.93
C MET A 443 16.49 3.00 9.42
N TRP A 444 17.63 2.52 8.90
CA TRP A 444 17.79 2.11 7.50
C TRP A 444 17.49 3.18 6.44
N ASN A 445 17.47 4.47 6.81
CA ASN A 445 17.37 5.56 5.85
C ASN A 445 18.66 5.64 5.02
N ARG A 446 18.54 6.11 3.78
CA ARG A 446 19.63 6.25 2.83
C ARG A 446 19.94 7.72 2.63
N GLY A 447 21.19 8.12 2.81
CA GLY A 447 21.58 9.53 2.85
C GLY A 447 21.13 10.24 4.12
N ALA A 448 21.19 11.57 4.10
CA ALA A 448 21.03 12.40 5.30
C ALA A 448 19.68 12.20 6.00
N SER A 449 19.72 11.98 7.32
CA SER A 449 18.53 11.85 8.14
C SER A 449 18.00 13.22 8.60
N ILE A 450 18.89 14.18 8.83
CA ILE A 450 18.53 15.57 9.14
C ILE A 450 19.46 16.48 8.33
N ILE A 451 18.91 17.39 7.52
CA ILE A 451 19.63 18.54 6.95
C ILE A 451 18.94 19.82 7.42
N ALA A 452 19.71 20.83 7.78
CA ALA A 452 19.23 22.21 7.85
C ALA A 452 20.24 23.16 7.21
N ASP A 453 19.91 23.72 6.05
CA ASP A 453 20.79 24.56 5.23
C ASP A 453 20.35 26.04 5.21
N LYS A 454 21.34 26.94 5.15
CA LYS A 454 21.22 28.41 5.20
C LYS A 454 20.38 28.91 6.39
N ILE A 455 20.62 28.31 7.56
CA ILE A 455 20.09 28.77 8.84
C ILE A 455 20.61 30.20 9.10
N LYS A 456 19.74 31.12 9.56
CA LYS A 456 20.11 32.52 9.86
C LYS A 456 19.42 33.05 11.12
N GLY A 457 19.91 34.18 11.63
CA GLY A 457 19.27 34.93 12.71
C GLY A 457 19.23 34.17 14.03
N LYS A 458 18.20 34.42 14.86
CA LYS A 458 18.03 33.83 16.20
C LYS A 458 17.46 32.40 16.16
N THR A 459 17.98 31.56 15.28
CA THR A 459 17.48 30.19 15.11
C THR A 459 18.05 29.26 16.20
N ASN A 460 17.15 28.60 16.93
CA ASN A 460 17.48 27.57 17.92
C ASN A 460 17.22 26.17 17.34
N ILE A 461 18.17 25.25 17.47
CA ILE A 461 18.02 23.85 17.05
C ILE A 461 18.32 22.94 18.24
N LEU A 462 17.36 22.09 18.61
CA LEU A 462 17.49 21.09 19.68
C LEU A 462 17.23 19.69 19.12
N ILE A 463 18.22 18.81 19.21
CA ILE A 463 18.12 17.41 18.80
C ILE A 463 18.41 16.54 20.04
N GLU A 464 17.40 15.86 20.59
CA GLU A 464 17.51 15.21 21.90
C GLU A 464 16.92 13.78 21.96
N ASN A 465 17.63 12.85 22.61
CA ASN A 465 17.23 11.45 22.82
C ASN A 465 16.90 10.65 21.54
N ASN A 466 17.35 11.10 20.37
CA ASN A 466 17.15 10.40 19.09
C ASN A 466 18.03 9.15 18.98
N LYS A 467 17.60 8.19 18.17
CA LYS A 467 18.27 6.90 17.95
C LYS A 467 18.48 6.69 16.46
N PHE A 468 19.71 6.91 15.99
CA PHE A 468 20.13 6.73 14.60
C PHE A 468 20.84 5.38 14.46
N ARG A 469 20.24 4.44 13.73
CA ARG A 469 20.71 3.05 13.63
C ARG A 469 20.73 2.55 12.20
N GLN A 470 21.86 2.03 11.74
CA GLN A 470 21.96 1.36 10.44
C GLN A 470 21.47 2.21 9.25
N ASN A 471 21.54 3.54 9.35
CA ASN A 471 21.35 4.42 8.20
C ASN A 471 22.61 4.36 7.32
N VAL A 472 22.46 4.46 6.00
CA VAL A 472 23.51 4.11 5.02
C VAL A 472 23.69 5.17 3.94
N PHE A 473 24.88 5.23 3.35
CA PHE A 473 25.25 6.10 2.23
C PHE A 473 24.25 6.07 1.05
N HIS A 474 24.03 7.22 0.39
CA HIS A 474 23.25 7.32 -0.85
C HIS A 474 24.16 7.73 -2.03
N SER A 475 24.13 6.95 -3.11
CA SER A 475 25.12 7.02 -4.22
C SER A 475 25.15 8.33 -5.01
N ASN A 476 24.08 9.13 -4.95
CA ASN A 476 23.87 10.27 -5.85
C ASN A 476 24.14 11.63 -5.17
N THR A 477 24.81 11.65 -4.02
CA THR A 477 25.06 12.85 -3.20
C THR A 477 26.55 13.01 -2.91
N THR A 478 27.05 14.25 -2.95
CA THR A 478 28.49 14.59 -2.91
C THR A 478 29.09 14.60 -1.51
N LEU A 479 28.26 14.71 -0.47
CA LEU A 479 28.58 14.48 0.93
C LEU A 479 27.43 13.66 1.53
N ASN A 480 27.74 12.73 2.43
CA ASN A 480 26.72 11.93 3.12
C ASN A 480 26.96 11.96 4.64
N SER A 481 26.14 12.74 5.35
CA SER A 481 26.11 12.81 6.82
C SER A 481 24.89 12.05 7.40
N VAL A 482 24.82 11.85 8.73
CA VAL A 482 23.52 11.50 9.38
C VAL A 482 22.78 12.79 9.75
N ILE A 483 23.50 13.79 10.27
CA ILE A 483 23.01 15.13 10.58
C ILE A 483 23.92 16.17 9.92
N GLU A 484 23.32 17.10 9.19
CA GLU A 484 23.97 18.20 8.48
C GLU A 484 23.38 19.55 8.92
N LEU A 485 24.22 20.47 9.43
CA LEU A 485 23.80 21.81 9.84
C LEU A 485 24.66 22.86 9.11
N GLY A 486 24.09 23.41 8.04
CA GLY A 486 24.65 24.41 7.14
C GLY A 486 24.48 25.83 7.67
N MET A 487 25.58 26.45 8.09
CA MET A 487 25.64 27.80 8.67
C MET A 487 26.79 28.63 8.08
N ASN A 488 26.71 29.94 8.29
CA ASN A 488 27.69 30.94 7.88
C ASN A 488 28.29 31.71 9.08
N GLU A 489 29.25 32.59 8.81
CA GLU A 489 30.01 33.34 9.81
C GLU A 489 29.19 34.44 10.53
N ASN A 490 28.05 34.86 9.98
CA ASN A 490 27.23 35.93 10.56
C ASN A 490 26.19 35.41 11.58
N ASP A 491 25.99 34.10 11.69
CA ASP A 491 24.92 33.46 12.49
C ASP A 491 25.24 33.40 13.99
N LYS A 492 25.88 34.45 14.53
CA LYS A 492 26.33 34.58 15.93
C LYS A 492 25.21 34.43 16.97
N ASP A 493 23.97 34.71 16.57
CA ASP A 493 22.80 34.72 17.44
C ASP A 493 22.01 33.39 17.38
N ALA A 494 22.48 32.42 16.59
CA ALA A 494 21.91 31.08 16.49
C ALA A 494 22.53 30.12 17.52
N ARG A 495 21.75 29.13 17.96
CA ARG A 495 22.15 28.14 18.97
C ARG A 495 21.80 26.72 18.53
N ILE A 496 22.75 25.81 18.64
CA ILE A 496 22.59 24.37 18.36
C ILE A 496 22.85 23.58 19.64
N GLN A 497 21.93 22.68 19.98
CA GLN A 497 22.02 21.75 21.10
C GLN A 497 21.74 20.33 20.61
N ILE A 498 22.72 19.44 20.75
CA ILE A 498 22.62 18.03 20.35
C ILE A 498 22.92 17.19 21.59
N ASN A 499 21.88 16.65 22.23
CA ASN A 499 21.95 16.09 23.58
C ASN A 499 21.44 14.63 23.66
N ASP A 500 22.11 13.77 24.44
CA ASP A 500 21.59 12.45 24.82
C ASP A 500 21.22 11.51 23.62
N ASN A 501 21.68 11.79 22.39
CA ASN A 501 21.35 11.00 21.20
C ASN A 501 22.30 9.79 21.05
N ARG A 502 21.83 8.73 20.37
CA ARG A 502 22.63 7.52 20.10
C ARG A 502 22.74 7.22 18.60
N PHE A 503 23.97 7.28 18.10
CA PHE A 503 24.39 6.91 16.76
C PHE A 503 25.10 5.55 16.80
N LEU A 504 24.45 4.50 16.29
CA LEU A 504 24.91 3.13 16.37
C LEU A 504 24.92 2.44 14.99
N ARG A 505 26.09 1.98 14.54
CA ARG A 505 26.25 1.19 13.29
C ARG A 505 25.69 1.89 12.04
N ASN A 506 25.77 3.20 11.95
CA ASN A 506 25.49 3.92 10.71
C ASN A 506 26.71 3.82 9.77
N ALA A 507 26.48 3.82 8.46
CA ALA A 507 27.51 3.68 7.42
C ALA A 507 27.42 4.87 6.46
N MET A 508 28.09 5.97 6.80
CA MET A 508 28.02 7.27 6.12
C MET A 508 29.45 7.79 5.87
N GLU A 509 29.60 8.95 5.24
CA GLU A 509 30.91 9.62 5.17
C GLU A 509 31.22 10.35 6.49
N ILE A 510 30.22 11.03 7.05
CA ILE A 510 30.28 11.72 8.34
C ILE A 510 29.07 11.30 9.19
N ILE A 511 29.15 11.31 10.53
CA ILE A 511 27.94 11.12 11.36
C ILE A 511 27.29 12.47 11.68
N LEU A 512 28.03 13.41 12.27
CA LEU A 512 27.57 14.78 12.52
C LEU A 512 28.46 15.79 11.80
N LEU A 513 27.87 16.59 10.91
CA LEU A 513 28.51 17.67 10.15
C LEU A 513 27.88 19.02 10.54
N ILE A 514 28.68 19.94 11.08
CA ILE A 514 28.27 21.34 11.31
C ILE A 514 29.30 22.27 10.66
N GLY A 515 28.87 23.09 9.70
CA GLY A 515 29.74 23.96 8.91
C GLY A 515 29.16 24.30 7.54
N ARG A 516 29.92 25.03 6.73
CA ARG A 516 29.50 25.46 5.39
C ARG A 516 29.83 24.40 4.33
N THR A 517 28.91 24.18 3.39
CA THR A 517 28.95 23.12 2.36
C THR A 517 29.52 23.52 1.00
N GLU A 518 29.92 24.79 0.81
CA GLU A 518 30.50 25.30 -0.46
C GLU A 518 31.64 26.32 -0.25
N PRO A 519 32.53 26.49 -1.24
CA PRO A 519 33.84 25.84 -1.32
C PRO A 519 34.91 26.50 -0.42
N ARG A 520 34.52 27.39 0.49
CA ARG A 520 35.38 27.95 1.54
C ARG A 520 34.77 27.55 2.89
N ASN A 521 35.43 26.64 3.62
CA ASN A 521 34.95 26.13 4.91
C ASN A 521 35.12 27.21 6.02
N THR A 522 34.35 28.30 5.90
CA THR A 522 34.28 29.41 6.86
C THR A 522 33.61 28.94 8.16
N PRO A 523 34.27 29.02 9.32
CA PRO A 523 33.65 28.65 10.58
C PRO A 523 32.42 29.49 10.90
N THR A 524 31.35 28.86 11.40
CA THR A 524 30.21 29.61 11.95
C THR A 524 30.50 30.18 13.34
N ASN A 525 29.81 31.26 13.69
CA ASN A 525 29.82 31.89 15.01
C ASN A 525 28.63 31.49 15.89
N ALA A 526 27.78 30.54 15.47
CA ALA A 526 26.70 30.01 16.30
C ALA A 526 27.22 29.31 17.58
N GLU A 527 26.44 29.36 18.66
CA GLU A 527 26.73 28.64 19.91
C GLU A 527 26.37 27.16 19.76
N ILE A 528 27.37 26.26 19.83
CA ILE A 528 27.17 24.82 19.63
C ILE A 528 27.49 24.04 20.92
N ILE A 529 26.48 23.32 21.42
CA ILE A 529 26.60 22.41 22.56
C ILE A 529 26.30 20.98 22.07
N ILE A 530 27.25 20.07 22.27
CA ILE A 530 27.12 18.64 21.94
C ILE A 530 27.39 17.86 23.23
N ALA A 531 26.35 17.31 23.86
CA ALA A 531 26.48 16.69 25.19
C ALA A 531 25.87 15.29 25.33
N LYS A 532 26.55 14.41 26.07
CA LYS A 532 26.07 13.06 26.46
C LYS A 532 25.69 12.11 25.30
N ASN A 533 26.04 12.44 24.06
CA ASN A 533 25.72 11.59 22.90
C ASN A 533 26.61 10.35 22.87
N SER A 534 26.15 9.31 22.18
CA SER A 534 26.82 8.02 22.08
C SER A 534 27.05 7.64 20.62
N PHE A 535 28.30 7.77 20.16
CA PHE A 535 28.78 7.43 18.82
C PHE A 535 29.52 6.09 18.87
N LEU A 536 28.80 4.99 18.57
CA LEU A 536 29.30 3.63 18.73
C LEU A 536 29.26 2.84 17.42
N GLU A 537 30.34 2.15 17.09
CA GLU A 537 30.43 1.17 15.99
C GLU A 537 30.00 1.74 14.63
N ASN A 538 30.10 3.05 14.40
CA ASN A 538 29.75 3.67 13.12
C ASN A 538 30.92 3.53 12.14
N LEU A 539 30.60 3.23 10.88
CA LEU A 539 31.53 3.21 9.76
C LEU A 539 31.44 4.57 9.06
N ALA A 540 32.38 5.47 9.37
CA ALA A 540 32.43 6.81 8.79
C ALA A 540 33.86 7.34 8.75
N LEU A 541 34.18 8.22 7.80
CA LEU A 541 35.49 8.89 7.73
C LEU A 541 35.70 9.77 8.95
N ASN A 542 34.68 10.56 9.32
CA ASN A 542 34.66 11.38 10.51
C ASN A 542 33.41 11.08 11.35
N ALA A 543 33.54 10.81 12.65
CA ALA A 543 32.33 10.72 13.49
C ALA A 543 31.70 12.11 13.70
N VAL A 544 32.51 13.12 14.02
CA VAL A 544 32.06 14.51 14.16
C VAL A 544 32.99 15.44 13.37
N TYR A 545 32.44 16.29 12.49
CA TYR A 545 33.16 17.36 11.78
C TYR A 545 32.55 18.72 12.11
N LEU A 546 33.37 19.66 12.61
CA LEU A 546 32.91 20.98 13.09
C LEU A 546 33.77 22.12 12.57
N ALA A 547 33.20 22.97 11.71
CA ALA A 547 33.76 24.27 11.35
C ALA A 547 33.00 25.38 12.10
N ALA A 548 33.38 25.64 13.36
CA ALA A 548 32.74 26.65 14.19
C ALA A 548 33.68 27.20 15.28
N ASN A 549 33.40 28.43 15.74
CA ASN A 549 34.26 29.16 16.69
C ASN A 549 33.83 29.00 18.17
N TYR A 550 32.55 28.78 18.45
CA TYR A 550 31.99 28.71 19.82
C TYR A 550 31.38 27.33 20.10
N VAL A 551 32.23 26.36 20.44
CA VAL A 551 31.86 24.94 20.55
C VAL A 551 32.21 24.37 21.93
N ASN A 552 31.25 23.72 22.56
CA ASN A 552 31.43 22.93 23.79
C ASN A 552 30.93 21.48 23.60
N ILE A 553 31.84 20.52 23.71
CA ILE A 553 31.59 19.08 23.55
C ILE A 553 31.91 18.40 24.88
N SER A 554 30.92 17.80 25.58
CA SER A 554 31.17 17.17 26.89
C SER A 554 30.29 15.96 27.21
N TYR A 555 30.81 15.01 28.00
CA TYR A 555 30.12 13.78 28.43
C TYR A 555 29.74 12.82 27.29
N ASN A 556 30.20 13.04 26.06
CA ASN A 556 29.93 12.15 24.93
C ASN A 556 30.80 10.89 24.99
N THR A 557 30.31 9.82 24.38
CA THR A 557 31.01 8.54 24.21
C THR A 557 31.39 8.34 22.75
N PHE A 558 32.68 8.22 22.45
CA PHE A 558 33.24 7.94 21.13
C PHE A 558 33.88 6.54 21.13
N HIS A 559 33.39 5.66 20.24
CA HIS A 559 33.95 4.32 20.02
C HIS A 559 33.67 3.83 18.58
N ASN A 560 34.42 4.36 17.62
CA ASN A 560 34.27 4.08 16.19
C ASN A 560 35.64 3.65 15.63
N SER A 561 35.90 2.34 15.57
CA SER A 561 37.23 1.79 15.24
C SER A 561 37.73 2.15 13.84
N GLU A 562 36.80 2.29 12.87
CA GLU A 562 37.11 2.56 11.47
C GLU A 562 37.19 4.07 11.14
N ALA A 563 36.98 4.94 12.13
CA ALA A 563 36.99 6.39 11.91
C ALA A 563 38.41 6.96 11.83
N ARG A 564 38.69 7.71 10.75
CA ARG A 564 39.97 8.44 10.59
C ARG A 564 40.12 9.52 11.65
N CYS A 565 39.01 10.18 11.99
CA CYS A 565 38.91 11.17 13.05
C CYS A 565 37.57 10.96 13.80
N GLU A 566 37.58 10.73 15.11
CA GLU A 566 36.32 10.77 15.88
C GLU A 566 35.84 12.21 16.09
N LEU A 567 36.77 13.17 16.10
CA LEU A 567 36.50 14.60 15.99
C LEU A 567 37.47 15.27 15.02
N HIS A 568 36.94 15.93 13.98
CA HIS A 568 37.69 16.73 13.02
C HIS A 568 37.26 18.20 13.11
N SER A 569 38.20 19.11 13.33
CA SER A 569 37.95 20.54 13.30
C SER A 569 38.07 21.11 11.88
N GLY A 570 37.31 22.15 11.55
CA GLY A 570 37.45 22.89 10.29
C GLY A 570 38.68 23.79 10.21
N LEU A 571 38.75 24.56 9.12
CA LEU A 571 39.82 25.53 8.88
C LEU A 571 39.78 26.70 9.86
N LYS A 572 40.95 27.14 10.30
CA LYS A 572 41.15 28.27 11.22
C LYS A 572 41.30 29.57 10.44
N LEU A 573 40.24 30.36 10.36
CA LEU A 573 40.25 31.69 9.73
C LEU A 573 40.43 32.86 10.71
N SER A 574 40.38 32.59 12.02
CA SER A 574 40.40 33.60 13.08
C SER A 574 41.53 33.35 14.11
N ILE A 575 42.01 34.42 14.73
CA ILE A 575 43.05 34.36 15.77
C ILE A 575 42.38 34.21 17.14
N GLY A 576 42.80 33.20 17.91
CA GLY A 576 42.33 32.97 19.28
C GLY A 576 41.21 31.93 19.45
N THR A 577 40.68 31.35 18.37
CA THR A 577 39.59 30.35 18.44
C THR A 577 40.09 28.94 18.74
N SER A 578 39.29 28.17 19.48
CA SER A 578 39.55 26.78 19.88
C SER A 578 38.26 26.03 20.23
N ILE A 579 38.16 24.76 19.84
CA ILE A 579 37.02 23.89 20.21
C ILE A 579 37.27 23.30 21.61
N ASN A 580 36.32 23.43 22.52
CA ASN A 580 36.39 22.82 23.85
C ASN A 580 35.75 21.41 23.82
N ALA A 581 36.52 20.38 24.18
CA ALA A 581 36.14 18.97 24.07
C ALA A 581 36.50 18.15 25.33
N ILE A 582 36.33 18.76 26.50
CA ILE A 582 36.59 18.17 27.83
C ILE A 582 35.53 17.15 28.26
N ASN A 583 35.92 16.26 29.20
CA ASN A 583 35.02 15.29 29.86
C ASN A 583 34.31 14.32 28.89
N ASN A 584 34.90 14.00 27.74
CA ASN A 584 34.38 12.98 26.82
C ASN A 584 35.15 11.65 26.99
N TYR A 585 34.47 10.53 26.76
CA TYR A 585 35.09 9.20 26.75
C TYR A 585 35.48 8.80 25.32
N TRP A 586 36.75 8.49 25.11
CA TRP A 586 37.36 8.21 23.80
C TRP A 586 37.85 6.76 23.67
N GLY A 587 37.31 5.83 24.47
CA GLY A 587 37.77 4.44 24.52
C GLY A 587 39.09 4.21 25.26
N THR A 588 39.79 5.26 25.69
CA THR A 588 41.10 5.21 26.34
C THR A 588 41.34 6.43 27.24
N ALA A 589 42.16 6.27 28.27
CA ALA A 589 42.64 7.36 29.14
C ALA A 589 44.02 7.90 28.70
N ASN A 590 44.71 7.24 27.76
CA ASN A 590 46.01 7.68 27.28
C ASN A 590 45.87 8.96 26.43
N GLN A 591 46.42 10.08 26.90
CA GLN A 591 46.32 11.36 26.19
C GLN A 591 46.87 11.31 24.76
N GLY A 592 47.91 10.50 24.49
CA GLY A 592 48.47 10.34 23.14
C GLY A 592 47.48 9.67 22.18
N GLU A 593 46.75 8.65 22.65
CA GLU A 593 45.73 7.94 21.88
C GLU A 593 44.44 8.77 21.71
N VAL A 594 44.06 9.56 22.72
CA VAL A 594 42.95 10.52 22.58
C VAL A 594 43.29 11.56 21.52
N MET A 595 44.51 12.11 21.54
CA MET A 595 44.96 13.06 20.52
C MET A 595 45.11 12.42 19.13
N SER A 596 45.36 11.12 19.03
CA SER A 596 45.41 10.43 17.72
C SER A 596 44.03 10.11 17.13
N ARG A 597 42.95 10.21 17.91
CA ARG A 597 41.55 10.16 17.43
C ARG A 597 41.01 11.52 16.98
N ILE A 598 41.73 12.61 17.25
CA ILE A 598 41.31 13.99 16.95
C ILE A 598 42.14 14.55 15.77
N CYS A 599 41.52 15.35 14.92
CA CYS A 599 42.15 15.98 13.75
C CYS A 599 42.05 17.51 13.87
N ASP A 600 43.13 18.12 14.37
CA ASP A 600 43.23 19.54 14.75
C ASP A 600 44.59 20.18 14.38
N ASN A 601 44.81 21.41 14.87
CA ASN A 601 46.07 22.20 14.79
C ASN A 601 47.36 21.46 15.20
N LYS A 602 47.30 20.31 15.88
CA LYS A 602 48.49 19.47 16.15
C LYS A 602 48.89 18.63 14.94
N ARG A 603 47.93 18.21 14.11
CA ARG A 603 48.14 17.45 12.87
C ARG A 603 48.32 18.34 11.65
N ASP A 604 47.55 19.42 11.55
CA ASP A 604 47.61 20.37 10.42
C ASP A 604 47.41 21.80 10.94
N LYS A 605 48.38 22.68 10.66
CA LYS A 605 48.39 24.08 11.15
C LYS A 605 47.31 24.97 10.55
N SER A 606 46.61 24.51 9.51
CA SER A 606 45.44 25.19 8.95
C SER A 606 44.16 24.97 9.77
N LEU A 607 44.13 24.04 10.72
CA LEU A 607 42.93 23.65 11.46
C LEU A 607 42.77 24.39 12.81
N ILE A 608 41.54 24.46 13.32
CA ILE A 608 41.21 25.02 14.64
C ILE A 608 41.80 24.10 15.74
N PRO A 609 42.48 24.62 16.79
CA PRO A 609 42.97 23.78 17.89
C PRO A 609 41.83 23.19 18.72
N VAL A 610 41.96 21.93 19.13
CA VAL A 610 40.99 21.24 20.00
C VAL A 610 41.58 21.06 21.40
N ILE A 611 40.89 21.61 22.40
CA ILE A 611 41.19 21.43 23.83
C ILE A 611 40.38 20.23 24.33
N ALA A 612 40.92 19.03 24.16
CA ALA A 612 40.36 17.81 24.76
C ALA A 612 41.23 17.36 25.95
N THR A 613 40.59 17.14 27.10
CA THR A 613 41.17 16.34 28.19
C THR A 613 40.76 14.88 28.01
N PRO A 614 41.68 13.91 28.17
CA PRO A 614 41.26 12.52 28.40
C PRO A 614 40.52 12.47 29.74
N PHE A 615 39.45 11.68 29.80
CA PHE A 615 38.76 11.43 31.05
C PHE A 615 39.64 10.55 31.95
N LEU A 616 40.34 11.18 32.91
CA LEU A 616 40.65 10.50 34.16
C LEU A 616 39.33 9.97 34.71
N SER A 617 39.31 8.71 35.16
CA SER A 617 38.11 8.11 35.74
C SER A 617 37.69 8.90 36.97
N VAL A 618 36.70 9.78 36.82
CA VAL A 618 35.94 10.29 37.95
C VAL A 618 35.35 9.07 38.63
N GLU A 619 35.69 8.87 39.91
CA GLU A 619 35.03 7.86 40.72
C GLU A 619 33.53 8.04 40.57
N PHE A 620 32.79 6.99 40.19
CA PHE A 620 31.35 7.02 40.41
C PHE A 620 31.15 7.27 41.90
N GLU A 621 30.52 8.40 42.25
CA GLU A 621 30.29 8.77 43.64
C GLU A 621 29.72 7.57 44.38
N LYS A 622 30.19 7.36 45.62
CA LYS A 622 29.69 6.30 46.51
C LYS A 622 28.25 6.61 46.94
N LEU A 623 27.32 6.45 46.01
CA LEU A 623 25.93 6.13 46.31
C LEU A 623 25.95 4.94 47.28
N PRO A 624 25.17 5.04 48.37
CA PRO A 624 25.61 4.54 49.65
C PRO A 624 25.83 3.03 49.64
N THR A 625 26.83 2.58 50.38
CA THR A 625 26.88 1.22 50.91
C THR A 625 25.60 1.02 51.72
N ILE A 626 24.56 0.45 51.12
CA ILE A 626 23.34 0.08 51.83
C ILE A 626 23.72 -1.13 52.69
N GLY A 627 24.19 -0.82 53.90
CA GLY A 627 24.22 -1.79 54.98
C GLY A 627 22.82 -2.38 55.11
N ILE A 628 22.74 -3.71 55.15
CA ILE A 628 21.47 -4.42 55.29
C ILE A 628 21.02 -4.26 56.74
N GLU A 629 20.42 -3.11 57.05
CA GLU A 629 19.76 -2.89 58.34
C GLU A 629 18.63 -3.92 58.49
N ARG A 630 18.76 -4.72 59.55
CA ARG A 630 17.71 -5.65 59.95
C ARG A 630 16.56 -4.86 60.58
N SER A 631 15.33 -5.33 60.35
CA SER A 631 14.07 -4.85 60.94
C SER A 631 13.68 -3.38 60.71
N GLY A 632 12.65 -3.18 59.89
CA GLY A 632 11.92 -1.91 59.74
C GLY A 632 10.53 -2.17 59.11
N ASN A 633 9.50 -1.43 59.51
CA ASN A 633 8.11 -1.69 59.09
C ASN A 633 7.84 -1.19 57.65
N PRO A 634 6.86 -1.78 56.91
CA PRO A 634 6.75 -1.58 55.46
C PRO A 634 6.00 -0.30 55.08
N SER A 635 6.72 0.82 54.92
CA SER A 635 6.19 2.05 54.32
C SER A 635 7.22 2.77 53.44
N SER A 636 6.90 2.91 52.15
CA SER A 636 7.71 3.50 51.06
C SER A 636 8.99 2.73 50.63
N LEU A 637 8.79 1.66 49.84
CA LEU A 637 9.85 1.07 48.99
C LEU A 637 10.33 2.09 47.94
N LYS A 638 11.58 2.55 48.05
CA LYS A 638 12.23 3.42 47.05
C LYS A 638 12.40 2.67 45.72
N ALA A 639 12.02 3.30 44.61
CA ALA A 639 12.18 2.74 43.27
C ALA A 639 13.60 2.97 42.71
N PHE A 640 14.13 1.98 42.00
CA PHE A 640 15.37 2.06 41.25
C PHE A 640 15.25 3.16 40.17
N ALA A 641 16.03 4.23 40.34
CA ALA A 641 16.07 5.37 39.43
C ALA A 641 17.05 5.18 38.26
N THR A 642 17.87 4.14 38.32
CA THR A 642 18.84 3.69 37.32
C THR A 642 18.61 2.20 37.04
N SER A 643 19.24 1.65 35.99
CA SER A 643 19.22 0.20 35.74
C SER A 643 20.23 -0.52 36.63
N LEU A 644 19.83 -1.67 37.17
CA LEU A 644 20.74 -2.59 37.84
C LEU A 644 21.61 -3.29 36.79
N ILE A 645 22.92 -3.06 36.83
CA ILE A 645 23.91 -3.75 35.99
C ILE A 645 24.59 -4.80 36.87
N ILE A 646 24.76 -6.00 36.34
CA ILE A 646 25.49 -7.11 36.98
C ILE A 646 26.69 -7.43 36.08
N GLY A 647 27.88 -7.02 36.51
CA GLY A 647 29.17 -7.27 35.85
C GLY A 647 29.48 -8.77 35.72
N LYS A 648 30.44 -9.13 34.86
CA LYS A 648 30.73 -10.53 34.49
C LYS A 648 31.03 -11.44 35.69
N ASP A 649 31.73 -10.91 36.67
CA ASP A 649 32.20 -11.62 37.86
C ASP A 649 31.27 -11.40 39.08
N GLU A 650 30.13 -10.72 38.88
CA GLU A 650 29.17 -10.39 39.93
C GLU A 650 28.00 -11.38 39.99
N VAL A 651 27.50 -11.61 41.20
CA VAL A 651 26.35 -12.48 41.49
C VAL A 651 25.31 -11.70 42.28
N ALA A 652 24.15 -11.42 41.67
CA ALA A 652 23.02 -10.80 42.36
C ALA A 652 21.99 -11.85 42.78
N VAL A 653 21.57 -11.82 44.05
CA VAL A 653 20.58 -12.75 44.61
C VAL A 653 19.40 -11.99 45.19
N PHE A 654 18.20 -12.29 44.72
CA PHE A 654 16.94 -11.80 45.28
C PHE A 654 16.12 -13.00 45.76
N HIS A 655 15.55 -12.91 46.95
CA HIS A 655 14.78 -13.99 47.58
C HIS A 655 13.27 -13.72 47.53
N LYS A 656 12.47 -14.76 47.76
CA LYS A 656 11.01 -14.74 47.87
C LYS A 656 10.46 -13.51 48.61
N GLY A 657 9.38 -12.94 48.10
CA GLY A 657 8.76 -11.72 48.62
C GLY A 657 9.48 -10.41 48.25
N SER A 658 10.63 -10.44 47.57
CA SER A 658 11.29 -9.21 47.08
C SER A 658 10.41 -8.47 46.08
N ALA A 659 10.27 -7.15 46.26
CA ALA A 659 9.55 -6.27 45.34
C ALA A 659 10.49 -5.20 44.77
N LEU A 660 10.84 -5.33 43.49
CA LEU A 660 11.70 -4.41 42.75
C LEU A 660 10.83 -3.46 41.90
N HIS A 661 10.86 -2.18 42.23
CA HIS A 661 10.16 -1.12 41.50
C HIS A 661 11.17 -0.34 40.66
N PHE A 662 11.02 -0.29 39.33
CA PHE A 662 11.92 0.46 38.43
C PHE A 662 11.23 1.71 37.89
N LYS A 663 11.96 2.83 37.78
CA LYS A 663 11.48 3.97 36.98
C LYS A 663 11.33 3.56 35.51
N PRO A 664 10.46 4.23 34.73
CA PRO A 664 10.29 3.95 33.30
C PRO A 664 11.62 3.90 32.53
N ASN A 665 11.70 3.03 31.52
CA ASN A 665 12.90 2.72 30.73
C ASN A 665 14.15 2.20 31.50
N HIS A 666 14.05 1.93 32.81
CA HIS A 666 15.13 1.28 33.59
C HIS A 666 14.79 -0.19 33.90
N GLY A 667 15.79 -1.02 34.18
CA GLY A 667 15.59 -2.46 34.42
C GLY A 667 16.85 -3.18 34.89
N ILE A 668 17.02 -4.43 34.50
CA ILE A 668 18.19 -5.25 34.88
C ILE A 668 18.99 -5.62 33.62
N ILE A 669 20.32 -5.48 33.67
CA ILE A 669 21.26 -5.81 32.61
C ILE A 669 22.28 -6.79 33.16
N VAL A 670 22.32 -8.02 32.61
CA VAL A 670 23.06 -9.15 33.17
C VAL A 670 24.23 -9.53 32.26
N PHE A 671 25.45 -9.45 32.78
CA PHE A 671 26.67 -10.02 32.20
C PHE A 671 27.25 -11.14 33.07
N GLY A 672 27.06 -11.08 34.39
CA GLY A 672 27.37 -12.16 35.35
C GLY A 672 26.14 -13.01 35.69
N VAL A 673 25.88 -13.24 36.97
CA VAL A 673 24.84 -14.19 37.43
C VAL A 673 23.70 -13.47 38.15
N LEU A 674 22.45 -13.78 37.75
CA LEU A 674 21.23 -13.31 38.40
C LEU A 674 20.41 -14.48 38.96
N HIS A 675 20.21 -14.50 40.28
CA HIS A 675 19.30 -15.42 40.96
C HIS A 675 18.05 -14.67 41.44
N LEU A 676 16.87 -15.07 40.95
CA LEU A 676 15.55 -14.63 41.42
C LEU A 676 14.84 -15.83 42.06
N LEU A 677 15.01 -16.01 43.37
CA LEU A 677 14.62 -17.22 44.12
C LEU A 677 13.27 -17.03 44.83
N GLY A 678 12.19 -16.87 44.05
CA GLY A 678 10.81 -16.76 44.55
C GLY A 678 10.18 -18.10 44.97
N GLN A 679 9.04 -18.02 45.64
CA GLN A 679 8.17 -19.18 45.97
C GLN A 679 6.70 -18.87 45.63
N GLN A 680 5.85 -19.90 45.53
CA GLN A 680 4.45 -19.75 45.11
C GLN A 680 3.65 -18.74 45.96
N ASP A 681 3.78 -18.81 47.28
CA ASP A 681 3.06 -17.94 48.22
C ASP A 681 3.73 -16.56 48.38
N HIS A 682 4.99 -16.46 47.98
CA HIS A 682 5.84 -15.27 48.11
C HIS A 682 6.65 -15.04 46.81
N PRO A 683 5.98 -14.70 45.70
CA PRO A 683 6.66 -14.47 44.43
C PRO A 683 7.58 -13.24 44.51
N ILE A 684 8.55 -13.15 43.61
CA ILE A 684 9.33 -11.93 43.41
C ILE A 684 8.59 -11.04 42.41
N LEU A 685 8.34 -9.78 42.76
CA LEU A 685 7.62 -8.82 41.91
C LEU A 685 8.59 -7.81 41.30
N LEU A 686 8.63 -7.72 39.97
CA LEU A 686 9.37 -6.72 39.21
C LEU A 686 8.38 -5.88 38.39
N LYS A 687 8.27 -4.59 38.68
CA LYS A 687 7.30 -3.71 38.01
C LYS A 687 7.77 -2.28 37.85
N SER A 688 7.08 -1.53 36.98
CA SER A 688 7.28 -0.08 36.89
C SER A 688 6.78 0.62 38.17
N SER A 689 7.49 1.68 38.57
CA SER A 689 7.08 2.60 39.64
C SER A 689 6.11 3.68 39.16
N GLY A 690 5.63 3.60 37.91
CA GLY A 690 4.70 4.57 37.31
C GLY A 690 3.92 3.98 36.13
N HIS A 691 3.21 4.83 35.39
CA HIS A 691 2.34 4.37 34.29
C HIS A 691 3.11 3.91 33.04
N ALA A 692 4.21 4.58 32.69
CA ALA A 692 5.06 4.17 31.58
C ALA A 692 5.87 2.90 31.93
N PRO A 693 6.19 2.04 30.94
CA PRO A 693 6.79 0.74 31.20
C PRO A 693 8.27 0.82 31.63
N TRP A 694 8.68 -0.15 32.45
CA TRP A 694 10.11 -0.38 32.77
C TRP A 694 10.77 -1.21 31.66
N LEU A 695 12.10 -1.23 31.59
CA LEU A 695 12.86 -1.82 30.48
C LEU A 695 12.67 -3.34 30.36
N GLY A 696 12.69 -4.03 31.49
CA GLY A 696 12.75 -5.49 31.60
C GLY A 696 14.13 -6.02 32.00
N ILE A 697 14.37 -7.31 31.72
CA ILE A 697 15.65 -7.98 31.98
C ILE A 697 16.36 -8.24 30.65
N ILE A 698 17.59 -7.73 30.52
CA ILE A 698 18.46 -7.95 29.36
C ILE A 698 19.59 -8.91 29.77
N LEU A 699 19.58 -10.11 29.22
CA LEU A 699 20.61 -11.13 29.41
C LEU A 699 21.58 -11.10 28.22
N ASN A 700 22.75 -10.50 28.44
CA ASN A 700 23.81 -10.43 27.42
C ASN A 700 24.58 -11.76 27.34
N GLN A 701 25.40 -11.90 26.30
CA GLN A 701 26.27 -13.08 26.13
C GLN A 701 27.15 -13.31 27.36
N GLY A 702 27.25 -14.57 27.79
CA GLY A 702 27.94 -14.98 29.02
C GLY A 702 27.08 -14.92 30.28
N GLY A 703 26.09 -14.04 30.34
CA GLY A 703 25.22 -13.88 31.50
C GLY A 703 24.39 -15.13 31.82
N ILE A 704 24.13 -15.35 33.10
CA ILE A 704 23.37 -16.49 33.65
C ILE A 704 22.14 -15.96 34.40
N ILE A 705 20.97 -16.59 34.21
CA ILE A 705 19.77 -16.30 35.00
C ILE A 705 19.10 -17.57 35.52
N HIS A 706 18.89 -17.65 36.83
CA HIS A 706 18.04 -18.64 37.49
C HIS A 706 16.84 -17.91 38.11
N ALA A 707 15.63 -18.13 37.63
CA ALA A 707 14.43 -17.42 38.07
C ALA A 707 13.25 -18.35 38.39
N SER A 708 12.71 -18.25 39.60
CA SER A 708 11.58 -19.06 40.08
C SER A 708 10.48 -18.18 40.67
N TYR A 709 9.22 -18.42 40.29
CA TYR A 709 8.04 -17.70 40.81
C TYR A 709 8.17 -16.17 40.76
N CYS A 710 8.50 -15.63 39.58
CA CYS A 710 8.69 -14.20 39.34
C CYS A 710 7.51 -13.59 38.57
N ILE A 711 7.06 -12.40 38.95
CA ILE A 711 6.02 -11.64 38.26
C ILE A 711 6.66 -10.37 37.67
N LEU A 712 6.63 -10.24 36.34
CA LEU A 712 7.10 -9.06 35.60
C LEU A 712 5.87 -8.30 35.07
N GLU A 713 5.60 -7.09 35.55
CA GLU A 713 4.41 -6.32 35.18
C GLU A 713 4.73 -4.96 34.52
N ASN A 714 3.95 -4.59 33.50
CA ASN A 714 4.05 -3.31 32.76
C ASN A 714 5.47 -3.08 32.23
N VAL A 715 5.97 -4.06 31.49
CA VAL A 715 7.35 -4.16 31.02
C VAL A 715 7.44 -3.88 29.52
N LYS A 716 8.53 -3.29 29.04
CA LYS A 716 8.73 -3.02 27.61
C LYS A 716 9.02 -4.31 26.84
N VAL A 717 10.05 -5.04 27.29
CA VAL A 717 10.39 -6.40 26.84
C VAL A 717 10.63 -7.23 28.09
N GLY A 718 9.83 -8.28 28.34
CA GLY A 718 9.94 -9.03 29.61
C GLY A 718 11.34 -9.61 29.83
N LEU A 719 11.78 -10.45 28.90
CA LEU A 719 13.14 -10.99 28.82
C LEU A 719 13.73 -10.73 27.43
N ASN A 720 14.93 -10.14 27.35
CA ASN A 720 15.70 -9.97 26.11
C ASN A 720 16.97 -10.83 26.21
N VAL A 721 17.07 -11.91 25.44
CA VAL A 721 18.00 -13.02 25.74
C VAL A 721 18.99 -13.30 24.61
N SER A 722 20.27 -13.24 24.97
CA SER A 722 21.43 -13.48 24.09
C SER A 722 22.42 -14.52 24.64
N SER A 723 22.06 -15.20 25.74
CA SER A 723 22.86 -16.26 26.38
C SER A 723 21.99 -17.51 26.59
N SER A 724 22.61 -18.69 26.49
CA SER A 724 21.96 -19.99 26.67
C SER A 724 21.71 -20.37 28.14
N ASN A 725 22.38 -19.71 29.08
CA ASN A 725 22.46 -20.13 30.48
C ASN A 725 21.24 -19.64 31.28
N ILE A 726 20.11 -20.28 31.02
CA ILE A 726 18.79 -19.86 31.48
C ILE A 726 18.10 -21.02 32.20
N SER A 727 17.65 -20.76 33.42
CA SER A 727 16.73 -21.62 34.18
C SER A 727 15.55 -20.77 34.63
N ILE A 728 14.34 -21.09 34.16
CA ILE A 728 13.11 -20.36 34.47
C ILE A 728 12.03 -21.34 34.93
N GLN A 729 11.30 -20.99 35.99
CA GLN A 729 10.15 -21.76 36.48
C GLN A 729 9.04 -20.83 37.00
N ASN A 730 7.79 -21.08 36.60
CA ASN A 730 6.59 -20.36 37.07
C ASN A 730 6.69 -18.82 36.99
N MET A 731 7.33 -18.28 35.95
CA MET A 731 7.38 -16.83 35.70
C MET A 731 6.05 -16.35 35.09
N ARG A 732 5.64 -15.12 35.39
CA ARG A 732 4.43 -14.49 34.84
C ARG A 732 4.78 -13.13 34.26
N ILE A 733 4.69 -12.99 32.93
CA ILE A 733 4.98 -11.74 32.23
C ILE A 733 3.64 -11.10 31.83
N ILE A 734 3.28 -9.99 32.49
CA ILE A 734 1.94 -9.41 32.48
C ILE A 734 1.95 -8.03 31.80
N ARG A 735 1.14 -7.90 30.76
CA ARG A 735 0.99 -6.69 29.93
C ARG A 735 2.32 -6.16 29.38
N PRO A 736 3.16 -6.99 28.72
CA PRO A 736 4.34 -6.48 28.02
C PRO A 736 3.93 -5.60 26.83
N ILE A 737 4.69 -4.54 26.57
CA ILE A 737 4.34 -3.51 25.58
C ILE A 737 4.86 -3.82 24.17
N PHE A 738 6.06 -4.43 24.03
CA PHE A 738 6.63 -4.80 22.73
C PHE A 738 6.72 -6.32 22.53
N THR A 739 7.21 -7.06 23.54
CA THR A 739 7.07 -8.52 23.56
C THR A 739 7.24 -9.07 24.98
N GLY A 740 6.66 -10.23 25.27
CA GLY A 740 6.98 -10.96 26.48
C GLY A 740 8.45 -11.38 26.49
N ILE A 741 8.94 -11.94 25.37
CA ILE A 741 10.33 -12.44 25.24
C ILE A 741 10.89 -12.12 23.87
N LEU A 742 12.12 -11.58 23.84
CA LEU A 742 12.90 -11.32 22.63
C LEU A 742 14.12 -12.25 22.59
N ILE A 743 14.14 -13.20 21.64
CA ILE A 743 15.29 -14.07 21.38
C ILE A 743 16.15 -13.40 20.31
N THR A 744 17.40 -13.07 20.64
CA THR A 744 18.27 -12.30 19.76
C THR A 744 18.98 -13.15 18.71
N THR A 745 19.62 -12.50 17.74
CA THR A 745 20.26 -13.13 16.58
C THR A 745 21.41 -14.08 16.94
N THR A 746 21.95 -13.97 18.16
CA THR A 746 23.09 -14.76 18.67
C THR A 746 22.72 -15.84 19.68
N TYR A 747 21.43 -15.97 20.05
CA TYR A 747 20.98 -17.02 20.96
C TYR A 747 21.05 -18.42 20.31
N ASN A 748 21.43 -19.43 21.10
CA ASN A 748 21.42 -20.84 20.70
C ASN A 748 21.06 -21.76 21.89
N GLY A 749 20.43 -22.91 21.60
CA GLY A 749 20.09 -23.92 22.61
C GLY A 749 18.61 -23.99 23.00
N THR A 750 18.35 -24.44 24.24
CA THR A 750 17.00 -24.65 24.76
C THR A 750 16.58 -23.51 25.68
N PHE A 751 15.49 -22.84 25.32
CA PHE A 751 14.77 -21.88 26.13
C PHE A 751 13.59 -22.57 26.82
N ASP A 752 13.85 -23.16 28.00
CA ASP A 752 12.80 -23.75 28.82
C ASP A 752 12.22 -22.70 29.79
N MET A 753 10.90 -22.63 29.85
CA MET A 753 10.16 -21.69 30.69
C MET A 753 9.54 -22.31 31.95
N GLY A 754 9.57 -23.63 32.11
CA GLY A 754 9.10 -24.31 33.33
C GLY A 754 7.72 -23.86 33.84
N GLU A 755 6.69 -23.97 33.00
CA GLU A 755 5.28 -23.58 33.29
C GLU A 755 5.05 -22.07 33.48
N SER A 756 5.80 -21.23 32.76
CA SER A 756 5.58 -19.78 32.77
C SER A 756 4.41 -19.33 31.88
N VAL A 757 3.84 -18.16 32.19
CA VAL A 757 2.69 -17.59 31.49
C VAL A 757 2.98 -16.16 31.00
N ILE A 758 2.77 -15.91 29.70
CA ILE A 758 2.78 -14.58 29.09
C ILE A 758 1.32 -14.14 28.90
N LEU A 759 0.96 -12.98 29.45
CA LEU A 759 -0.42 -12.50 29.59
C LEU A 759 -0.58 -11.11 28.98
N GLN A 760 -1.52 -10.98 28.03
CA GLN A 760 -1.99 -9.71 27.47
C GLN A 760 -0.89 -8.84 26.85
N SER A 761 -0.03 -9.43 26.00
CA SER A 761 0.97 -8.64 25.25
C SER A 761 0.27 -7.65 24.30
N ARG A 762 0.76 -6.41 24.26
CA ARG A 762 0.30 -5.39 23.28
C ARG A 762 0.87 -5.58 21.88
N ALA A 763 1.76 -6.55 21.69
CA ALA A 763 2.20 -7.04 20.40
C ALA A 763 2.43 -8.57 20.52
N ASN A 764 3.65 -9.05 20.26
CA ASN A 764 3.95 -10.49 20.23
C ASN A 764 4.15 -11.11 21.62
N GLY A 765 3.81 -12.40 21.78
CA GLY A 765 4.13 -13.15 23.00
C GLY A 765 5.64 -13.42 23.11
N ILE A 766 6.19 -14.10 22.11
CA ILE A 766 7.63 -14.35 21.93
C ILE A 766 8.02 -13.93 20.50
N LEU A 767 9.10 -13.16 20.36
CA LEU A 767 9.66 -12.74 19.07
C LEU A 767 11.09 -13.29 18.91
N ILE A 768 11.34 -13.98 17.81
CA ILE A 768 12.65 -14.56 17.46
C ILE A 768 13.21 -13.79 16.26
N LEU A 769 14.35 -13.12 16.44
CA LEU A 769 15.04 -12.40 15.36
C LEU A 769 15.82 -13.37 14.46
N LYS A 770 16.10 -12.96 13.21
CA LYS A 770 16.87 -13.73 12.22
C LYS A 770 18.21 -14.20 12.79
N ARG A 771 18.30 -15.48 13.14
CA ARG A 771 19.45 -16.07 13.82
C ARG A 771 20.64 -16.19 12.86
N GLN A 772 21.82 -15.77 13.32
CA GLN A 772 23.07 -15.95 12.58
C GLN A 772 23.68 -17.35 12.79
N ILE A 773 23.07 -18.17 13.65
CA ILE A 773 23.52 -19.51 14.02
C ILE A 773 22.52 -20.54 13.52
N ASN A 774 22.94 -21.41 12.60
CA ASN A 774 22.09 -22.43 11.95
C ASN A 774 22.00 -23.74 12.76
N ASP A 775 21.72 -23.63 14.06
CA ASP A 775 21.66 -24.73 15.03
C ASP A 775 20.32 -24.74 15.79
N THR A 776 20.14 -25.60 16.78
CA THR A 776 18.88 -25.88 17.47
C THR A 776 18.44 -24.74 18.39
N LEU A 777 17.24 -24.21 18.12
CA LEU A 777 16.44 -23.44 19.05
C LEU A 777 15.26 -24.31 19.51
N ALA A 778 15.21 -24.63 20.81
CA ALA A 778 14.03 -25.23 21.43
C ALA A 778 13.34 -24.22 22.35
N ILE A 779 12.01 -24.16 22.35
CA ILE A 779 11.18 -23.37 23.27
C ILE A 779 10.21 -24.32 23.96
N ARG A 780 10.17 -24.31 25.29
CA ARG A 780 9.39 -25.28 26.09
C ARG A 780 8.57 -24.68 27.22
N ASN A 781 7.48 -25.35 27.57
CA ASN A 781 6.72 -25.21 28.83
C ASN A 781 6.24 -23.77 29.09
N VAL A 782 5.53 -23.17 28.12
CA VAL A 782 5.04 -21.78 28.18
C VAL A 782 3.59 -21.66 27.71
N GLN A 783 2.80 -20.85 28.43
CA GLN A 783 1.43 -20.49 28.07
C GLN A 783 1.37 -19.03 27.62
N ILE A 784 0.70 -18.75 26.51
CA ILE A 784 0.65 -17.41 25.86
C ILE A 784 -0.81 -17.04 25.63
N ILE A 785 -1.29 -16.00 26.32
CA ILE A 785 -2.72 -15.73 26.46
C ILE A 785 -3.04 -14.26 26.16
N ASP A 786 -4.05 -14.03 25.31
CA ASP A 786 -4.60 -12.72 24.92
C ASP A 786 -3.56 -11.73 24.33
N CYS A 787 -2.61 -12.20 23.51
CA CYS A 787 -1.69 -11.33 22.75
C CYS A 787 -2.41 -10.56 21.62
N ALA A 788 -1.90 -9.36 21.29
CA ALA A 788 -2.50 -8.47 20.30
C ALA A 788 -2.02 -8.67 18.85
N GLU A 789 -0.80 -9.18 18.64
CA GLU A 789 -0.25 -9.55 17.32
C GLU A 789 -0.19 -11.08 17.16
N ALA A 790 0.99 -11.71 17.28
CA ALA A 790 1.18 -13.16 17.27
C ALA A 790 1.51 -13.73 18.67
N GLY A 791 1.27 -15.03 18.87
CA GLY A 791 1.74 -15.72 20.07
C GLY A 791 3.26 -15.96 20.02
N ILE A 792 3.76 -16.55 18.93
CA ILE A 792 5.18 -16.75 18.65
C ILE A 792 5.48 -16.37 17.19
N ASP A 793 6.42 -15.45 16.94
CA ASP A 793 6.86 -15.01 15.60
C ASP A 793 8.35 -15.27 15.34
N PHE A 794 8.66 -15.79 14.15
CA PHE A 794 10.00 -16.07 13.66
C PHE A 794 10.36 -15.21 12.44
N VAL A 795 11.25 -14.23 12.65
CA VAL A 795 11.79 -13.39 11.57
C VAL A 795 12.81 -14.19 10.75
N ASP A 796 12.34 -14.84 9.70
CA ASP A 796 13.12 -15.65 8.75
C ASP A 796 13.87 -16.84 9.40
N PRO A 797 13.17 -17.95 9.68
CA PRO A 797 13.68 -19.09 10.46
C PRO A 797 14.84 -19.83 9.80
N ALA A 798 15.73 -20.41 10.63
CA ALA A 798 16.93 -21.15 10.23
C ALA A 798 17.32 -22.18 11.30
N GLY A 799 18.21 -23.13 10.97
CA GLY A 799 18.63 -24.19 11.89
C GLY A 799 17.51 -25.19 12.20
N LYS A 800 17.47 -25.68 13.45
CA LYS A 800 16.43 -26.61 13.92
C LYS A 800 15.51 -25.91 14.92
N ILE A 801 14.20 -26.07 14.77
CA ILE A 801 13.18 -25.47 15.64
C ILE A 801 12.43 -26.58 16.38
N ILE A 802 12.32 -26.46 17.70
CA ILE A 802 11.51 -27.34 18.54
C ILE A 802 10.56 -26.48 19.39
N LEU A 803 9.26 -26.59 19.17
CA LEU A 803 8.23 -26.06 20.05
C LEU A 803 7.57 -27.22 20.79
N GLN A 804 7.59 -27.20 22.12
CA GLN A 804 7.09 -28.31 22.93
C GLN A 804 6.35 -27.84 24.18
N ASN A 805 5.21 -28.45 24.51
CA ASN A 805 4.41 -28.09 25.69
C ASN A 805 4.07 -26.58 25.71
N ILE A 806 3.47 -26.08 24.62
CA ILE A 806 3.11 -24.66 24.48
C ILE A 806 1.59 -24.52 24.36
N VAL A 807 1.01 -23.59 25.12
CA VAL A 807 -0.41 -23.21 25.01
C VAL A 807 -0.53 -21.83 24.39
N VAL A 808 -1.43 -21.64 23.41
CA VAL A 808 -1.76 -20.33 22.82
C VAL A 808 -3.29 -20.14 22.79
N GLU A 809 -3.77 -19.01 23.34
CA GLU A 809 -5.21 -18.73 23.51
C GLU A 809 -5.52 -17.22 23.38
N THR A 810 -6.56 -16.82 22.62
CA THR A 810 -6.85 -15.40 22.29
C THR A 810 -8.34 -15.06 22.39
N LYS A 811 -8.83 -14.79 23.60
CA LYS A 811 -10.27 -14.63 23.89
C LYS A 811 -10.83 -13.29 23.46
N PHE A 812 -12.01 -13.30 22.82
CA PHE A 812 -12.86 -12.13 22.67
C PHE A 812 -13.54 -11.80 24.02
N LYS A 813 -13.00 -10.81 24.74
CA LYS A 813 -13.61 -10.31 26.00
C LYS A 813 -14.89 -9.54 25.73
N LYS A 814 -16.01 -10.27 25.60
CA LYS A 814 -17.41 -9.84 25.34
C LYS A 814 -18.01 -8.82 26.33
N LYS A 815 -17.20 -8.21 27.20
CA LYS A 815 -17.61 -7.29 28.28
C LYS A 815 -16.81 -5.97 28.32
N ILE A 816 -15.90 -5.73 27.38
CA ILE A 816 -15.20 -4.43 27.20
C ILE A 816 -15.45 -3.98 25.76
N LYS A 817 -16.29 -2.96 25.58
CA LYS A 817 -16.75 -2.47 24.27
C LYS A 817 -15.97 -1.22 23.79
N LEU A 818 -14.67 -1.21 24.03
CA LEU A 818 -13.76 -0.08 23.77
C LEU A 818 -12.38 -0.57 23.32
N GLN A 819 -11.89 0.00 22.22
CA GLN A 819 -10.47 0.10 21.83
C GLN A 819 -9.65 -1.21 21.83
N LEU A 820 -9.99 -2.15 20.93
CA LEU A 820 -9.05 -3.08 20.26
C LEU A 820 -9.82 -3.95 19.26
N GLU A 821 -9.90 -3.51 18.00
CA GLU A 821 -10.48 -4.27 16.88
C GLU A 821 -9.40 -4.47 15.79
N ASN A 822 -9.31 -5.71 15.29
CA ASN A 822 -8.49 -6.14 14.13
C ASN A 822 -6.98 -5.80 14.10
N SER A 823 -6.20 -6.23 15.11
CA SER A 823 -4.72 -6.19 15.08
C SER A 823 -4.00 -7.55 15.04
N GLY A 824 -4.75 -8.67 15.07
CA GLY A 824 -4.19 -10.02 15.32
C GLY A 824 -3.52 -10.66 14.09
N SER A 825 -2.47 -11.45 14.35
CA SER A 825 -1.75 -12.27 13.36
C SER A 825 -2.14 -13.76 13.53
N PHE A 826 -1.19 -14.69 13.50
CA PHE A 826 -1.39 -16.10 13.86
C PHE A 826 -0.93 -16.39 15.29
N GLY A 827 -1.52 -17.41 15.92
CA GLY A 827 -1.05 -17.91 17.23
C GLY A 827 0.43 -18.33 17.22
N ILE A 828 0.89 -19.01 16.15
CA ILE A 828 2.30 -19.29 15.87
C ILE A 828 2.56 -19.06 14.38
N ILE A 829 3.60 -18.30 14.04
CA ILE A 829 3.98 -18.01 12.64
C ILE A 829 5.45 -18.33 12.37
N ILE A 830 5.69 -19.19 11.37
CA ILE A 830 7.01 -19.62 10.91
C ILE A 830 7.07 -19.42 9.39
N VAL A 831 7.55 -18.25 8.95
CA VAL A 831 7.54 -17.83 7.54
C VAL A 831 8.95 -17.57 7.03
N GLN A 832 9.40 -18.42 6.11
CA GLN A 832 10.71 -18.37 5.46
C GLN A 832 10.69 -17.41 4.26
N ARG A 833 11.44 -16.31 4.35
CA ARG A 833 11.50 -15.24 3.34
C ARG A 833 12.62 -15.48 2.33
N GLU A 834 13.80 -15.90 2.78
CA GLU A 834 14.93 -16.30 1.95
C GLU A 834 15.06 -17.85 1.90
N GLN A 835 15.90 -18.43 1.04
CA GLN A 835 16.22 -19.87 1.13
C GLN A 835 17.27 -20.14 2.24
N SER A 836 16.88 -19.87 3.48
CA SER A 836 17.66 -20.13 4.69
C SER A 836 17.88 -21.63 4.96
N GLY A 837 18.93 -21.97 5.72
CA GLY A 837 19.35 -23.34 6.03
C GLY A 837 18.51 -24.09 7.07
N LEU A 838 17.19 -23.89 7.07
CA LEU A 838 16.24 -24.58 7.95
C LEU A 838 16.35 -26.12 7.77
N ASP A 839 16.62 -26.83 8.87
CA ASP A 839 16.79 -28.28 8.90
C ASP A 839 15.47 -28.98 9.25
N SER A 840 15.01 -28.85 10.49
CA SER A 840 13.82 -29.52 10.97
C SER A 840 12.98 -28.67 11.92
N ILE A 841 11.66 -28.80 11.81
CA ILE A 841 10.66 -28.22 12.70
C ILE A 841 9.97 -29.35 13.45
N VAL A 842 9.95 -29.28 14.78
CA VAL A 842 9.24 -30.21 15.66
C VAL A 842 8.23 -29.42 16.50
N LEU A 843 6.95 -29.71 16.31
CA LEU A 843 5.81 -29.14 17.02
C LEU A 843 5.14 -30.27 17.80
N ASN A 844 5.36 -30.34 19.12
CA ASN A 844 4.97 -31.52 19.91
C ASN A 844 4.22 -31.14 21.19
N ASN A 845 3.02 -31.67 21.39
CA ASN A 845 2.17 -31.33 22.54
C ASN A 845 1.91 -29.81 22.63
N LEU A 846 1.50 -29.19 21.52
CA LEU A 846 0.98 -27.83 21.51
C LEU A 846 -0.51 -27.84 21.81
N THR A 847 -1.05 -26.77 22.42
CA THR A 847 -2.50 -26.51 22.49
C THR A 847 -2.79 -25.13 21.93
N VAL A 848 -3.43 -25.05 20.76
CA VAL A 848 -3.85 -23.78 20.15
C VAL A 848 -5.37 -23.72 20.15
N GLN A 849 -5.93 -22.97 21.09
CA GLN A 849 -7.37 -22.99 21.38
C GLN A 849 -7.99 -21.59 21.41
N LYS A 850 -9.30 -21.51 21.20
CA LYS A 850 -10.10 -20.27 21.22
C LYS A 850 -9.42 -19.12 20.46
N GLN A 851 -8.96 -19.42 19.24
CA GLN A 851 -8.50 -18.39 18.30
C GLN A 851 -9.71 -17.68 17.70
N GLU A 852 -10.15 -16.63 18.40
CA GLU A 852 -11.36 -15.84 18.09
C GLU A 852 -11.02 -14.51 17.37
N ARG A 853 -9.73 -14.22 17.17
CA ARG A 853 -9.21 -12.99 16.53
C ARG A 853 -7.93 -13.28 15.75
N GLY A 854 -7.66 -12.50 14.69
CA GLY A 854 -6.47 -12.61 13.84
C GLY A 854 -6.71 -13.44 12.57
N SER A 855 -5.67 -14.15 12.11
CA SER A 855 -5.66 -14.88 10.82
C SER A 855 -5.72 -16.40 10.96
N GLY A 856 -5.37 -16.97 12.11
CA GLY A 856 -5.42 -18.42 12.35
C GLY A 856 -4.56 -18.92 13.51
N GLY A 857 -4.57 -20.23 13.73
CA GLY A 857 -3.82 -20.89 14.80
C GLY A 857 -2.31 -20.99 14.52
N ILE A 858 -1.91 -21.75 13.50
CA ILE A 858 -0.51 -21.91 13.08
C ILE A 858 -0.37 -21.66 11.59
N LEU A 859 0.61 -20.84 11.19
CA LEU A 859 1.06 -20.70 9.80
C LEU A 859 2.51 -21.17 9.66
N LEU A 860 2.72 -22.18 8.81
CA LEU A 860 4.04 -22.63 8.35
C LEU A 860 4.16 -22.32 6.85
N ASN A 861 5.15 -21.51 6.45
CA ASN A 861 5.45 -21.21 5.05
C ASN A 861 6.94 -21.45 4.81
N MET A 862 7.26 -22.57 4.14
CA MET A 862 8.61 -23.13 4.05
C MET A 862 9.08 -23.18 2.60
N LYS A 863 10.23 -22.55 2.33
CA LYS A 863 10.92 -22.52 1.02
C LYS A 863 12.00 -23.58 0.87
N SER A 864 12.55 -24.08 1.98
CA SER A 864 13.55 -25.17 2.00
C SER A 864 13.67 -25.73 3.41
N TYR A 865 13.43 -27.03 3.60
CA TYR A 865 13.55 -27.76 4.87
C TYR A 865 13.81 -29.26 4.62
N TYR A 866 14.21 -30.03 5.65
CA TYR A 866 14.35 -31.48 5.57
C TYR A 866 13.28 -32.27 6.34
N SER A 867 12.77 -31.75 7.47
CA SER A 867 11.71 -32.45 8.22
C SER A 867 10.74 -31.52 8.95
N LEU A 868 9.44 -31.81 8.88
CA LEU A 868 8.40 -31.24 9.72
C LEU A 868 7.72 -32.37 10.49
N CYS A 869 7.61 -32.23 11.81
CA CYS A 869 6.85 -33.13 12.67
C CYS A 869 5.85 -32.33 13.50
N LEU A 870 4.55 -32.55 13.30
CA LEU A 870 3.45 -32.02 14.13
C LEU A 870 2.77 -33.20 14.83
N ASN A 871 2.97 -33.32 16.14
CA ASN A 871 2.63 -34.52 16.90
C ASN A 871 1.92 -34.21 18.22
N THR A 872 0.97 -35.08 18.59
CA THR A 872 0.20 -35.05 19.86
C THR A 872 -0.33 -33.67 20.27
N SER A 873 -0.67 -32.81 19.31
CA SER A 873 -1.10 -31.42 19.57
C SER A 873 -2.61 -31.25 19.46
N ASN A 874 -3.17 -30.32 20.23
CA ASN A 874 -4.60 -30.07 20.38
C ASN A 874 -5.02 -28.72 19.78
N PHE A 875 -6.10 -28.72 19.02
CA PHE A 875 -6.64 -27.55 18.32
C PHE A 875 -8.14 -27.47 18.56
N ALA A 876 -8.57 -26.55 19.43
CA ALA A 876 -9.91 -26.61 20.01
C ALA A 876 -10.65 -25.27 20.04
N SER A 877 -11.91 -25.28 19.58
CA SER A 877 -12.81 -24.10 19.61
C SER A 877 -12.26 -22.85 18.91
N ASN A 878 -11.49 -23.02 17.84
CA ASN A 878 -10.97 -21.91 17.03
C ASN A 878 -12.03 -21.46 16.00
N MET A 879 -12.26 -20.15 15.89
CA MET A 879 -13.16 -19.56 14.87
C MET A 879 -12.45 -19.35 13.52
N LEU A 880 -11.12 -19.43 13.53
CA LEU A 880 -10.23 -19.22 12.41
C LEU A 880 -9.52 -20.54 12.03
N PRO A 881 -8.89 -20.65 10.85
CA PRO A 881 -8.21 -21.86 10.43
C PRO A 881 -7.14 -22.29 11.43
N SER A 882 -7.16 -23.55 11.87
CA SER A 882 -6.32 -23.98 13.00
C SER A 882 -4.86 -24.24 12.60
N VAL A 883 -4.61 -24.85 11.44
CA VAL A 883 -3.25 -25.09 10.90
C VAL A 883 -3.24 -24.84 9.38
N ILE A 884 -2.29 -24.02 8.92
CA ILE A 884 -2.01 -23.79 7.50
C ILE A 884 -0.54 -24.13 7.23
N ILE A 885 -0.29 -24.98 6.24
CA ILE A 885 1.05 -25.42 5.83
C ILE A 885 1.22 -25.16 4.32
N VAL A 886 2.20 -24.35 3.97
CA VAL A 886 2.65 -24.11 2.60
C VAL A 886 4.11 -24.57 2.48
N SER A 887 4.36 -25.50 1.57
CA SER A 887 5.63 -26.18 1.37
C SER A 887 6.11 -26.00 -0.06
N LYS A 888 7.40 -25.69 -0.24
CA LYS A 888 8.05 -25.54 -1.55
C LYS A 888 9.36 -26.34 -1.64
N CYS A 889 9.73 -26.69 -2.87
CA CYS A 889 10.87 -27.55 -3.17
C CYS A 889 12.20 -26.77 -3.25
N PRO A 890 13.30 -27.25 -2.62
CA PRO A 890 14.56 -26.51 -2.57
C PRO A 890 15.26 -26.38 -3.94
N SER A 891 15.37 -25.15 -4.46
CA SER A 891 16.06 -24.85 -5.73
C SER A 891 17.55 -25.24 -5.70
N SER A 892 17.95 -26.14 -6.60
CA SER A 892 19.32 -26.63 -6.94
C SER A 892 20.38 -26.84 -5.82
N GLY A 893 20.97 -28.04 -5.77
CA GLY A 893 22.12 -28.35 -4.91
C GLY A 893 22.64 -29.77 -5.10
N LYS A 894 23.97 -29.96 -5.19
CA LYS A 894 24.59 -31.19 -5.73
C LYS A 894 24.39 -32.48 -4.89
N LYS A 895 23.93 -32.39 -3.64
CA LYS A 895 23.38 -33.51 -2.84
C LYS A 895 22.31 -32.94 -1.89
N ARG A 896 21.05 -33.38 -2.00
CA ARG A 896 19.97 -33.03 -1.04
C ARG A 896 19.10 -34.24 -0.73
N ARG A 897 18.54 -34.27 0.48
CA ARG A 897 17.57 -35.28 0.95
C ARG A 897 16.15 -34.85 0.59
N VAL A 898 15.27 -35.82 0.34
CA VAL A 898 13.82 -35.60 0.17
C VAL A 898 13.23 -35.05 1.47
N PRO A 899 12.53 -33.90 1.47
CA PRO A 899 11.83 -33.39 2.64
C PRO A 899 10.80 -34.39 3.19
N THR A 900 10.58 -34.38 4.50
CA THR A 900 9.66 -35.29 5.18
C THR A 900 8.65 -34.53 6.02
N MET A 901 7.39 -34.95 6.02
CA MET A 901 6.33 -34.34 6.82
C MET A 901 5.56 -35.42 7.57
N PHE A 902 5.49 -35.31 8.90
CA PHE A 902 4.78 -36.20 9.80
C PHE A 902 3.74 -35.41 10.58
N ILE A 903 2.46 -35.71 10.38
CA ILE A 903 1.34 -35.09 11.11
C ILE A 903 0.59 -36.23 11.79
N GLU A 904 0.83 -36.41 13.09
CA GLU A 904 0.41 -37.62 13.80
C GLU A 904 -0.24 -37.36 15.16
N LYS A 905 -1.25 -38.16 15.52
CA LYS A 905 -1.88 -38.18 16.86
C LYS A 905 -2.45 -36.83 17.32
N ASN A 906 -2.68 -35.87 16.42
CA ASN A 906 -3.22 -34.56 16.77
C ASN A 906 -4.74 -34.63 16.96
N HIS A 907 -5.28 -33.73 17.77
CA HIS A 907 -6.71 -33.62 18.07
C HIS A 907 -7.25 -32.27 17.59
N PHE A 908 -8.29 -32.31 16.79
CA PHE A 908 -9.02 -31.14 16.29
C PHE A 908 -10.47 -31.28 16.73
N SER A 909 -10.97 -30.38 17.58
CA SER A 909 -12.38 -30.44 17.99
C SER A 909 -13.09 -29.11 18.18
N LYS A 910 -14.37 -29.09 17.81
CA LYS A 910 -15.27 -27.93 17.94
C LYS A 910 -14.77 -26.65 17.26
N ASN A 911 -13.86 -26.73 16.29
CA ASN A 911 -13.42 -25.56 15.54
C ASN A 911 -14.52 -25.15 14.56
N ASP A 912 -14.84 -23.85 14.45
CA ASP A 912 -15.94 -23.40 13.59
C ASP A 912 -15.57 -23.33 12.10
N ASN A 913 -14.29 -23.51 11.78
CA ASN A 913 -13.68 -23.26 10.47
C ASN A 913 -12.72 -24.42 10.09
N LEU A 914 -12.06 -24.31 8.93
CA LEU A 914 -11.12 -25.31 8.39
C LEU A 914 -10.05 -25.71 9.42
N ALA A 915 -10.03 -26.99 9.80
CA ALA A 915 -9.10 -27.48 10.83
C ALA A 915 -7.65 -27.54 10.31
N MET A 916 -7.45 -27.97 9.06
CA MET A 916 -6.11 -28.07 8.47
C MET A 916 -6.12 -27.84 6.95
N HIS A 917 -5.20 -26.99 6.48
CA HIS A 917 -4.89 -26.77 5.06
C HIS A 917 -3.43 -27.10 4.77
N ILE A 918 -3.16 -27.88 3.72
CA ILE A 918 -1.80 -28.22 3.28
C ILE A 918 -1.66 -28.01 1.77
N THR A 919 -0.61 -27.31 1.35
CA THR A 919 -0.20 -27.17 -0.05
C THR A 919 1.27 -27.58 -0.20
N LEU A 920 1.54 -28.51 -1.13
CA LEU A 920 2.86 -29.11 -1.39
C LEU A 920 3.29 -28.88 -2.86
N GLU A 921 4.60 -28.79 -3.11
CA GLU A 921 5.15 -28.74 -4.48
C GLU A 921 5.54 -30.13 -5.04
N GLY A 922 5.22 -31.22 -4.33
CA GLY A 922 5.28 -32.58 -4.87
C GLY A 922 6.64 -33.28 -4.74
N CYS A 923 7.53 -32.75 -3.90
CA CYS A 923 8.83 -33.35 -3.58
C CYS A 923 8.96 -33.79 -2.10
N GLU A 924 7.87 -33.77 -1.32
CA GLU A 924 7.87 -34.00 0.13
C GLU A 924 7.15 -35.31 0.55
N ASN A 925 7.84 -36.19 1.28
CA ASN A 925 7.28 -37.45 1.80
C ASN A 925 6.36 -37.19 2.99
N THR A 926 5.05 -37.13 2.72
CA THR A 926 4.05 -36.60 3.65
C THR A 926 3.17 -37.71 4.22
N LYS A 927 3.08 -37.79 5.55
CA LYS A 927 2.36 -38.83 6.29
C LYS A 927 1.46 -38.20 7.33
N ILE A 928 0.15 -38.32 7.12
CA ILE A 928 -0.90 -37.73 7.96
C ILE A 928 -1.70 -38.90 8.54
N ARG A 929 -1.42 -39.30 9.78
CA ARG A 929 -2.07 -40.48 10.37
C ARG A 929 -2.41 -40.41 11.84
N ARG A 930 -3.49 -41.11 12.23
CA ARG A 930 -3.98 -41.19 13.63
C ARG A 930 -4.40 -39.83 14.21
N ASN A 931 -4.69 -38.86 13.36
CA ASN A 931 -5.28 -37.59 13.79
C ASN A 931 -6.80 -37.77 13.97
N THR A 932 -7.37 -37.00 14.89
CA THR A 932 -8.79 -37.07 15.25
C THR A 932 -9.45 -35.73 15.00
N PHE A 933 -10.55 -35.74 14.23
CA PHE A 933 -11.33 -34.58 13.84
C PHE A 933 -12.77 -34.80 14.31
N ILE A 934 -13.17 -34.12 15.40
CA ILE A 934 -14.47 -34.29 16.05
C ILE A 934 -15.25 -32.98 16.10
N ARG A 935 -16.43 -32.91 15.45
CA ARG A 935 -17.32 -31.73 15.45
C ARG A 935 -16.65 -30.45 14.91
N ASN A 936 -15.79 -30.55 13.91
CA ASN A 936 -15.16 -29.39 13.27
C ASN A 936 -16.03 -28.79 12.16
N ASN A 937 -15.62 -27.60 11.75
CA ASN A 937 -16.21 -26.77 10.73
C ASN A 937 -17.66 -26.35 11.05
N GLY A 938 -17.89 -25.92 12.30
CA GLY A 938 -19.19 -25.53 12.85
C GLY A 938 -20.00 -24.53 11.99
N ASN A 939 -19.34 -23.68 11.20
CA ASN A 939 -19.98 -22.72 10.29
C ASN A 939 -20.53 -23.34 8.98
N GLY A 940 -20.18 -24.58 8.65
CA GLY A 940 -20.68 -25.31 7.48
C GLY A 940 -20.11 -24.92 6.11
N ARG A 941 -19.04 -24.12 6.03
CA ARG A 941 -18.40 -23.66 4.76
C ARG A 941 -17.08 -24.41 4.51
N LYS A 942 -16.74 -24.76 3.26
CA LYS A 942 -15.55 -25.60 2.96
C LYS A 942 -15.59 -26.91 3.77
N GLY A 943 -14.46 -27.44 4.22
CA GLY A 943 -14.39 -28.72 4.94
C GLY A 943 -13.37 -28.77 6.08
N THR A 944 -12.91 -29.96 6.47
CA THR A 944 -12.11 -30.17 7.70
C THR A 944 -10.59 -30.34 7.48
N LEU A 945 -10.14 -31.28 6.64
CA LEU A 945 -8.73 -31.43 6.20
C LEU A 945 -8.59 -31.34 4.66
N ALA A 946 -7.94 -30.29 4.15
CA ALA A 946 -7.61 -30.15 2.72
C ALA A 946 -6.12 -30.34 2.44
N ILE A 947 -5.80 -31.08 1.37
CA ILE A 947 -4.43 -31.31 0.87
C ILE A 947 -4.40 -31.10 -0.65
N TYR A 948 -3.48 -30.25 -1.11
CA TYR A 948 -3.25 -29.94 -2.51
C TYR A 948 -1.78 -30.20 -2.90
N VAL A 949 -1.54 -30.83 -4.05
CA VAL A 949 -0.20 -31.16 -4.56
C VAL A 949 0.02 -30.59 -5.98
N SER A 950 1.01 -29.73 -6.13
CA SER A 950 1.44 -29.15 -7.41
C SER A 950 2.70 -29.86 -7.97
N PRO A 951 3.02 -29.73 -9.28
CA PRO A 951 4.21 -30.34 -9.88
C PRO A 951 5.49 -29.49 -9.70
N VAL A 952 6.65 -30.17 -9.67
CA VAL A 952 7.98 -29.53 -9.53
C VAL A 952 8.50 -29.02 -10.88
N VAL A 953 8.58 -27.70 -11.05
CA VAL A 953 8.95 -27.07 -12.34
C VAL A 953 10.43 -27.23 -12.75
N GLN A 954 11.36 -27.47 -11.81
CA GLN A 954 12.81 -27.22 -12.04
C GLN A 954 13.73 -28.46 -12.17
N PHE A 955 13.26 -29.70 -12.05
CA PHE A 955 14.16 -30.88 -11.97
C PHE A 955 13.86 -31.97 -13.01
N ARG A 956 14.68 -32.05 -14.08
CA ARG A 956 14.53 -33.06 -15.16
C ARG A 956 15.09 -34.47 -14.84
N ASN A 957 16.01 -34.60 -13.88
CA ASN A 957 16.80 -35.84 -13.66
C ASN A 957 16.79 -36.34 -12.19
N ILE A 958 15.62 -36.56 -11.59
CA ILE A 958 15.48 -37.23 -10.27
C ILE A 958 14.50 -38.41 -10.41
N GLN A 959 14.79 -39.54 -9.74
CA GLN A 959 13.90 -40.71 -9.72
C GLN A 959 12.61 -40.44 -8.89
N PRO A 960 11.48 -41.09 -9.22
CA PRO A 960 10.20 -40.80 -8.57
C PRO A 960 10.18 -41.20 -7.10
N GLY A 961 9.49 -40.40 -6.28
CA GLY A 961 9.35 -40.59 -4.84
C GLY A 961 9.32 -39.24 -4.14
N PRO A 962 8.11 -38.72 -3.88
CA PRO A 962 7.43 -39.13 -2.66
C PRO A 962 5.94 -39.43 -2.83
N ALA A 963 5.39 -40.06 -1.78
CA ALA A 963 3.97 -40.31 -1.62
C ALA A 963 3.36 -39.39 -0.54
N VAL A 964 2.08 -39.05 -0.71
CA VAL A 964 1.21 -38.57 0.37
C VAL A 964 0.45 -39.78 0.93
N ASN A 965 0.55 -40.05 2.23
CA ASN A 965 -0.16 -41.14 2.90
C ASN A 965 -1.08 -40.57 3.98
N ILE A 966 -2.39 -40.76 3.81
CA ILE A 966 -3.45 -40.32 4.70
C ILE A 966 -4.12 -41.56 5.28
N SER A 967 -3.80 -41.94 6.52
CA SER A 967 -4.27 -43.23 7.06
C SER A 967 -4.61 -43.24 8.54
N GLN A 968 -5.52 -44.13 8.96
CA GLN A 968 -5.89 -44.28 10.38
C GLN A 968 -6.42 -42.99 11.04
N ASN A 969 -6.87 -41.99 10.27
CA ASN A 969 -7.48 -40.78 10.81
C ASN A 969 -8.98 -41.00 11.05
N ILE A 970 -9.53 -40.27 12.03
CA ILE A 970 -10.92 -40.41 12.48
C ILE A 970 -11.65 -39.09 12.27
N PHE A 971 -12.76 -39.12 11.53
CA PHE A 971 -13.63 -37.98 11.25
C PHE A 971 -15.02 -38.28 11.80
N VAL A 972 -15.41 -37.59 12.88
CA VAL A 972 -16.69 -37.78 13.59
C VAL A 972 -17.47 -36.46 13.68
N GLU A 973 -18.75 -36.48 13.29
CA GLU A 973 -19.69 -35.34 13.43
C GLU A 973 -19.20 -34.00 12.81
N ASN A 974 -18.28 -34.01 11.85
CA ASN A 974 -17.79 -32.79 11.19
C ASN A 974 -18.82 -32.27 10.16
N LYS A 975 -18.74 -30.98 9.83
CA LYS A 975 -19.69 -30.27 8.96
C LYS A 975 -19.04 -29.68 7.69
N GLY A 976 -19.88 -29.16 6.81
CA GLY A 976 -19.48 -28.48 5.56
C GLY A 976 -19.41 -29.43 4.36
N GLU A 977 -18.84 -28.98 3.26
CA GLU A 977 -18.84 -29.73 1.99
C GLU A 977 -18.22 -31.12 2.12
N TRP A 978 -17.11 -31.26 2.84
CA TRP A 978 -16.35 -32.51 2.95
C TRP A 978 -15.57 -32.62 4.27
N SER A 979 -15.24 -33.85 4.68
CA SER A 979 -14.40 -34.09 5.86
C SER A 979 -12.91 -34.19 5.49
N LEU A 980 -12.61 -34.87 4.37
CA LEU A 980 -11.27 -34.92 3.75
C LEU A 980 -11.35 -34.59 2.25
N LEU A 981 -10.49 -33.67 1.79
CA LEU A 981 -10.24 -33.38 0.37
C LEU A 981 -8.77 -33.61 0.02
N ALA A 982 -8.51 -34.37 -1.04
CA ALA A 982 -7.19 -34.59 -1.59
C ALA A 982 -7.15 -34.31 -3.11
N SER A 983 -6.28 -33.38 -3.53
CA SER A 983 -6.11 -32.95 -4.93
C SER A 983 -4.64 -32.96 -5.36
N ALA A 984 -4.39 -33.21 -6.64
CA ALA A 984 -3.08 -33.17 -7.27
C ALA A 984 -3.19 -32.65 -8.72
N THR A 985 -2.08 -32.25 -9.36
CA THR A 985 -2.08 -31.76 -10.75
C THR A 985 -0.95 -32.39 -11.59
N ASN A 986 -1.31 -32.94 -12.75
CA ASN A 986 -0.44 -33.45 -13.83
C ASN A 986 0.90 -34.08 -13.41
N MET A 987 0.84 -35.23 -12.72
CA MET A 987 2.02 -35.94 -12.22
C MET A 987 2.00 -37.43 -12.58
N ASN A 988 2.39 -37.77 -13.82
CA ASN A 988 2.46 -39.15 -14.37
C ASN A 988 3.36 -40.15 -13.60
N ARG A 989 3.88 -39.79 -12.41
CA ARG A 989 4.71 -40.62 -11.52
C ARG A 989 4.43 -40.35 -10.02
N PHE A 990 3.34 -39.69 -9.65
CA PHE A 990 2.96 -39.47 -8.24
C PHE A 990 1.95 -40.52 -7.78
N ASN A 991 2.21 -41.12 -6.61
CA ASN A 991 1.36 -42.12 -5.98
C ASN A 991 1.00 -41.67 -4.56
N GLY A 992 -0.25 -41.25 -4.36
CA GLY A 992 -0.85 -41.01 -3.04
C GLY A 992 -1.63 -42.24 -2.53
N THR A 993 -1.89 -42.27 -1.22
CA THR A 993 -2.67 -43.34 -0.56
C THR A 993 -3.61 -42.76 0.51
N ILE A 994 -4.87 -43.17 0.49
CA ILE A 994 -5.91 -42.80 1.47
C ILE A 994 -6.54 -44.09 1.99
N GLN A 995 -6.11 -44.56 3.16
CA GLN A 995 -6.43 -45.92 3.60
C GLN A 995 -6.72 -46.07 5.11
N ASN A 996 -7.66 -46.94 5.45
CA ASN A 996 -8.01 -47.25 6.85
C ASN A 996 -8.41 -46.00 7.67
N ASN A 997 -9.03 -44.99 7.06
CA ASN A 997 -9.63 -43.85 7.77
C ASN A 997 -11.11 -44.16 8.08
N ARG A 998 -11.64 -43.64 9.19
CA ARG A 998 -13.06 -43.83 9.58
C ARG A 998 -13.82 -42.50 9.52
N PHE A 999 -14.97 -42.53 8.85
CA PHE A 999 -15.91 -41.41 8.73
C PHE A 999 -17.24 -41.83 9.34
N SER A 1000 -17.66 -41.20 10.44
CA SER A 1000 -18.86 -41.59 11.19
C SER A 1000 -19.72 -40.37 11.57
N GLY A 1001 -21.01 -40.40 11.21
CA GLY A 1001 -21.98 -39.34 11.55
C GLY A 1001 -21.65 -37.94 11.02
N ASN A 1002 -20.83 -37.80 9.98
CA ASN A 1002 -20.46 -36.47 9.45
C ASN A 1002 -21.62 -35.88 8.66
N GLN A 1003 -21.90 -34.59 8.89
CA GLN A 1003 -22.99 -33.84 8.26
C GLN A 1003 -22.43 -33.06 7.07
N ASN A 1004 -22.03 -33.80 6.03
CA ASN A 1004 -21.43 -33.22 4.83
C ASN A 1004 -22.46 -32.87 3.75
N SER A 1005 -22.28 -31.73 3.07
CA SER A 1005 -23.16 -31.27 1.98
C SER A 1005 -22.74 -31.76 0.59
N ARG A 1006 -21.53 -32.30 0.44
CA ARG A 1006 -21.12 -33.17 -0.67
C ARG A 1006 -20.79 -34.57 -0.13
N ASP A 1007 -19.51 -34.92 -0.01
CA ASP A 1007 -19.02 -36.23 0.41
C ASP A 1007 -18.03 -36.12 1.58
N SER A 1008 -18.02 -37.09 2.49
CA SER A 1008 -17.02 -37.09 3.57
C SER A 1008 -15.58 -37.27 3.07
N LEU A 1009 -15.38 -37.89 1.90
CA LEU A 1009 -14.09 -38.00 1.22
C LEU A 1009 -14.24 -37.56 -0.23
N ILE A 1010 -13.51 -36.52 -0.64
CA ILE A 1010 -13.37 -36.09 -2.03
C ILE A 1010 -11.93 -36.31 -2.49
N VAL A 1011 -11.78 -36.96 -3.65
CA VAL A 1011 -10.51 -37.21 -4.32
C VAL A 1011 -10.67 -36.80 -5.78
N THR A 1012 -9.89 -35.82 -6.24
CA THR A 1012 -10.05 -35.22 -7.58
C THR A 1012 -9.14 -35.84 -8.66
N THR A 1013 -8.31 -36.83 -8.30
CA THR A 1013 -7.34 -37.43 -9.24
C THR A 1013 -7.17 -38.93 -9.03
N SER A 1014 -6.87 -39.65 -10.12
CA SER A 1014 -6.47 -41.06 -10.12
C SER A 1014 -5.10 -41.33 -9.48
N HIS A 1015 -4.35 -40.29 -9.09
CA HIS A 1015 -3.06 -40.42 -8.43
C HIS A 1015 -3.15 -40.87 -6.96
N PHE A 1016 -4.33 -40.83 -6.34
CA PHE A 1016 -4.55 -41.32 -4.97
C PHE A 1016 -5.27 -42.67 -4.96
N HIS A 1017 -4.61 -43.71 -4.43
CA HIS A 1017 -5.23 -45.01 -4.17
C HIS A 1017 -6.11 -44.96 -2.90
N VAL A 1018 -7.34 -45.46 -2.96
CA VAL A 1018 -8.32 -45.35 -1.86
C VAL A 1018 -8.87 -46.73 -1.47
N SER A 1019 -8.46 -47.26 -0.32
CA SER A 1019 -8.78 -48.64 0.11
C SER A 1019 -8.93 -48.81 1.63
N GLY A 1020 -9.78 -49.74 2.06
CA GLY A 1020 -9.96 -50.09 3.48
C GLY A 1020 -10.55 -48.98 4.36
N ASN A 1021 -11.15 -47.93 3.82
CA ASN A 1021 -11.80 -46.87 4.61
C ASN A 1021 -13.21 -47.31 5.05
N GLU A 1022 -13.64 -46.85 6.23
CA GLU A 1022 -14.93 -47.17 6.84
C GLU A 1022 -15.86 -45.94 6.81
N PHE A 1023 -17.10 -46.15 6.34
CA PHE A 1023 -18.12 -45.10 6.25
C PHE A 1023 -19.40 -45.50 7.01
N GLU A 1024 -19.77 -44.68 8.00
CA GLU A 1024 -20.94 -44.84 8.86
C GLU A 1024 -21.76 -43.53 8.88
N ASN A 1025 -22.30 -43.15 7.72
CA ASN A 1025 -23.02 -41.89 7.52
C ASN A 1025 -24.46 -42.15 7.03
N MET A 1026 -25.46 -41.68 7.76
CA MET A 1026 -26.89 -41.81 7.40
C MET A 1026 -27.41 -40.72 6.44
N VAL A 1027 -26.54 -39.90 5.83
CA VAL A 1027 -26.95 -38.61 5.19
C VAL A 1027 -26.29 -38.32 3.83
N SER A 1028 -25.09 -38.84 3.54
CA SER A 1028 -24.35 -38.55 2.30
C SER A 1028 -24.91 -39.32 1.10
N LYS A 1029 -25.66 -38.65 0.21
CA LYS A 1029 -26.40 -39.29 -0.88
C LYS A 1029 -25.55 -39.86 -2.04
N HIS A 1030 -24.34 -39.39 -2.27
CA HIS A 1030 -23.61 -39.60 -3.54
C HIS A 1030 -22.15 -40.05 -3.38
N ALA A 1031 -21.92 -41.11 -2.60
CA ALA A 1031 -20.60 -41.75 -2.51
C ALA A 1031 -20.04 -42.10 -3.91
N ASN A 1032 -19.13 -41.25 -4.41
CA ASN A 1032 -18.86 -41.12 -5.83
C ASN A 1032 -17.93 -42.22 -6.37
N LYS A 1033 -18.51 -43.38 -6.72
CA LYS A 1033 -17.79 -44.61 -7.10
C LYS A 1033 -17.03 -44.54 -8.41
N GLU A 1034 -17.42 -43.68 -9.35
CA GLU A 1034 -17.00 -43.81 -10.76
C GLU A 1034 -15.55 -43.37 -11.05
N ILE A 1035 -14.90 -42.65 -10.13
CA ILE A 1035 -13.55 -42.08 -10.32
C ILE A 1035 -12.47 -42.97 -9.67
N ILE A 1036 -12.85 -43.97 -8.87
CA ILE A 1036 -11.96 -44.59 -7.88
C ILE A 1036 -11.58 -46.02 -8.27
N ASN A 1037 -10.29 -46.32 -8.24
CA ASN A 1037 -9.79 -47.70 -8.24
C ASN A 1037 -10.03 -48.34 -6.85
N THR A 1038 -11.31 -48.58 -6.50
CA THR A 1038 -11.72 -49.01 -5.15
C THR A 1038 -11.53 -50.51 -4.91
N ASP A 1039 -10.36 -50.87 -4.41
CA ASP A 1039 -10.24 -52.12 -3.64
C ASP A 1039 -10.79 -51.92 -2.21
N TRP A 1040 -11.90 -52.61 -1.92
CA TRP A 1040 -12.34 -52.96 -0.56
C TRP A 1040 -12.52 -51.76 0.40
N ASN A 1041 -13.50 -50.88 0.14
CA ASN A 1041 -13.99 -49.90 1.14
C ASN A 1041 -15.35 -50.36 1.69
N TYR A 1042 -15.59 -50.16 3.00
CA TYR A 1042 -16.75 -50.72 3.70
C TYR A 1042 -17.83 -49.65 3.98
N TRP A 1043 -19.06 -50.00 3.63
CA TRP A 1043 -20.25 -49.14 3.72
C TRP A 1043 -21.36 -49.90 4.44
N LYS A 1044 -22.09 -49.23 5.33
CA LYS A 1044 -23.35 -49.72 5.90
C LYS A 1044 -24.53 -49.07 5.16
N ASP A 1045 -25.61 -49.83 5.01
CA ASP A 1045 -26.96 -49.42 4.58
C ASP A 1045 -27.11 -48.77 3.18
N VAL A 1046 -27.25 -49.60 2.14
CA VAL A 1046 -27.71 -49.17 0.79
C VAL A 1046 -28.62 -50.24 0.16
N ASP A 1047 -29.91 -49.96 0.02
CA ASP A 1047 -30.92 -50.80 -0.65
C ASP A 1047 -31.51 -50.12 -1.91
N MET A 1048 -31.78 -50.92 -2.94
CA MET A 1048 -32.63 -50.72 -4.15
C MET A 1048 -32.86 -49.28 -4.69
N PHE A 1049 -32.57 -48.97 -5.97
CA PHE A 1049 -33.45 -49.37 -7.10
C PHE A 1049 -32.82 -49.19 -8.50
N THR A 1050 -33.06 -50.18 -9.38
CA THR A 1050 -33.16 -50.22 -10.87
C THR A 1050 -32.48 -49.18 -11.80
N ALA A 1051 -31.88 -49.69 -12.89
CA ALA A 1051 -31.43 -48.94 -14.07
C ALA A 1051 -32.24 -49.26 -15.35
N LYS A 1052 -32.01 -48.46 -16.41
CA LYS A 1052 -32.39 -48.64 -17.83
C LYS A 1052 -31.29 -48.01 -18.70
N GLU A 1053 -30.73 -48.68 -19.72
CA GLU A 1053 -31.22 -48.80 -21.12
C GLU A 1053 -31.38 -47.42 -21.83
N ASP A 1054 -30.84 -47.14 -23.04
CA ASP A 1054 -29.82 -47.78 -23.93
C ASP A 1054 -29.48 -46.75 -25.08
N VAL A 1055 -28.64 -46.89 -26.15
CA VAL A 1055 -27.79 -47.92 -26.80
C VAL A 1055 -26.82 -47.28 -27.85
N LEU A 1056 -25.86 -48.03 -28.43
CA LEU A 1056 -25.02 -47.76 -29.66
C LEU A 1056 -23.96 -46.62 -29.63
N GLU A 1057 -22.86 -46.60 -30.42
CA GLU A 1057 -21.95 -47.65 -30.97
C GLU A 1057 -20.62 -47.03 -31.51
N LEU A 1058 -19.63 -47.86 -31.91
CA LEU A 1058 -18.43 -47.44 -32.68
C LEU A 1058 -18.36 -48.13 -34.05
N LYS A 1059 -17.77 -47.50 -35.10
CA LYS A 1059 -16.72 -48.06 -36.02
C LYS A 1059 -16.42 -47.25 -37.31
N ASN A 1060 -15.32 -47.66 -37.97
CA ASN A 1060 -14.97 -47.55 -39.42
C ASN A 1060 -14.43 -46.21 -39.97
N GLN A 1061 -13.47 -46.14 -40.94
CA GLN A 1061 -12.48 -47.14 -41.45
C GLN A 1061 -11.26 -46.46 -42.17
N THR A 1062 -10.56 -47.13 -43.12
CA THR A 1062 -9.12 -46.93 -43.46
C THR A 1062 -8.75 -46.74 -44.97
N GLN A 1063 -7.45 -46.44 -45.28
CA GLN A 1063 -6.69 -46.62 -46.57
C GLN A 1063 -6.60 -45.38 -47.55
N ILE A 1064 -5.61 -45.15 -48.48
CA ILE A 1064 -4.34 -45.83 -48.91
C ILE A 1064 -3.33 -44.94 -49.75
N ASN A 1065 -2.01 -45.28 -49.74
CA ASN A 1065 -0.88 -44.98 -50.70
C ASN A 1065 -0.51 -43.50 -51.11
N SER A 1066 0.65 -43.13 -51.71
CA SER A 1066 1.69 -43.85 -52.51
C SER A 1066 3.17 -43.35 -52.35
N ILE A 1067 4.06 -43.49 -53.37
CA ILE A 1067 5.55 -43.67 -53.24
C ILE A 1067 6.39 -42.73 -54.16
N GLY A 1068 7.58 -42.23 -53.75
CA GLY A 1068 8.55 -41.65 -54.73
C GLY A 1068 9.90 -41.04 -54.29
N ARG A 1069 11.00 -41.83 -54.36
CA ARG A 1069 12.45 -41.48 -54.56
C ARG A 1069 13.23 -40.62 -53.52
N LYS A 1070 14.50 -41.03 -53.32
CA LYS A 1070 15.51 -40.44 -52.39
C LYS A 1070 16.25 -39.21 -52.96
N ARG A 1071 16.54 -38.22 -52.11
CA ARG A 1071 17.77 -37.40 -52.11
C ARG A 1071 18.18 -37.15 -50.64
N ALA A 1072 19.45 -36.78 -50.43
CA ALA A 1072 20.13 -36.40 -49.17
C ALA A 1072 19.33 -36.65 -47.88
N ALA A 1073 19.76 -37.65 -47.08
CA ALA A 1073 19.03 -38.09 -45.90
C ALA A 1073 18.73 -36.93 -44.94
N GLN A 1074 17.46 -36.51 -44.92
CA GLN A 1074 16.81 -35.82 -43.80
C GLN A 1074 16.67 -36.84 -42.68
N ASP A 1075 17.81 -37.23 -42.13
CA ASP A 1075 17.92 -38.13 -41.00
C ASP A 1075 17.91 -37.29 -39.73
N CYS A 1076 16.90 -37.54 -38.90
CA CYS A 1076 16.71 -36.89 -37.62
C CYS A 1076 16.91 -37.86 -36.45
N LEU A 1077 17.64 -38.97 -36.63
CA LEU A 1077 17.88 -39.98 -35.59
C LEU A 1077 18.43 -39.43 -34.27
N SER A 1078 19.32 -38.42 -34.29
CA SER A 1078 19.85 -37.84 -33.05
C SER A 1078 18.89 -36.86 -32.36
N VAL A 1079 17.75 -36.58 -33.00
CA VAL A 1079 16.62 -35.80 -32.48
C VAL A 1079 15.31 -36.61 -32.59
N SER A 1080 15.42 -37.93 -32.33
CA SER A 1080 14.32 -38.89 -32.23
C SER A 1080 13.35 -38.90 -33.43
N ASN A 1081 13.87 -38.65 -34.63
CA ASN A 1081 13.13 -38.49 -35.88
C ASN A 1081 12.01 -37.42 -35.79
N CYS A 1082 12.33 -36.28 -35.18
CA CYS A 1082 11.38 -35.20 -34.86
C CYS A 1082 10.21 -35.66 -33.97
N SER A 1083 10.42 -36.74 -33.20
CA SER A 1083 9.43 -37.38 -32.34
C SER A 1083 8.11 -37.74 -33.05
N HIS A 1084 8.14 -37.83 -34.38
CA HIS A 1084 6.98 -37.90 -35.29
C HIS A 1084 6.00 -36.71 -35.21
N ASN A 1085 6.38 -35.66 -34.47
CA ASN A 1085 5.62 -34.44 -34.19
C ASN A 1085 6.12 -33.21 -34.98
N GLY A 1086 7.01 -33.45 -35.94
CA GLY A 1086 7.50 -32.46 -36.90
C GLY A 1086 8.02 -33.15 -38.15
N GLN A 1087 8.24 -32.37 -39.20
CA GLN A 1087 8.91 -32.83 -40.41
C GLN A 1087 10.43 -32.62 -40.27
N CYS A 1088 11.23 -33.65 -40.54
CA CYS A 1088 12.68 -33.50 -40.65
C CYS A 1088 12.99 -32.73 -41.94
N ILE A 1089 13.49 -31.49 -41.82
CA ILE A 1089 13.74 -30.59 -42.96
C ILE A 1089 15.22 -30.47 -43.32
N GLY A 1090 16.11 -30.86 -42.40
CA GLY A 1090 17.54 -30.99 -42.61
C GLY A 1090 18.11 -32.05 -41.66
N LEU A 1091 19.38 -32.37 -41.78
CA LEU A 1091 20.02 -33.42 -40.97
C LEU A 1091 20.01 -33.03 -39.48
N ASN A 1092 19.24 -33.76 -38.68
CA ASN A 1092 18.85 -33.43 -37.31
C ASN A 1092 18.23 -32.02 -37.10
N VAL A 1093 17.54 -31.49 -38.12
CA VAL A 1093 16.81 -30.21 -38.06
C VAL A 1093 15.33 -30.45 -38.31
N CYS A 1094 14.53 -30.27 -37.27
CA CYS A 1094 13.08 -30.49 -37.30
C CYS A 1094 12.28 -29.18 -37.47
N ARG A 1095 11.28 -29.22 -38.35
CA ARG A 1095 10.20 -28.22 -38.42
C ARG A 1095 8.99 -28.81 -37.71
N CYS A 1096 8.71 -28.34 -36.50
CA CYS A 1096 7.62 -28.89 -35.69
C CYS A 1096 6.25 -28.60 -36.31
N ASN A 1097 5.33 -29.56 -36.12
CA ASN A 1097 3.92 -29.36 -36.45
C ASN A 1097 3.32 -28.33 -35.46
N VAL A 1098 2.22 -27.69 -35.84
CA VAL A 1098 1.59 -26.64 -35.03
C VAL A 1098 1.21 -27.18 -33.64
N GLY A 1099 1.71 -26.55 -32.58
CA GLY A 1099 1.56 -27.02 -31.20
C GLY A 1099 2.68 -27.94 -30.69
N TYR A 1100 3.80 -28.06 -31.42
CA TYR A 1100 5.05 -28.67 -30.93
C TYR A 1100 6.24 -27.72 -31.11
N THR A 1101 7.29 -27.92 -30.32
CA THR A 1101 8.50 -27.09 -30.28
C THR A 1101 9.73 -27.88 -29.80
N GLY A 1102 10.89 -27.23 -29.77
CA GLY A 1102 12.18 -27.85 -29.44
C GLY A 1102 12.87 -28.51 -30.66
N PRO A 1103 14.18 -28.81 -30.56
CA PRO A 1103 14.99 -29.29 -31.68
C PRO A 1103 14.58 -30.68 -32.21
N ASP A 1104 13.87 -31.45 -31.38
CA ASP A 1104 13.35 -32.80 -31.63
C ASP A 1104 11.83 -32.86 -31.74
N CYS A 1105 11.14 -31.71 -31.66
CA CYS A 1105 9.68 -31.58 -31.58
C CYS A 1105 9.01 -32.46 -30.50
N ALA A 1106 9.76 -32.94 -29.51
CA ALA A 1106 9.23 -33.72 -28.39
C ALA A 1106 8.42 -32.84 -27.41
N GLN A 1107 8.68 -31.54 -27.42
CA GLN A 1107 8.12 -30.60 -26.45
C GLN A 1107 6.81 -30.04 -26.97
N ILE A 1108 5.73 -30.26 -26.23
CA ILE A 1108 4.41 -29.74 -26.51
C ILE A 1108 4.41 -28.21 -26.34
N SER A 1109 3.74 -27.50 -27.24
CA SER A 1109 3.55 -26.06 -27.20
C SER A 1109 2.05 -25.71 -27.28
N CYS A 1110 1.65 -24.68 -26.54
CA CYS A 1110 0.35 -24.05 -26.67
C CYS A 1110 0.50 -22.59 -27.07
N SER A 1111 1.50 -22.28 -27.91
CA SER A 1111 1.82 -20.91 -28.31
C SER A 1111 0.69 -20.23 -29.10
N ALA A 1112 -0.14 -21.00 -29.82
CA ALA A 1112 -1.36 -20.47 -30.44
C ALA A 1112 -2.47 -20.13 -29.42
N LEU A 1113 -2.41 -20.74 -28.23
CA LEU A 1113 -3.27 -20.49 -27.07
C LEU A 1113 -2.51 -19.74 -25.96
N LYS A 1114 -1.66 -18.77 -26.35
CA LYS A 1114 -0.91 -17.86 -25.46
C LYS A 1114 -0.11 -18.54 -24.33
N ASN A 1115 0.31 -19.80 -24.53
CA ASN A 1115 0.87 -20.67 -23.49
C ASN A 1115 -0.03 -20.77 -22.24
N CYS A 1116 -1.30 -21.08 -22.46
CA CYS A 1116 -2.32 -21.27 -21.43
C CYS A 1116 -2.53 -20.04 -20.54
N SER A 1117 -2.33 -18.85 -21.13
CA SER A 1117 -2.44 -17.54 -20.47
C SER A 1117 -1.65 -17.40 -19.15
N ARG A 1118 -0.67 -18.27 -18.91
CA ARG A 1118 0.05 -18.47 -17.63
C ARG A 1118 -0.83 -18.97 -16.46
N ASN A 1119 -2.11 -19.26 -16.72
CA ASN A 1119 -3.14 -19.75 -15.79
C ASN A 1119 -3.50 -21.24 -16.01
N GLY A 1120 -2.66 -21.95 -16.77
CA GLY A 1120 -2.76 -23.38 -17.04
C GLY A 1120 -1.42 -23.97 -17.45
N TYR A 1121 -1.37 -25.30 -17.60
CA TYR A 1121 -0.23 -26.03 -18.14
C TYR A 1121 -0.61 -26.70 -19.46
N CYS A 1122 0.32 -26.71 -20.44
CA CYS A 1122 0.15 -27.50 -21.65
C CYS A 1122 0.13 -29.00 -21.34
N ILE A 1123 -0.91 -29.70 -21.81
CA ILE A 1123 -1.02 -31.16 -21.71
C ILE A 1123 -0.94 -31.86 -23.07
N ALA A 1124 -1.37 -31.18 -24.14
CA ALA A 1124 -1.24 -31.64 -25.53
C ALA A 1124 -1.11 -30.41 -26.48
N PRO A 1125 -0.81 -30.61 -27.78
CA PRO A 1125 -0.55 -29.51 -28.73
C PRO A 1125 -1.72 -28.52 -28.81
N ASN A 1126 -1.51 -27.29 -28.35
CA ASN A 1126 -2.58 -26.30 -28.18
C ASN A 1126 -3.79 -26.85 -27.39
N VAL A 1127 -3.52 -27.61 -26.34
CA VAL A 1127 -4.50 -28.04 -25.33
C VAL A 1127 -3.93 -27.77 -23.94
N CYS A 1128 -4.57 -26.85 -23.24
CA CYS A 1128 -4.23 -26.49 -21.87
C CYS A 1128 -5.11 -27.22 -20.87
N GLN A 1129 -4.53 -27.58 -19.72
CA GLN A 1129 -5.29 -27.87 -18.52
C GLN A 1129 -5.10 -26.71 -17.55
N CYS A 1130 -6.21 -26.08 -17.18
CA CYS A 1130 -6.21 -24.87 -16.38
C CYS A 1130 -5.98 -25.15 -14.90
N PHE A 1131 -5.53 -24.12 -14.18
CA PHE A 1131 -5.44 -24.20 -12.72
C PHE A 1131 -6.84 -24.17 -12.11
N ASP A 1132 -7.01 -24.73 -10.90
CA ASP A 1132 -8.26 -24.63 -10.14
C ASP A 1132 -8.65 -23.15 -10.01
N GLY A 1133 -9.74 -22.76 -10.65
CA GLY A 1133 -10.12 -21.35 -10.79
C GLY A 1133 -10.00 -20.75 -12.19
N PHE A 1134 -9.69 -21.51 -13.24
CA PHE A 1134 -9.65 -21.04 -14.64
C PHE A 1134 -10.24 -22.07 -15.64
N GLN A 1135 -10.74 -21.58 -16.79
CA GLN A 1135 -11.43 -22.33 -17.84
C GLN A 1135 -11.16 -21.80 -19.25
N ARG A 1136 -11.85 -22.37 -20.25
CA ARG A 1136 -11.55 -22.36 -21.70
C ARG A 1136 -10.24 -23.04 -22.08
N GLN A 1137 -10.10 -23.29 -23.39
CA GLN A 1137 -9.01 -24.07 -23.97
C GLN A 1137 -7.61 -23.42 -23.81
N ASP A 1138 -7.56 -22.11 -23.55
CA ASP A 1138 -6.33 -21.33 -23.30
C ASP A 1138 -6.20 -20.80 -21.87
N CYS A 1139 -7.10 -21.20 -20.96
CA CYS A 1139 -7.13 -20.81 -19.55
C CYS A 1139 -7.17 -19.30 -19.29
N SER A 1140 -7.67 -18.51 -20.24
CA SER A 1140 -7.76 -17.05 -20.12
C SER A 1140 -8.82 -16.58 -19.12
N GLU A 1141 -9.94 -17.30 -18.99
CA GLU A 1141 -11.07 -16.94 -18.12
C GLU A 1141 -11.00 -17.63 -16.75
N PRO A 1142 -11.32 -16.95 -15.63
CA PRO A 1142 -11.43 -17.59 -14.33
C PRO A 1142 -12.75 -18.38 -14.15
N THR A 1143 -12.83 -19.19 -13.09
CA THR A 1143 -14.04 -19.91 -12.65
C THR A 1143 -14.46 -19.54 -11.23
N CYS A 1144 -15.78 -19.57 -11.00
CA CYS A 1144 -16.43 -18.96 -9.84
C CYS A 1144 -17.24 -19.97 -9.02
N HIS A 1145 -16.85 -21.24 -9.03
CA HIS A 1145 -17.65 -22.34 -8.47
C HIS A 1145 -17.92 -22.24 -6.95
N LEU A 1146 -17.09 -21.54 -6.16
CA LEU A 1146 -17.33 -21.31 -4.72
C LEU A 1146 -18.32 -20.17 -4.44
N VAL A 1147 -18.64 -19.39 -5.46
CA VAL A 1147 -19.71 -18.38 -5.48
C VAL A 1147 -20.74 -18.78 -6.55
N ASN A 1148 -21.12 -20.06 -6.52
CA ASN A 1148 -22.19 -20.67 -7.33
C ASN A 1148 -22.08 -20.45 -8.86
N ASN A 1149 -20.88 -20.19 -9.40
CA ASN A 1149 -20.67 -19.71 -10.77
C ASN A 1149 -21.52 -18.46 -11.08
N CYS A 1150 -21.51 -17.50 -10.16
CA CYS A 1150 -22.29 -16.27 -10.22
C CYS A 1150 -23.80 -16.53 -10.36
N THR A 1151 -24.27 -17.68 -9.84
CA THR A 1151 -25.62 -18.26 -10.01
C THR A 1151 -26.17 -18.33 -11.45
N GLY A 1152 -25.33 -18.11 -12.47
CA GLY A 1152 -25.77 -17.97 -13.86
C GLY A 1152 -26.21 -16.54 -14.25
N HIS A 1153 -25.95 -15.55 -13.40
CA HIS A 1153 -26.32 -14.14 -13.54
C HIS A 1153 -25.12 -13.21 -13.29
N GLY A 1154 -23.96 -13.59 -13.83
CA GLY A 1154 -22.72 -12.84 -13.70
C GLY A 1154 -21.57 -13.52 -14.40
N THR A 1155 -20.61 -12.72 -14.84
CA THR A 1155 -19.35 -13.19 -15.42
C THR A 1155 -18.27 -13.32 -14.35
N CYS A 1156 -17.53 -14.42 -14.40
CA CYS A 1156 -16.39 -14.60 -13.53
C CYS A 1156 -15.21 -13.74 -14.02
N VAL A 1157 -14.84 -12.71 -13.27
CA VAL A 1157 -13.73 -11.80 -13.60
C VAL A 1157 -12.45 -12.11 -12.83
N SER A 1158 -12.59 -12.79 -11.69
CA SER A 1158 -11.49 -13.22 -10.83
C SER A 1158 -11.90 -14.48 -10.05
N LEU A 1159 -10.97 -15.08 -9.31
CA LEU A 1159 -11.01 -16.48 -8.89
C LEU A 1159 -12.03 -16.71 -7.75
N ASN A 1160 -13.29 -16.95 -8.10
CA ASN A 1160 -14.48 -16.85 -7.23
C ASN A 1160 -14.87 -15.41 -6.86
N GLU A 1161 -14.70 -14.51 -7.81
CA GLU A 1161 -15.11 -13.11 -7.74
C GLU A 1161 -15.94 -12.79 -9.00
N CYS A 1162 -17.23 -12.57 -8.76
CA CYS A 1162 -18.24 -12.36 -9.79
C CYS A 1162 -18.46 -10.89 -10.06
N ASP A 1163 -18.40 -10.53 -11.34
CA ASP A 1163 -18.99 -9.30 -11.87
C ASP A 1163 -20.41 -9.63 -12.31
N CYS A 1164 -21.40 -9.08 -11.60
CA CYS A 1164 -22.79 -9.50 -11.78
C CYS A 1164 -23.42 -8.89 -13.03
N GLU A 1165 -24.27 -9.65 -13.69
CA GLU A 1165 -25.20 -9.08 -14.67
C GLU A 1165 -26.13 -8.12 -13.90
N PRO A 1166 -26.24 -6.83 -14.27
CA PRO A 1166 -27.15 -5.89 -13.62
C PRO A 1166 -28.60 -6.36 -13.80
N MET A 1167 -29.45 -5.97 -12.85
CA MET A 1167 -30.52 -6.80 -12.30
C MET A 1167 -30.05 -7.87 -11.31
N PHE A 1168 -28.75 -8.01 -11.01
CA PHE A 1168 -28.27 -8.90 -9.95
C PHE A 1168 -27.11 -8.31 -9.13
N GLU A 1169 -27.02 -8.69 -7.84
CA GLU A 1169 -25.97 -8.26 -6.92
C GLU A 1169 -25.57 -9.35 -5.90
N GLY A 1170 -24.52 -9.06 -5.13
CA GLY A 1170 -24.00 -9.93 -4.09
C GLY A 1170 -22.86 -10.82 -4.58
N VAL A 1171 -22.13 -11.43 -3.64
CA VAL A 1171 -20.86 -12.13 -3.92
C VAL A 1171 -20.98 -13.34 -4.87
N ASP A 1172 -22.19 -13.85 -5.08
CA ASP A 1172 -22.52 -14.93 -6.04
C ASP A 1172 -23.65 -14.54 -7.01
N CYS A 1173 -23.97 -13.24 -7.10
CA CYS A 1173 -25.06 -12.67 -7.90
C CYS A 1173 -26.46 -13.27 -7.64
N SER A 1174 -26.65 -13.99 -6.51
CA SER A 1174 -27.91 -14.70 -6.21
C SER A 1174 -29.09 -13.79 -5.89
N LYS A 1175 -28.87 -12.50 -5.61
CA LYS A 1175 -29.94 -11.52 -5.41
C LYS A 1175 -30.31 -10.87 -6.74
N GLN A 1176 -31.55 -11.06 -7.20
CA GLN A 1176 -32.08 -10.32 -8.33
C GLN A 1176 -32.61 -8.94 -7.91
N ILE A 1177 -32.00 -7.86 -8.42
CA ILE A 1177 -32.45 -6.47 -8.33
C ILE A 1177 -33.60 -6.24 -9.32
N TRP A 1178 -34.83 -6.52 -8.91
CA TRP A 1178 -36.02 -6.26 -9.74
C TRP A 1178 -36.35 -4.76 -9.81
N ASN A 1179 -35.81 -4.02 -10.80
CA ASN A 1179 -36.39 -2.80 -11.42
C ASN A 1179 -35.42 -2.17 -12.45
N CYS A 1180 -35.91 -1.88 -13.67
CA CYS A 1180 -35.25 -1.12 -14.75
C CYS A 1180 -34.51 0.17 -14.32
N SER A 1181 -34.81 0.77 -13.16
CA SER A 1181 -33.97 1.82 -12.58
C SER A 1181 -32.48 1.43 -12.50
N SER A 1182 -32.17 0.17 -12.17
CA SER A 1182 -30.82 -0.30 -11.82
C SER A 1182 -30.02 -0.99 -12.94
N ILE A 1183 -30.61 -1.19 -14.12
CA ILE A 1183 -29.80 -1.44 -15.32
C ILE A 1183 -29.27 -0.10 -15.85
N ASN A 1184 -27.98 -0.05 -16.15
CA ASN A 1184 -27.36 1.07 -16.84
C ASN A 1184 -26.76 0.67 -18.19
N CYS A 1185 -27.53 0.86 -19.26
CA CYS A 1185 -27.13 0.63 -20.66
C CYS A 1185 -26.11 1.67 -21.20
N ASN A 1186 -25.26 2.23 -20.32
CA ASN A 1186 -24.20 3.22 -20.62
C ASN A 1186 -24.63 4.42 -21.50
N ASN A 1187 -25.93 4.78 -21.46
CA ASN A 1187 -26.57 5.75 -22.35
C ASN A 1187 -26.43 5.48 -23.86
N HIS A 1188 -26.14 4.23 -24.22
CA HIS A 1188 -25.95 3.77 -25.60
C HIS A 1188 -26.85 2.57 -25.93
N GLY A 1189 -27.97 2.48 -25.21
CA GLY A 1189 -29.05 1.52 -25.39
C GLY A 1189 -30.22 1.84 -24.48
N LEU A 1190 -31.38 1.26 -24.78
CA LEU A 1190 -32.60 1.39 -23.99
C LEU A 1190 -32.87 0.11 -23.20
N CYS A 1191 -33.09 0.25 -21.89
CA CYS A 1191 -33.56 -0.86 -21.07
C CYS A 1191 -35.05 -1.10 -21.34
N ILE A 1192 -35.38 -2.27 -21.87
CA ILE A 1192 -36.75 -2.72 -22.16
C ILE A 1192 -36.89 -4.12 -21.56
N ASP A 1193 -37.93 -4.34 -20.76
CA ASP A 1193 -38.22 -5.60 -20.06
C ASP A 1193 -37.00 -6.23 -19.35
N ASN A 1194 -36.21 -5.37 -18.68
CA ASN A 1194 -34.99 -5.70 -17.94
C ASN A 1194 -33.79 -6.17 -18.81
N ALA A 1195 -33.72 -5.80 -20.09
CA ALA A 1195 -32.56 -6.03 -20.96
C ALA A 1195 -32.18 -4.76 -21.76
N CYS A 1196 -30.90 -4.54 -22.05
CA CYS A 1196 -30.45 -3.41 -22.87
C CYS A 1196 -30.51 -3.72 -24.37
N VAL A 1197 -31.29 -2.93 -25.11
CA VAL A 1197 -31.28 -2.92 -26.57
C VAL A 1197 -30.36 -1.80 -27.05
N CYS A 1198 -29.19 -2.15 -27.57
CA CYS A 1198 -28.14 -1.18 -27.90
C CYS A 1198 -28.42 -0.35 -29.16
N GLU A 1199 -27.98 0.91 -29.12
CA GLU A 1199 -27.97 1.81 -30.25
C GLU A 1199 -26.85 1.45 -31.24
N SER A 1200 -27.07 1.74 -32.53
CA SER A 1200 -26.19 1.26 -33.60
C SER A 1200 -24.75 1.78 -33.46
N GLY A 1201 -23.79 0.86 -33.48
CA GLY A 1201 -22.37 1.13 -33.21
C GLY A 1201 -21.90 0.75 -31.80
N TRP A 1202 -22.81 0.43 -30.88
CA TRP A 1202 -22.49 -0.08 -29.54
C TRP A 1202 -22.96 -1.53 -29.35
N THR A 1203 -22.26 -2.25 -28.47
CA THR A 1203 -22.48 -3.68 -28.22
C THR A 1203 -22.08 -4.07 -26.79
N GLY A 1204 -22.20 -5.36 -26.49
CA GLY A 1204 -22.12 -5.91 -25.13
C GLY A 1204 -23.45 -5.75 -24.37
N PRO A 1205 -23.68 -6.54 -23.31
CA PRO A 1205 -25.00 -6.65 -22.68
C PRO A 1205 -25.49 -5.35 -22.02
N PHE A 1206 -24.62 -4.35 -21.80
CA PHE A 1206 -24.98 -3.02 -21.28
C PHE A 1206 -24.56 -1.88 -22.22
N CYS A 1207 -24.28 -2.20 -23.49
CA CYS A 1207 -23.91 -1.24 -24.54
C CYS A 1207 -22.66 -0.40 -24.25
N SER A 1208 -21.80 -0.88 -23.34
CA SER A 1208 -20.53 -0.25 -22.95
C SER A 1208 -19.42 -0.38 -24.00
N THR A 1209 -19.53 -1.34 -24.92
CA THR A 1209 -18.46 -1.66 -25.88
C THR A 1209 -18.72 -0.96 -27.20
N ALA A 1210 -17.82 -0.07 -27.60
CA ALA A 1210 -17.84 0.53 -28.92
C ALA A 1210 -17.41 -0.48 -30.00
N LEU A 1211 -18.04 -0.42 -31.18
CA LEU A 1211 -17.62 -1.18 -32.36
C LEU A 1211 -16.73 -0.32 -33.26
N CYS A 1212 -15.47 -0.75 -33.47
CA CYS A 1212 -14.51 -0.16 -34.42
C CYS A 1212 -14.26 -1.10 -35.60
N ASP A 1213 -15.27 -1.88 -35.99
CA ASP A 1213 -15.21 -2.93 -37.01
C ASP A 1213 -15.01 -2.42 -38.45
N GLN A 1214 -15.23 -1.12 -38.72
CA GLN A 1214 -14.85 -0.46 -39.97
C GLN A 1214 -13.41 0.11 -39.92
N LEU A 1215 -12.81 0.19 -38.73
CA LEU A 1215 -11.40 0.56 -38.49
C LEU A 1215 -10.61 -0.63 -37.92
N ASN A 1216 -10.86 -1.85 -38.42
CA ASN A 1216 -10.15 -3.10 -38.07
C ASN A 1216 -10.04 -3.40 -36.55
N ASN A 1217 -10.93 -2.85 -35.72
CA ASN A 1217 -10.79 -2.81 -34.26
C ASN A 1217 -9.40 -2.31 -33.80
N CYS A 1218 -8.96 -1.20 -34.37
CA CYS A 1218 -7.72 -0.51 -34.04
C CYS A 1218 -6.46 -1.35 -34.30
N SER A 1219 -6.55 -2.31 -35.23
CA SER A 1219 -5.50 -3.22 -35.71
C SER A 1219 -4.66 -3.91 -34.61
N GLY A 1220 -5.20 -3.99 -33.38
CA GLY A 1220 -4.50 -4.50 -32.19
C GLY A 1220 -3.47 -3.55 -31.57
N SER A 1221 -3.21 -2.39 -32.19
CA SER A 1221 -2.22 -1.38 -31.77
C SER A 1221 -2.86 -0.14 -31.09
N GLY A 1222 -4.15 -0.21 -30.78
CA GLY A 1222 -4.89 0.78 -30.02
C GLY A 1222 -6.18 0.22 -29.43
N THR A 1223 -6.93 1.07 -28.73
CA THR A 1223 -8.19 0.74 -28.08
C THR A 1223 -9.37 1.42 -28.78
N CYS A 1224 -10.48 0.71 -28.98
CA CYS A 1224 -11.71 1.31 -29.51
C CYS A 1224 -12.40 2.11 -28.40
N VAL A 1225 -12.37 3.44 -28.50
CA VAL A 1225 -12.85 4.35 -27.44
C VAL A 1225 -14.24 4.93 -27.72
N ARG A 1226 -14.64 5.01 -28.99
CA ARG A 1226 -16.01 5.29 -29.45
C ARG A 1226 -16.26 4.53 -30.77
N PRO A 1227 -17.50 4.36 -31.23
CA PRO A 1227 -17.77 3.58 -32.44
C PRO A 1227 -17.03 4.17 -33.65
N GLN A 1228 -16.24 3.34 -34.33
CA GLN A 1228 -15.30 3.74 -35.37
C GLN A 1228 -14.32 4.87 -34.94
N MET A 1229 -13.78 4.81 -33.72
CA MET A 1229 -12.75 5.72 -33.24
C MET A 1229 -11.75 5.03 -32.29
N CYS A 1230 -10.47 5.10 -32.66
CA CYS A 1230 -9.37 4.40 -31.99
C CYS A 1230 -8.41 5.36 -31.26
N GLU A 1231 -7.90 4.92 -30.11
CA GLU A 1231 -6.81 5.56 -29.36
C GLU A 1231 -5.56 4.68 -29.42
N CYS A 1232 -4.47 5.17 -30.04
CA CYS A 1232 -3.31 4.35 -30.38
C CYS A 1232 -2.27 4.28 -29.25
N PHE A 1233 -1.65 3.10 -29.09
CA PHE A 1233 -0.59 2.91 -28.11
C PHE A 1233 0.70 3.65 -28.52
N HIS A 1234 1.49 4.09 -27.54
CA HIS A 1234 2.61 5.00 -27.75
C HIS A 1234 3.65 4.47 -28.76
N GLY A 1235 3.78 5.15 -29.90
CA GLY A 1235 4.62 4.74 -31.05
C GLY A 1235 3.83 4.21 -32.25
N PHE A 1236 2.51 4.06 -32.11
CA PHE A 1236 1.58 3.73 -33.20
C PHE A 1236 0.66 4.91 -33.53
N THR A 1237 0.33 5.06 -34.82
CA THR A 1237 -0.44 6.17 -35.41
C THR A 1237 -1.37 5.67 -36.53
N GLY A 1238 -2.21 6.57 -37.06
CA GLY A 1238 -3.25 6.27 -38.06
C GLY A 1238 -4.62 5.97 -37.44
N ASP A 1239 -5.69 6.11 -38.23
CA ASP A 1239 -7.07 6.03 -37.73
C ASP A 1239 -7.43 4.63 -37.19
N ASP A 1240 -6.77 3.59 -37.67
CA ASP A 1240 -6.84 2.21 -37.16
C ASP A 1240 -5.58 1.78 -36.38
N CYS A 1241 -4.70 2.73 -36.02
CA CYS A 1241 -3.44 2.50 -35.30
C CYS A 1241 -2.42 1.56 -35.98
N SER A 1242 -2.55 1.27 -37.27
CA SER A 1242 -1.69 0.29 -37.98
C SER A 1242 -0.26 0.76 -38.29
N ILE A 1243 0.10 2.02 -38.04
CA ILE A 1243 1.36 2.65 -38.51
C ILE A 1243 2.34 2.80 -37.33
N CYS A 1244 3.58 2.30 -37.44
CA CYS A 1244 4.65 2.55 -36.45
C CYS A 1244 5.45 3.80 -36.86
N GLU A 1245 5.59 4.79 -35.98
CA GLU A 1245 6.44 5.97 -36.22
C GLU A 1245 7.32 6.33 -35.02
N GLY A 1246 8.58 6.71 -35.31
CA GLY A 1246 9.58 7.17 -34.33
C GLY A 1246 10.78 6.23 -34.18
N PRO A 1247 11.83 6.65 -33.43
CA PRO A 1247 13.13 5.98 -33.38
C PRO A 1247 13.10 4.56 -32.78
N ILE A 1248 11.99 4.15 -32.17
CA ILE A 1248 11.75 2.77 -31.71
C ILE A 1248 11.55 1.82 -32.90
N CYS A 1249 10.96 2.31 -34.01
CA CYS A 1249 10.75 1.53 -35.23
C CYS A 1249 12.07 1.37 -36.03
N ASP A 1250 13.00 2.32 -35.92
CA ASP A 1250 14.28 2.34 -36.67
C ASP A 1250 15.40 1.46 -36.08
N LEU A 1251 15.28 1.03 -34.82
CA LEU A 1251 16.37 0.42 -34.05
C LEU A 1251 16.48 -1.12 -34.17
N CYS A 1252 15.54 -1.79 -34.82
CA CYS A 1252 15.41 -3.25 -34.79
C CYS A 1252 15.02 -3.80 -36.18
N ASP A 1253 15.83 -4.67 -36.79
CA ASP A 1253 15.80 -5.07 -38.22
C ASP A 1253 14.55 -5.85 -38.71
N ALA A 1254 13.47 -5.94 -37.92
CA ALA A 1254 12.24 -6.64 -38.31
C ALA A 1254 11.00 -5.90 -37.76
N ARG A 1255 9.91 -5.88 -38.54
CA ARG A 1255 8.67 -5.15 -38.23
C ARG A 1255 8.16 -5.51 -36.83
N CYS A 1256 8.21 -4.54 -35.92
CA CYS A 1256 7.94 -4.76 -34.50
C CYS A 1256 6.42 -4.82 -34.25
N ILE A 1257 5.96 -5.94 -33.69
CA ILE A 1257 4.58 -6.09 -33.22
C ILE A 1257 4.67 -6.62 -31.77
N HIS A 1258 4.52 -5.69 -30.81
CA HIS A 1258 4.38 -5.93 -29.36
C HIS A 1258 5.60 -6.44 -28.55
N GLY A 1259 6.79 -5.84 -28.63
CA GLY A 1259 7.90 -6.17 -27.71
C GLY A 1259 8.90 -5.05 -27.43
N ARG A 1260 9.61 -5.11 -26.28
CA ARG A 1260 10.71 -4.18 -25.96
C ARG A 1260 12.04 -4.69 -26.54
N CYS A 1261 12.73 -3.82 -27.27
CA CYS A 1261 14.00 -4.12 -27.93
C CYS A 1261 15.20 -3.83 -27.01
N ASN A 1262 16.19 -4.73 -26.95
CA ASN A 1262 17.37 -4.62 -26.06
C ASN A 1262 18.56 -4.01 -26.81
N LEU A 1263 18.95 -2.80 -26.42
CA LEU A 1263 19.99 -2.00 -27.09
C LEU A 1263 21.38 -2.66 -27.11
N ASN A 1264 21.70 -3.51 -26.13
CA ASN A 1264 23.02 -4.18 -26.06
C ASN A 1264 23.12 -5.42 -26.96
N THR A 1265 22.00 -5.95 -27.47
CA THR A 1265 21.98 -7.20 -28.26
C THR A 1265 21.22 -7.09 -29.58
N ARG A 1266 20.47 -6.00 -29.83
CA ARG A 1266 19.57 -5.81 -30.98
C ARG A 1266 18.50 -6.90 -31.15
N PHE A 1267 18.10 -7.55 -30.06
CA PHE A 1267 17.00 -8.51 -30.04
C PHE A 1267 15.83 -8.04 -29.15
N ILE A 1268 14.63 -8.49 -29.48
CA ILE A 1268 13.38 -8.17 -28.77
C ILE A 1268 13.08 -9.24 -27.73
N THR A 1269 12.59 -8.81 -26.55
CA THR A 1269 11.99 -9.69 -25.55
C THR A 1269 10.54 -9.28 -25.27
N PHE A 1270 9.68 -10.29 -25.22
CA PHE A 1270 8.24 -10.21 -24.97
C PHE A 1270 7.95 -10.53 -23.50
N PHE A 1271 6.94 -9.89 -22.91
CA PHE A 1271 6.57 -10.03 -21.50
C PHE A 1271 5.09 -10.33 -21.28
#